data_AF-A0A2E0DEP1-F1
#
_entry.id   AF-A0A2E0DEP1-F1
#
_cell.length_a   1.000
_cell.length_b   1.000
_cell.length_c   1.000
_cell.angle_alpha   90.00
_cell.angle_beta   90.00
_cell.angle_gamma   90.00
#
_symmetry.space_group_name_H-M   'P 1'
#
loop_
_entity.id
_entity.type
_entity.pdbx_description
1 polymer ?
#
loop_
_entity_poly.entity_id
_entity_poly.type
_entity_poly.pdbx_seq_one_letter_code
_entity_poly.pdbx_strand_id
1 'polypeptide(L)'
;MVGRSSAIASALVLLFILPLAASSITPLEKGKGGVDADGKWILSVESELHAEWWTHWSRDKDSDSLDDRLEWLLGQPVEVQQDWWRRAPEGSARIFVDYNHHPTDADVSALEELGVQVTFRPKYLDTVTATAPFNSILSENGILSLPGVVMIEDLGLAEPNMHEAAPNMGVDQVWNDFGFDGTGSVVAILDTGVRGDHEGLNDMDDEPFTMGCDQPDPDPTNPNPIPIDCDPKIIAFYDSVFTDSEQDPSTSYDSGTHGSHVAGIAAGTGGGQVDPTSGLKYIGAAPGAFLINLLACCDGDIEDVIQGAQWAIENKDKYGIDIVTSSLGEQQLEIHFDNDGSSAWSRQMDSVVEAGIITTLSAGNEFGGATFAGCNTIDSPGDANLPVTVASLDKDLGLAIYSSRGYTSDGRVKPDVATIGSSIMAPDAATSDGYTSKSGTSMATPLMAGIAALMVEANPDITPTEFKDIISAHSIERDLQLLGDPGFNDCSILETRPDNEFGFGQADPVAFVEAAGSIDRSLNVSMDVETLQQIGNESYISGTASGVAPGMGLVEVRVGGGIWKGAADLSGDWSQWRVKLDPHDQSGNSTIYARLLVSEDSISPIDSRRVILVDGVVSSGPSGDLKNLPSSVFWIPFIVSIAIIGIVSVRERWITKIRDEDRLVVSENRGIYTITSKVGSAIDPRLIPGRWNSARESWKDGETLVENQFRRYVSLSILYTAQGLPAGFAMVTFVAFLVSNGAAPDQIAALFATIALPWTFKFIWGPVVDAVQMPSYGLRRPWILFAQTGMIVTLGALLFVSDLNESIELVTLILFVHNLFSSLQDVSVDALAVDVLQPDEVAKANGFMFAAKRGGIIIGGAVVGMLVVDFGIKAAIMIQLPLLALIMCLPLFLRERPGDRLFPWQSSSTRNSLWEGSESEDSESVEMDDELPWERDFEDDFRVASWVSQNLYGERIQGIAALLWASIVVLLVGGALGIIHLVSNEEVFSTIGSPLKSIGWYAFLLSLAGILAGRFLLPAISQFQISNPFSESARAGLAVPAYNIVKGFSLKSSFLLIFLCLLSEMYVFVDPIVVDIFINEAGWTQTKYNGIMGGIVILFLMGGQILGGFLGDKFGVREVAMVGFTLLALGNAGLAMLNPYWGNTTIMTVYLCLRAIVTGIAWICIISVSMRLTYSKAGGTQFTAYMSMFNLSAVIAYQFTGTMVEIIDYISALYLGAGLTLFTVWFLVFIDPDECDRVLEGRLSDDQEIDGDIGETPDGWWEEGGENAPSS
;
A
#
# COMPACT_ATOMS: atom_id res chain seq x y z
N MET A 1 17.87 -5.01 -23.85
CA MET A 1 18.56 -5.13 -22.53
C MET A 1 18.83 -3.77 -21.86
N VAL A 2 17.96 -2.76 -22.02
CA VAL A 2 18.16 -1.41 -21.45
C VAL A 2 17.01 -0.97 -20.53
N GLY A 3 15.90 -1.72 -20.49
CA GLY A 3 14.68 -1.39 -19.72
C GLY A 3 14.69 -1.74 -18.22
N ARG A 4 15.72 -2.45 -17.73
CA ARG A 4 15.84 -2.81 -16.30
C ARG A 4 16.45 -1.70 -15.44
N SER A 5 17.15 -0.73 -16.05
CA SER A 5 17.83 0.39 -15.38
C SER A 5 16.93 1.60 -15.10
N SER A 6 15.80 1.74 -15.79
CA SER A 6 14.83 2.83 -15.63
C SER A 6 13.85 2.59 -14.47
N ALA A 7 13.48 1.34 -14.19
CA ALA A 7 12.81 0.96 -12.93
C ALA A 7 13.73 1.19 -11.72
N ILE A 8 15.05 0.97 -11.88
CA ILE A 8 16.07 1.30 -10.88
C ILE A 8 16.21 2.82 -10.68
N ALA A 9 15.89 3.64 -11.70
CA ALA A 9 15.81 5.10 -11.56
C ALA A 9 14.50 5.56 -10.90
N SER A 10 13.43 4.78 -10.98
CA SER A 10 12.21 4.97 -10.20
C SER A 10 12.43 4.58 -8.72
N ALA A 11 13.30 3.60 -8.45
CA ALA A 11 13.86 3.34 -7.11
C ALA A 11 14.84 4.44 -6.62
N LEU A 12 15.40 5.24 -7.52
CA LEU A 12 16.18 6.44 -7.17
C LEU A 12 15.28 7.65 -6.80
N VAL A 13 13.98 7.58 -7.09
CA VAL A 13 12.97 8.54 -6.61
C VAL A 13 12.52 8.19 -5.18
N LEU A 14 12.43 6.90 -4.83
CA LEU A 14 12.38 6.42 -3.43
C LEU A 14 13.56 6.93 -2.59
N LEU A 15 14.70 7.18 -3.24
CA LEU A 15 15.94 7.70 -2.65
C LEU A 15 15.83 9.15 -2.14
N PHE A 16 14.84 9.92 -2.59
CA PHE A 16 14.48 11.24 -2.04
C PHE A 16 13.21 11.21 -1.17
N ILE A 17 12.54 10.06 -1.06
CA ILE A 17 11.45 9.79 -0.09
C ILE A 17 12.03 9.32 1.26
N LEU A 18 13.29 8.87 1.28
CA LEU A 18 14.01 8.53 2.51
C LEU A 18 14.32 9.67 3.52
N PRO A 19 14.14 10.98 3.26
CA PRO A 19 14.05 11.92 4.36
C PRO A 19 12.97 11.53 5.39
N LEU A 20 11.97 10.71 5.02
CA LEU A 20 10.72 10.53 5.77
C LEU A 20 10.54 9.14 6.41
N ALA A 21 11.09 8.05 5.84
CA ALA A 21 10.97 6.71 6.45
C ALA A 21 11.82 6.55 7.73
N ALA A 22 12.88 7.36 7.89
CA ALA A 22 13.75 7.37 9.08
C ALA A 22 13.12 8.09 10.30
N SER A 23 11.88 8.57 10.20
CA SER A 23 11.24 9.39 11.23
C SER A 23 10.44 8.64 12.30
N SER A 24 10.42 7.31 12.28
CA SER A 24 9.60 6.52 13.22
C SER A 24 10.39 5.70 14.26
N ILE A 25 11.66 6.04 14.55
CA ILE A 25 12.54 5.09 15.27
C ILE A 25 13.57 5.74 16.19
N THR A 26 13.10 6.34 17.29
CA THR A 26 13.64 6.26 18.68
C THR A 26 13.17 7.50 19.45
N PRO A 27 12.42 7.35 20.56
CA PRO A 27 12.41 8.36 21.61
C PRO A 27 13.76 8.33 22.34
N LEU A 28 14.29 9.51 22.70
CA LEU A 28 15.50 9.62 23.52
C LEU A 28 15.15 9.40 25.00
N GLU A 29 15.71 8.33 25.58
CA GLU A 29 15.57 7.87 26.97
C GLU A 29 15.94 8.93 28.04
N LYS A 30 15.02 9.20 28.96
CA LYS A 30 15.33 9.37 30.38
C LYS A 30 14.58 8.25 31.13
N GLY A 31 15.29 7.19 31.51
CA GLY A 31 14.67 5.97 32.05
C GLY A 31 13.77 6.19 33.28
N LYS A 32 12.64 5.47 33.32
CA LYS A 32 11.57 5.53 34.33
C LYS A 32 11.86 4.65 35.56
N GLY A 33 11.37 5.05 36.73
CA GLY A 33 11.55 4.35 38.01
C GLY A 33 10.90 5.10 39.19
N GLY A 34 10.94 4.51 40.38
CA GLY A 34 10.25 4.97 41.59
C GLY A 34 11.03 4.63 42.86
N VAL A 35 10.45 4.91 44.03
CA VAL A 35 11.10 4.71 45.33
C VAL A 35 10.41 3.59 46.10
N ASP A 36 11.17 2.59 46.56
CA ASP A 36 10.68 1.47 47.37
C ASP A 36 10.33 1.87 48.81
N ALA A 37 9.72 0.95 49.57
CA ALA A 37 9.33 1.16 50.96
C ALA A 37 10.49 1.53 51.91
N ASP A 38 11.75 1.24 51.55
CA ASP A 38 12.95 1.63 52.29
C ASP A 38 13.54 2.99 51.85
N GLY A 39 12.95 3.63 50.84
CA GLY A 39 13.37 4.97 50.37
C GLY A 39 14.44 4.95 49.28
N LYS A 40 14.64 3.84 48.57
CA LYS A 40 15.67 3.67 47.53
C LYS A 40 15.06 3.74 46.13
N TRP A 41 15.74 4.45 45.22
CA TRP A 41 15.33 4.53 43.81
C TRP A 41 15.57 3.22 43.08
N ILE A 42 14.53 2.69 42.44
CA ILE A 42 14.51 1.44 41.68
C ILE A 42 13.96 1.73 40.28
N LEU A 43 14.59 1.14 39.26
CA LEU A 43 14.15 1.25 37.87
C LEU A 43 12.92 0.37 37.63
N SER A 44 12.01 0.84 36.79
CA SER A 44 10.91 0.02 36.27
C SER A 44 11.48 -1.06 35.34
N VAL A 45 10.93 -2.28 35.39
CA VAL A 45 11.28 -3.34 34.43
C VAL A 45 10.30 -3.41 33.24
N GLU A 46 9.26 -2.59 33.25
CA GLU A 46 8.21 -2.57 32.24
C GLU A 46 8.56 -1.70 31.01
N SER A 47 7.93 -2.01 29.88
CA SER A 47 8.16 -1.36 28.58
C SER A 47 7.68 0.09 28.55
N GLU A 48 8.38 0.98 27.82
CA GLU A 48 8.00 2.39 27.67
C GLU A 48 6.63 2.59 27.00
N LEU A 49 6.14 1.60 26.24
CA LEU A 49 4.83 1.59 25.60
C LEU A 49 3.66 1.56 26.61
N HIS A 50 3.90 1.05 27.82
CA HIS A 50 2.88 0.91 28.87
C HIS A 50 3.14 1.82 30.07
N ALA A 51 4.03 2.78 29.97
CA ALA A 51 4.41 3.56 31.13
C ALA A 51 3.34 4.58 31.57
N GLU A 52 3.14 4.70 32.89
CA GLU A 52 2.07 5.51 33.50
C GLU A 52 0.66 5.08 33.06
N TRP A 53 0.49 3.82 32.60
CA TRP A 53 -0.80 3.28 32.16
C TRP A 53 -1.92 3.51 33.17
N TRP A 54 -1.60 3.43 34.46
CA TRP A 54 -2.52 3.63 35.59
C TRP A 54 -3.15 5.03 35.62
N THR A 55 -2.54 6.05 35.02
CA THR A 55 -3.11 7.41 34.93
C THR A 55 -4.26 7.53 33.91
N HIS A 56 -4.38 6.55 33.02
CA HIS A 56 -5.38 6.49 31.96
C HIS A 56 -6.10 5.14 31.94
N TRP A 57 -6.00 4.37 33.04
CA TRP A 57 -6.55 3.04 33.11
C TRP A 57 -8.07 3.11 32.98
N SER A 58 -8.60 2.50 31.93
CA SER A 58 -10.03 2.60 31.60
C SER A 58 -10.98 2.04 32.67
N ARG A 59 -10.45 1.27 33.63
CA ARG A 59 -11.21 0.68 34.75
C ARG A 59 -10.98 1.37 36.10
N ASP A 60 -10.29 2.50 36.11
CA ASP A 60 -10.22 3.43 37.26
C ASP A 60 -10.84 4.76 36.82
N LYS A 61 -12.18 4.82 36.77
CA LYS A 61 -12.92 5.93 36.16
C LYS A 61 -12.98 7.16 37.07
N ASP A 62 -12.90 6.97 38.38
CA ASP A 62 -12.88 8.07 39.35
C ASP A 62 -11.46 8.46 39.80
N SER A 63 -10.44 7.78 39.26
CA SER A 63 -9.01 8.06 39.44
C SER A 63 -8.56 7.92 40.89
N ASP A 64 -9.12 6.94 41.60
CA ASP A 64 -8.81 6.63 42.99
C ASP A 64 -7.71 5.57 43.15
N SER A 65 -7.15 5.09 42.02
CA SER A 65 -6.11 4.04 41.95
C SER A 65 -6.58 2.65 42.39
N LEU A 66 -7.89 2.40 42.36
CA LEU A 66 -8.53 1.10 42.54
C LEU A 66 -9.30 0.74 41.27
N ASP A 67 -9.28 -0.53 40.86
CA ASP A 67 -10.16 -0.99 39.77
C ASP A 67 -11.64 -0.89 40.21
N ASP A 68 -12.44 -0.09 39.51
CA ASP A 68 -13.88 0.12 39.73
C ASP A 68 -14.65 -1.22 39.79
N ARG A 69 -14.21 -2.23 39.03
CA ARG A 69 -14.80 -3.58 39.03
C ARG A 69 -14.49 -4.30 40.33
N LEU A 70 -13.26 -4.16 40.84
CA LEU A 70 -12.88 -4.69 42.14
C LEU A 70 -13.72 -4.02 43.23
N GLU A 71 -13.89 -2.70 43.19
CA GLU A 71 -14.74 -1.95 44.12
C GLU A 71 -16.19 -2.47 44.10
N TRP A 72 -16.75 -2.64 42.91
CA TRP A 72 -18.10 -3.19 42.73
C TRP A 72 -18.23 -4.63 43.27
N LEU A 73 -17.25 -5.50 43.01
CA LEU A 73 -17.21 -6.89 43.47
C LEU A 73 -17.15 -6.97 45.01
N LEU A 74 -16.39 -6.09 45.65
CA LEU A 74 -16.32 -5.98 47.11
C LEU A 74 -17.68 -5.58 47.73
N GLY A 75 -18.55 -4.91 46.96
CA GLY A 75 -19.91 -4.56 47.35
C GLY A 75 -20.99 -5.62 47.08
N GLN A 76 -20.66 -6.72 46.39
CA GLN A 76 -21.64 -7.76 46.01
C GLN A 76 -22.02 -8.70 47.16
N PRO A 77 -23.14 -9.45 47.04
CA PRO A 77 -23.46 -10.53 47.98
C PRO A 77 -22.36 -11.58 48.07
N VAL A 78 -22.23 -12.21 49.25
CA VAL A 78 -21.17 -13.20 49.54
C VAL A 78 -21.14 -14.34 48.53
N GLU A 79 -22.31 -14.74 48.00
CA GLU A 79 -22.42 -15.78 46.97
C GLU A 79 -21.68 -15.40 45.68
N VAL A 80 -21.85 -14.15 45.21
CA VAL A 80 -21.19 -13.63 44.00
C VAL A 80 -19.69 -13.47 44.23
N GLN A 81 -19.30 -13.01 45.42
CA GLN A 81 -17.88 -12.86 45.80
C GLN A 81 -17.17 -14.21 45.87
N GLN A 82 -17.84 -15.24 46.41
CA GLN A 82 -17.31 -16.60 46.48
C GLN A 82 -17.30 -17.29 45.11
N ASP A 83 -18.26 -17.00 44.23
CA ASP A 83 -18.27 -17.50 42.85
C ASP A 83 -17.14 -16.90 42.01
N TRP A 84 -16.78 -15.64 42.29
CA TRP A 84 -15.71 -14.90 41.63
C TRP A 84 -14.32 -15.28 42.17
N TRP A 85 -14.10 -15.13 43.47
CA TRP A 85 -12.85 -15.47 44.15
C TRP A 85 -12.94 -16.83 44.87
N ARG A 86 -13.26 -17.88 44.12
CA ARG A 86 -13.48 -19.27 44.63
C ARG A 86 -12.37 -19.83 45.52
N ARG A 87 -11.16 -19.28 45.41
CA ARG A 87 -9.96 -19.70 46.16
C ARG A 87 -9.58 -18.76 47.30
N ALA A 88 -10.30 -17.65 47.51
CA ALA A 88 -10.06 -16.72 48.61
C ALA A 88 -10.89 -17.09 49.85
N PRO A 89 -10.33 -16.95 51.07
CA PRO A 89 -11.11 -17.05 52.30
C PRO A 89 -12.27 -16.04 52.31
N GLU A 90 -13.37 -16.38 53.00
CA GLU A 90 -14.52 -15.48 53.15
C GLU A 90 -14.08 -14.11 53.72
N GLY A 91 -14.46 -13.02 53.04
CA GLY A 91 -14.04 -11.66 53.38
C GLY A 91 -12.65 -11.25 52.86
N SER A 92 -12.06 -12.01 51.94
CA SER A 92 -10.79 -11.69 51.25
C SER A 92 -10.96 -11.76 49.74
N ALA A 93 -10.22 -10.92 49.01
CA ALA A 93 -10.15 -10.91 47.54
C ALA A 93 -8.77 -11.37 47.07
N ARG A 94 -8.69 -11.88 45.83
CA ARG A 94 -7.41 -12.07 45.14
C ARG A 94 -7.22 -10.92 44.16
N ILE A 95 -6.08 -10.25 44.28
CA ILE A 95 -5.81 -8.97 43.62
C ILE A 95 -4.39 -8.91 43.03
N PHE A 96 -4.19 -8.02 42.08
CA PHE A 96 -2.88 -7.50 41.71
C PHE A 96 -2.62 -6.17 42.44
N VAL A 97 -1.37 -5.93 42.80
CA VAL A 97 -0.90 -4.69 43.42
C VAL A 97 0.26 -4.18 42.59
N ASP A 98 0.06 -3.08 41.88
CA ASP A 98 0.98 -2.54 40.89
C ASP A 98 1.80 -1.38 41.46
N TYR A 99 3.04 -1.26 41.00
CA TYR A 99 4.01 -0.28 41.46
C TYR A 99 4.57 0.53 40.27
N ASN A 100 5.05 1.76 40.53
CA ASN A 100 5.79 2.56 39.54
C ASN A 100 7.27 2.15 39.37
N HIS A 101 7.67 1.07 40.02
CA HIS A 101 9.01 0.51 40.05
C HIS A 101 8.94 -0.97 40.39
N HIS A 102 10.02 -1.71 40.12
CA HIS A 102 10.00 -3.14 40.37
C HIS A 102 9.94 -3.48 41.88
N PRO A 103 8.94 -4.25 42.35
CA PRO A 103 8.71 -4.50 43.77
C PRO A 103 9.88 -5.20 44.47
N THR A 104 10.32 -4.63 45.58
CA THR A 104 11.43 -5.12 46.39
C THR A 104 10.95 -5.94 47.60
N ASP A 105 11.89 -6.57 48.31
CA ASP A 105 11.59 -7.30 49.55
C ASP A 105 11.07 -6.38 50.67
N ALA A 106 11.41 -5.10 50.62
CA ALA A 106 10.86 -4.09 51.50
C ALA A 106 9.35 -3.88 51.24
N ASP A 107 8.96 -3.81 49.97
CA ASP A 107 7.56 -3.61 49.57
C ASP A 107 6.66 -4.79 49.95
N VAL A 108 7.17 -6.02 49.81
CA VAL A 108 6.44 -7.23 50.26
C VAL A 108 6.33 -7.30 51.77
N SER A 109 7.38 -6.95 52.51
CA SER A 109 7.31 -6.90 53.97
C SER A 109 6.26 -5.89 54.45
N ALA A 110 6.15 -4.74 53.77
CA ALA A 110 5.11 -3.74 54.03
C ALA A 110 3.69 -4.26 53.75
N LEU A 111 3.49 -5.04 52.67
CA LEU A 111 2.20 -5.68 52.38
C LEU A 111 1.83 -6.72 53.46
N GLU A 112 2.78 -7.56 53.88
CA GLU A 112 2.55 -8.59 54.90
C GLU A 112 2.18 -7.98 56.28
N GLU A 113 2.73 -6.82 56.63
CA GLU A 113 2.37 -6.08 57.85
C GLU A 113 0.90 -5.60 57.85
N LEU A 114 0.29 -5.41 56.67
CA LEU A 114 -1.13 -5.08 56.51
C LEU A 114 -2.06 -6.30 56.49
N GLY A 115 -1.52 -7.49 56.80
CA GLY A 115 -2.27 -8.75 56.80
C GLY A 115 -2.58 -9.28 55.40
N VAL A 116 -1.88 -8.77 54.38
CA VAL A 116 -1.98 -9.23 52.99
C VAL A 116 -1.05 -10.43 52.81
N GLN A 117 -1.56 -11.51 52.23
CA GLN A 117 -0.74 -12.67 51.90
C GLN A 117 -0.26 -12.54 50.47
N VAL A 118 1.01 -12.18 50.28
CA VAL A 118 1.64 -12.18 48.95
C VAL A 118 1.74 -13.61 48.44
N THR A 119 1.15 -13.87 47.29
CA THR A 119 1.06 -15.20 46.68
C THR A 119 2.08 -15.43 45.58
N PHE A 120 2.44 -14.37 44.83
CA PHE A 120 3.38 -14.42 43.73
C PHE A 120 3.94 -13.02 43.45
N ARG A 121 5.21 -12.92 43.04
CA ARG A 121 5.83 -11.70 42.52
C ARG A 121 6.34 -11.99 41.11
N PRO A 122 5.66 -11.53 40.05
CA PRO A 122 6.14 -11.61 38.69
C PRO A 122 7.50 -10.92 38.53
N LYS A 123 8.35 -11.47 37.67
CA LYS A 123 9.73 -11.00 37.48
C LYS A 123 9.85 -9.87 36.45
N TYR A 124 8.87 -9.76 35.55
CA TYR A 124 8.90 -8.86 34.38
C TYR A 124 7.75 -7.84 34.39
N LEU A 125 7.00 -7.79 35.49
CA LEU A 125 5.98 -6.78 35.74
C LEU A 125 6.35 -6.08 37.04
N ASP A 126 6.00 -4.81 37.15
CA ASP A 126 6.14 -4.02 38.37
C ASP A 126 4.96 -4.29 39.32
N THR A 127 4.58 -5.56 39.50
CA THR A 127 3.34 -5.99 40.17
C THR A 127 3.61 -7.04 41.24
N VAL A 128 2.70 -7.19 42.20
CA VAL A 128 2.63 -8.29 43.18
C VAL A 128 1.23 -8.89 43.17
N THR A 129 1.12 -10.22 43.15
CA THR A 129 -0.17 -10.93 43.27
C THR A 129 -0.41 -11.33 44.71
N ALA A 130 -1.57 -10.98 45.27
CA ALA A 130 -1.83 -11.20 46.68
C ALA A 130 -3.27 -11.62 46.98
N THR A 131 -3.44 -12.27 48.14
CA THR A 131 -4.75 -12.45 48.78
C THR A 131 -4.86 -11.43 49.91
N ALA A 132 -5.77 -10.48 49.76
CA ALA A 132 -5.91 -9.36 50.69
C ALA A 132 -7.29 -9.37 51.36
N PRO A 133 -7.38 -9.13 52.69
CA PRO A 133 -8.65 -8.87 53.35
C PRO A 133 -9.31 -7.61 52.78
N PHE A 134 -10.64 -7.59 52.65
CA PHE A 134 -11.37 -6.42 52.11
C PHE A 134 -11.04 -5.12 52.87
N ASN A 135 -10.83 -5.21 54.18
CA ASN A 135 -10.46 -4.07 55.02
C ASN A 135 -9.08 -3.48 54.67
N SER A 136 -8.14 -4.28 54.15
CA SER A 136 -6.81 -3.82 53.77
C SER A 136 -6.80 -3.15 52.40
N ILE A 137 -7.78 -3.47 51.54
CA ILE A 137 -8.00 -2.87 50.22
C ILE A 137 -8.70 -1.51 50.37
N LEU A 138 -9.78 -1.44 51.15
CA LEU A 138 -10.67 -0.27 51.26
C LEU A 138 -10.27 0.76 52.33
N SER A 139 -9.19 0.53 53.08
CA SER A 139 -8.76 1.41 54.18
C SER A 139 -7.91 2.58 53.65
N GLU A 140 -8.14 3.80 54.16
CA GLU A 140 -7.29 4.98 53.87
C GLU A 140 -5.82 4.79 54.29
N ASN A 141 -5.54 3.87 55.22
CA ASN A 141 -4.19 3.45 55.60
C ASN A 141 -3.89 2.00 55.16
N GLY A 142 -4.52 1.57 54.06
CA GLY A 142 -4.41 0.25 53.47
C GLY A 142 -3.30 0.16 52.41
N ILE A 143 -3.46 -0.76 51.47
CA ILE A 143 -2.44 -1.07 50.45
C ILE A 143 -2.05 0.16 49.61
N LEU A 144 -3.00 1.01 49.23
CA LEU A 144 -2.75 2.24 48.45
C LEU A 144 -1.89 3.29 49.17
N SER A 145 -1.73 3.18 50.49
CA SER A 145 -0.90 4.12 51.25
C SER A 145 0.60 3.78 51.21
N LEU A 146 0.97 2.65 50.62
CA LEU A 146 2.35 2.20 50.54
C LEU A 146 3.16 2.97 49.47
N PRO A 147 4.45 3.25 49.70
CA PRO A 147 5.29 3.97 48.74
C PRO A 147 5.37 3.25 47.39
N GLY A 148 5.08 3.99 46.32
CA GLY A 148 5.25 3.53 44.95
C GLY A 148 4.15 2.61 44.42
N VAL A 149 3.14 2.25 45.22
CA VAL A 149 1.91 1.60 44.72
C VAL A 149 1.15 2.58 43.84
N VAL A 150 0.70 2.11 42.68
CA VAL A 150 0.00 2.92 41.67
C VAL A 150 -1.39 2.43 41.30
N MET A 151 -1.68 1.14 41.47
CA MET A 151 -2.98 0.56 41.16
C MET A 151 -3.21 -0.71 41.99
N ILE A 152 -4.49 -1.04 42.26
CA ILE A 152 -4.92 -2.35 42.75
C ILE A 152 -5.99 -2.91 41.81
N GLU A 153 -5.71 -4.04 41.17
CA GLU A 153 -6.60 -4.64 40.18
C GLU A 153 -7.26 -5.95 40.65
N ASP A 154 -8.40 -6.30 40.04
CA ASP A 154 -9.02 -7.62 40.17
C ASP A 154 -8.28 -8.69 39.33
N LEU A 155 -8.22 -9.91 39.85
CA LEU A 155 -7.72 -11.08 39.12
C LEU A 155 -8.86 -11.60 38.20
N GLY A 156 -9.02 -10.96 37.03
CA GLY A 156 -10.16 -11.17 36.13
C GLY A 156 -10.44 -12.62 35.69
N LEU A 157 -11.63 -12.83 35.10
CA LEU A 157 -12.07 -14.06 34.43
C LEU A 157 -11.98 -13.88 32.90
N ALA A 158 -11.57 -14.91 32.14
CA ALA A 158 -11.41 -14.88 30.68
C ALA A 158 -12.73 -15.13 29.91
N GLU A 159 -12.92 -14.44 28.77
CA GLU A 159 -14.13 -14.42 27.92
C GLU A 159 -13.83 -14.71 26.42
N PRO A 160 -14.84 -15.06 25.57
CA PRO A 160 -14.62 -15.66 24.24
C PRO A 160 -15.06 -14.90 22.96
N ASN A 161 -14.30 -15.04 21.84
CA ASN A 161 -14.64 -14.52 20.48
C ASN A 161 -13.96 -15.35 19.35
N MET A 162 -14.68 -15.84 18.32
CA MET A 162 -14.08 -16.54 17.14
C MET A 162 -13.66 -15.63 15.99
N HIS A 163 -14.29 -14.45 15.84
CA HIS A 163 -13.98 -13.51 14.75
C HIS A 163 -12.52 -12.98 14.80
N GLU A 164 -11.79 -13.24 15.88
CA GLU A 164 -10.38 -12.91 16.05
C GLU A 164 -9.44 -14.08 15.68
N ALA A 165 -9.88 -15.35 15.74
CA ALA A 165 -8.98 -16.50 15.64
C ALA A 165 -8.46 -16.74 14.20
N ALA A 166 -9.35 -16.67 13.20
CA ALA A 166 -8.94 -16.79 11.79
C ALA A 166 -8.05 -15.60 11.35
N PRO A 167 -8.36 -14.33 11.68
CA PRO A 167 -7.47 -13.21 11.41
C PRO A 167 -6.15 -13.23 12.19
N ASN A 168 -6.16 -13.61 13.47
CA ASN A 168 -4.93 -13.66 14.29
C ASN A 168 -3.97 -14.78 13.85
N MET A 169 -4.50 -15.85 13.24
CA MET A 169 -3.69 -16.89 12.60
C MET A 169 -3.31 -16.56 11.15
N GLY A 170 -3.83 -15.48 10.55
CA GLY A 170 -3.59 -15.13 9.14
C GLY A 170 -4.32 -16.03 8.13
N VAL A 171 -5.38 -16.71 8.56
CA VAL A 171 -6.21 -17.54 7.66
C VAL A 171 -7.01 -16.67 6.68
N ASP A 172 -7.43 -15.49 7.12
CA ASP A 172 -8.07 -14.47 6.28
C ASP A 172 -7.14 -13.96 5.18
N GLN A 173 -5.83 -13.91 5.43
CA GLN A 173 -4.83 -13.59 4.39
C GLN A 173 -4.79 -14.67 3.33
N VAL A 174 -5.00 -15.94 3.67
CA VAL A 174 -5.08 -17.02 2.65
C VAL A 174 -6.29 -16.80 1.73
N TRP A 175 -7.44 -16.45 2.30
CA TRP A 175 -8.65 -16.13 1.53
C TRP A 175 -8.45 -14.90 0.64
N ASN A 176 -7.86 -13.83 1.18
CA ASN A 176 -7.70 -12.55 0.49
C ASN A 176 -6.57 -12.56 -0.55
N ASP A 177 -5.45 -13.24 -0.25
CA ASP A 177 -4.24 -13.20 -1.07
C ASP A 177 -4.18 -14.33 -2.10
N PHE A 178 -4.70 -15.53 -1.77
CA PHE A 178 -4.72 -16.67 -2.69
C PHE A 178 -6.11 -17.00 -3.24
N GLY A 179 -7.19 -16.50 -2.62
CA GLY A 179 -8.55 -16.85 -3.02
C GLY A 179 -8.95 -18.29 -2.67
N PHE A 180 -8.11 -18.99 -1.91
CA PHE A 180 -8.38 -20.35 -1.44
C PHE A 180 -9.24 -20.26 -0.20
N ASP A 181 -10.40 -20.90 -0.22
CA ASP A 181 -11.34 -20.98 0.91
C ASP A 181 -11.55 -22.44 1.37
N GLY A 182 -10.78 -23.39 0.82
CA GLY A 182 -10.92 -24.83 0.99
C GLY A 182 -11.73 -25.49 -0.13
N THR A 183 -12.09 -24.77 -1.19
CA THR A 183 -12.93 -25.28 -2.27
C THR A 183 -12.33 -26.54 -2.91
N GLY A 184 -13.11 -27.62 -2.86
CA GLY A 184 -12.73 -28.90 -3.44
C GLY A 184 -11.86 -29.77 -2.54
N SER A 185 -11.64 -29.39 -1.29
CA SER A 185 -11.12 -30.30 -0.25
C SER A 185 -12.28 -30.92 0.55
N VAL A 186 -12.04 -32.11 1.12
CA VAL A 186 -13.02 -32.80 1.96
C VAL A 186 -12.44 -33.10 3.35
N VAL A 187 -13.10 -32.59 4.38
CA VAL A 187 -12.72 -32.77 5.79
C VAL A 187 -13.71 -33.70 6.48
N ALA A 188 -13.20 -34.85 6.93
CA ALA A 188 -13.95 -35.80 7.74
C ALA A 188 -13.75 -35.50 9.23
N ILE A 189 -14.86 -35.26 9.93
CA ILE A 189 -14.92 -34.94 11.35
C ILE A 189 -15.19 -36.24 12.11
N LEU A 190 -14.16 -36.79 12.76
CA LEU A 190 -14.28 -37.98 13.61
C LEU A 190 -14.49 -37.55 15.07
N ASP A 191 -15.77 -37.45 15.47
CA ASP A 191 -16.16 -36.84 16.74
C ASP A 191 -17.56 -37.33 17.21
N THR A 192 -18.26 -36.52 17.99
CA THR A 192 -19.62 -36.70 18.52
C THR A 192 -20.72 -36.46 17.48
N GLY A 193 -20.36 -36.18 16.23
CA GLY A 193 -21.28 -35.96 15.12
C GLY A 193 -21.36 -34.49 14.67
N VAL A 194 -21.97 -34.23 13.52
CA VAL A 194 -22.14 -32.87 12.97
C VAL A 194 -23.61 -32.61 12.69
N ARG A 195 -24.15 -31.56 13.28
CA ARG A 195 -25.54 -31.13 13.08
C ARG A 195 -25.69 -30.44 11.71
N GLY A 196 -26.23 -31.17 10.73
CA GLY A 196 -26.33 -30.72 9.34
C GLY A 196 -27.45 -29.75 9.01
N ASP A 197 -28.36 -29.46 9.95
CA ASP A 197 -29.43 -28.45 9.80
C ASP A 197 -29.08 -27.10 10.45
N HIS A 198 -27.84 -26.94 10.95
CA HIS A 198 -27.38 -25.69 11.54
C HIS A 198 -26.99 -24.68 10.44
N GLU A 199 -27.42 -23.42 10.54
CA GLU A 199 -27.28 -22.39 9.47
C GLU A 199 -25.82 -22.12 9.03
N GLY A 200 -24.84 -22.28 9.93
CA GLY A 200 -23.41 -22.21 9.55
C GLY A 200 -22.78 -23.49 8.99
N LEU A 201 -23.56 -24.56 8.79
CA LEU A 201 -23.10 -25.93 8.44
C LEU A 201 -24.05 -26.71 7.50
N ASN A 202 -25.17 -26.12 7.08
CA ASN A 202 -26.18 -26.79 6.26
C ASN A 202 -25.82 -26.74 4.77
N ASP A 203 -25.52 -25.55 4.23
CA ASP A 203 -25.26 -25.30 2.82
C ASP A 203 -23.92 -24.57 2.60
N MET A 204 -23.60 -24.24 1.35
CA MET A 204 -22.33 -23.60 0.98
C MET A 204 -22.46 -22.09 0.76
N ASP A 205 -23.67 -21.53 0.77
CA ASP A 205 -23.94 -20.13 0.42
C ASP A 205 -24.79 -19.34 1.44
N ASP A 206 -25.20 -19.95 2.56
CA ASP A 206 -26.03 -19.39 3.64
C ASP A 206 -27.36 -18.78 3.15
N GLU A 207 -27.79 -19.05 1.92
CA GLU A 207 -29.03 -18.52 1.37
C GLU A 207 -30.18 -19.49 1.72
N PRO A 208 -31.22 -19.06 2.45
CA PRO A 208 -32.25 -19.97 2.97
C PRO A 208 -33.06 -20.75 1.91
N PHE A 209 -32.84 -20.51 0.61
CA PHE A 209 -33.53 -21.15 -0.51
C PHE A 209 -32.72 -21.06 -1.81
N THR A 210 -31.77 -21.97 -2.04
CA THR A 210 -31.20 -22.19 -3.39
C THR A 210 -32.32 -22.61 -4.35
N MET A 211 -32.90 -21.63 -5.07
CA MET A 211 -34.04 -21.85 -5.97
C MET A 211 -33.63 -22.75 -7.15
N GLY A 212 -33.99 -24.04 -7.09
CA GLY A 212 -33.75 -24.94 -8.23
C GLY A 212 -34.24 -26.37 -8.12
N CYS A 213 -34.68 -26.85 -6.95
CA CYS A 213 -34.92 -28.29 -6.73
C CYS A 213 -36.36 -28.59 -6.32
N ASP A 214 -36.90 -29.70 -6.85
CA ASP A 214 -38.22 -30.20 -6.53
C ASP A 214 -38.26 -30.70 -5.08
N GLN A 215 -38.77 -29.87 -4.17
CA GLN A 215 -39.04 -30.25 -2.79
C GLN A 215 -40.08 -31.38 -2.75
N PRO A 216 -39.91 -32.41 -1.90
CA PRO A 216 -40.86 -33.50 -1.80
C PRO A 216 -42.17 -32.99 -1.16
N ASP A 217 -43.30 -33.30 -1.79
CA ASP A 217 -44.62 -32.99 -1.24
C ASP A 217 -44.75 -33.58 0.18
N PRO A 218 -45.26 -32.83 1.17
CA PRO A 218 -45.35 -33.31 2.55
C PRO A 218 -46.23 -34.57 2.65
N ASP A 219 -45.61 -35.68 3.06
CA ASP A 219 -46.32 -36.93 3.38
C ASP A 219 -47.22 -36.68 4.61
N PRO A 220 -48.51 -37.09 4.60
CA PRO A 220 -49.39 -36.99 5.78
C PRO A 220 -48.88 -37.75 7.03
N THR A 221 -47.84 -38.57 6.92
CA THR A 221 -47.15 -39.23 8.03
C THR A 221 -45.85 -38.55 8.48
N ASN A 222 -45.31 -37.60 7.70
CA ASN A 222 -44.19 -36.75 8.09
C ASN A 222 -44.56 -35.26 7.89
N PRO A 223 -45.17 -34.61 8.90
CA PRO A 223 -45.71 -33.26 8.78
C PRO A 223 -44.64 -32.17 8.62
N ASN A 224 -43.35 -32.48 8.80
CA ASN A 224 -42.22 -31.60 8.58
C ASN A 224 -41.19 -32.31 7.68
N PRO A 225 -41.36 -32.33 6.34
CA PRO A 225 -40.31 -32.81 5.46
C PRO A 225 -39.07 -31.92 5.62
N ILE A 226 -37.89 -32.55 5.76
CA ILE A 226 -36.61 -31.85 5.74
C ILE A 226 -36.48 -31.25 4.33
N PRO A 227 -36.29 -29.93 4.18
CA PRO A 227 -36.07 -29.32 2.87
C PRO A 227 -34.88 -29.98 2.17
N ILE A 228 -35.02 -30.36 0.89
CA ILE A 228 -33.88 -30.86 0.10
C ILE A 228 -32.97 -29.67 -0.19
N ASP A 229 -31.76 -29.73 0.37
CA ASP A 229 -30.64 -28.86 0.06
C ASP A 229 -29.95 -29.36 -1.23
N CYS A 230 -29.58 -28.42 -2.11
CA CYS A 230 -29.05 -28.69 -3.45
C CYS A 230 -27.56 -28.37 -3.57
N ASP A 231 -27.00 -27.76 -2.55
CA ASP A 231 -25.58 -27.51 -2.37
C ASP A 231 -25.14 -27.91 -0.95
N PRO A 232 -25.37 -29.18 -0.56
CA PRO A 232 -25.16 -29.61 0.81
C PRO A 232 -23.69 -29.49 1.21
N LYS A 233 -23.46 -28.92 2.38
CA LYS A 233 -22.14 -28.84 3.01
C LYS A 233 -21.63 -30.22 3.45
N ILE A 234 -22.54 -31.06 3.94
CA ILE A 234 -22.27 -32.43 4.38
C ILE A 234 -22.59 -33.41 3.25
N ILE A 235 -21.56 -34.09 2.74
CA ILE A 235 -21.70 -34.97 1.56
C ILE A 235 -21.77 -36.47 1.92
N ALA A 236 -21.37 -36.86 3.13
CA ALA A 236 -21.46 -38.22 3.65
C ALA A 236 -21.64 -38.23 5.17
N PHE A 237 -22.37 -39.23 5.69
CA PHE A 237 -22.57 -39.45 7.13
C PHE A 237 -22.42 -40.93 7.47
N TYR A 238 -21.45 -41.26 8.32
CA TYR A 238 -21.26 -42.60 8.89
C TYR A 238 -21.51 -42.57 10.39
N ASP A 239 -22.38 -43.45 10.87
CA ASP A 239 -22.68 -43.60 12.29
C ASP A 239 -22.14 -44.95 12.77
N SER A 240 -21.00 -44.89 13.48
CA SER A 240 -20.37 -46.07 14.09
C SER A 240 -20.93 -46.42 15.47
N VAL A 241 -21.64 -45.49 16.12
CA VAL A 241 -22.08 -45.65 17.52
C VAL A 241 -23.41 -46.38 17.62
N PHE A 242 -24.39 -46.04 16.77
CA PHE A 242 -25.75 -46.57 16.90
C PHE A 242 -26.16 -47.53 15.78
N THR A 243 -25.75 -47.26 14.55
CA THR A 243 -26.21 -48.01 13.37
C THR A 243 -25.13 -48.83 12.66
N ASP A 244 -23.85 -48.56 12.92
CA ASP A 244 -22.68 -49.18 12.26
C ASP A 244 -22.86 -49.24 10.72
N SER A 245 -23.35 -48.14 10.14
CA SER A 245 -23.62 -48.04 8.71
C SER A 245 -23.70 -46.60 8.21
N GLU A 246 -23.46 -46.44 6.91
CA GLU A 246 -23.60 -45.16 6.19
C GLU A 246 -25.08 -44.75 6.13
N GLN A 247 -25.37 -43.52 6.56
CA GLN A 247 -26.70 -42.92 6.61
C GLN A 247 -26.84 -41.83 5.54
N ASP A 248 -28.07 -41.35 5.34
CA ASP A 248 -28.33 -40.21 4.46
C ASP A 248 -27.69 -38.93 5.04
N PRO A 249 -26.85 -38.20 4.29
CA PRO A 249 -26.18 -36.98 4.77
C PRO A 249 -27.14 -35.91 5.28
N SER A 250 -28.34 -35.81 4.70
CA SER A 250 -29.37 -34.85 5.13
C SER A 250 -29.93 -35.14 6.54
N THR A 251 -29.65 -36.33 7.07
CA THR A 251 -30.06 -36.76 8.42
C THR A 251 -28.93 -36.66 9.44
N SER A 252 -27.80 -36.03 9.06
CA SER A 252 -26.63 -35.84 9.91
C SER A 252 -26.97 -35.11 11.21
N TYR A 253 -26.56 -35.70 12.33
CA TYR A 253 -26.77 -35.15 13.67
C TYR A 253 -25.49 -35.24 14.52
N ASP A 254 -25.48 -34.48 15.61
CA ASP A 254 -24.47 -34.50 16.67
C ASP A 254 -25.15 -35.05 17.95
N SER A 255 -24.62 -36.15 18.50
CA SER A 255 -25.15 -36.77 19.72
C SER A 255 -24.69 -36.06 20.99
N GLY A 256 -23.62 -35.25 20.89
CA GLY A 256 -23.12 -34.38 21.95
C GLY A 256 -23.37 -32.92 21.61
N THR A 257 -22.28 -32.17 21.50
CA THR A 257 -22.24 -30.79 20.98
C THR A 257 -20.84 -30.44 20.46
N HIS A 258 -19.92 -31.39 20.48
CA HIS A 258 -18.49 -31.12 20.31
C HIS A 258 -18.13 -31.18 18.83
N GLY A 259 -18.67 -32.14 18.09
CA GLY A 259 -18.35 -32.35 16.68
C GLY A 259 -18.89 -31.24 15.78
N SER A 260 -20.07 -30.67 16.07
CA SER A 260 -20.57 -29.49 15.33
C SER A 260 -19.70 -28.25 15.57
N HIS A 261 -19.16 -28.11 16.78
CA HIS A 261 -18.24 -27.01 17.11
C HIS A 261 -16.91 -27.18 16.36
N VAL A 262 -16.34 -28.39 16.38
CA VAL A 262 -15.13 -28.79 15.62
C VAL A 262 -15.33 -28.59 14.12
N ALA A 263 -16.46 -29.02 13.57
CA ALA A 263 -16.81 -28.89 12.16
C ALA A 263 -16.90 -27.43 11.72
N GLY A 264 -17.50 -26.57 12.55
CA GLY A 264 -17.61 -25.14 12.26
C GLY A 264 -16.27 -24.40 12.35
N ILE A 265 -15.36 -24.80 13.22
CA ILE A 265 -13.98 -24.25 13.23
C ILE A 265 -13.25 -24.63 11.94
N ALA A 266 -13.38 -25.89 11.51
CA ALA A 266 -12.70 -26.38 10.30
C ALA A 266 -13.27 -25.73 9.03
N ALA A 267 -14.60 -25.72 8.86
CA ALA A 267 -15.22 -25.38 7.57
C ALA A 267 -16.56 -24.62 7.66
N GLY A 268 -16.93 -24.03 8.79
CA GLY A 268 -18.20 -23.29 8.93
C GLY A 268 -18.28 -22.06 8.01
N THR A 269 -19.43 -21.84 7.39
CA THR A 269 -19.69 -20.72 6.47
C THR A 269 -19.90 -19.39 7.19
N GLY A 270 -20.33 -19.45 8.45
CA GLY A 270 -20.61 -18.28 9.28
C GLY A 270 -22.08 -17.83 9.28
N GLY A 271 -23.00 -18.62 8.71
CA GLY A 271 -24.44 -18.41 8.77
C GLY A 271 -25.03 -18.54 10.19
N GLY A 272 -26.11 -17.80 10.47
CA GLY A 272 -26.75 -17.73 11.79
C GLY A 272 -26.43 -16.46 12.58
N GLN A 273 -26.31 -16.59 13.90
CA GLN A 273 -26.08 -15.48 14.81
C GLN A 273 -24.69 -14.86 14.58
N VAL A 274 -24.69 -13.56 14.36
CA VAL A 274 -23.48 -12.74 14.28
C VAL A 274 -23.08 -12.23 15.65
N ASP A 275 -21.83 -11.77 15.74
CA ASP A 275 -21.32 -11.14 16.93
C ASP A 275 -22.20 -9.95 17.37
N PRO A 276 -22.72 -9.93 18.60
CA PRO A 276 -23.68 -8.92 19.03
C PRO A 276 -23.09 -7.51 19.15
N THR A 277 -21.75 -7.39 19.16
CA THR A 277 -21.04 -6.12 19.31
C THR A 277 -20.53 -5.59 17.96
N SER A 278 -19.93 -6.46 17.15
CA SER A 278 -19.29 -6.11 15.88
C SER A 278 -20.13 -6.41 14.63
N GLY A 279 -21.17 -7.24 14.75
CA GLY A 279 -22.00 -7.70 13.63
C GLY A 279 -21.28 -8.65 12.66
N LEU A 280 -20.07 -9.09 12.98
CA LEU A 280 -19.27 -10.00 12.14
C LEU A 280 -19.76 -11.44 12.24
N LYS A 281 -19.67 -12.16 11.12
CA LYS A 281 -19.94 -13.60 11.03
C LYS A 281 -18.80 -14.42 11.65
N TYR A 282 -19.15 -15.59 12.15
CA TYR A 282 -18.24 -16.56 12.76
C TYR A 282 -17.82 -17.63 11.73
N ILE A 283 -16.91 -17.25 10.84
CA ILE A 283 -16.45 -18.07 9.70
C ILE A 283 -15.33 -19.02 10.13
N GLY A 284 -15.41 -20.30 9.75
CA GLY A 284 -14.37 -21.32 9.96
C GLY A 284 -13.15 -21.12 9.05
N ALA A 285 -12.11 -21.93 9.23
CA ALA A 285 -10.84 -21.75 8.49
C ALA A 285 -10.94 -22.05 6.98
N ALA A 286 -11.75 -23.03 6.59
CA ALA A 286 -11.94 -23.45 5.20
C ALA A 286 -13.45 -23.48 4.86
N PRO A 287 -14.12 -22.32 4.77
CA PRO A 287 -15.58 -22.24 4.56
C PRO A 287 -16.04 -22.84 3.21
N GLY A 288 -15.13 -23.08 2.27
CA GLY A 288 -15.38 -23.77 0.99
C GLY A 288 -15.14 -25.28 0.98
N ALA A 289 -14.67 -25.88 2.08
CA ALA A 289 -14.45 -27.33 2.17
C ALA A 289 -15.76 -28.10 2.38
N PHE A 290 -15.87 -29.31 1.82
CA PHE A 290 -16.96 -30.24 2.13
C PHE A 290 -16.71 -30.94 3.46
N LEU A 291 -17.79 -31.29 4.16
CA LEU A 291 -17.74 -32.01 5.42
C LEU A 291 -18.24 -33.45 5.27
N ILE A 292 -17.59 -34.36 5.99
CA ILE A 292 -18.10 -35.71 6.25
C ILE A 292 -18.26 -35.89 7.74
N ASN A 293 -19.44 -36.33 8.16
CA ASN A 293 -19.72 -36.65 9.55
C ASN A 293 -19.34 -38.10 9.84
N LEU A 294 -18.33 -38.33 10.70
CA LEU A 294 -17.99 -39.64 11.25
C LEU A 294 -18.35 -39.64 12.74
N LEU A 295 -19.56 -40.05 13.05
CA LEU A 295 -20.04 -40.16 14.43
C LEU A 295 -19.40 -41.37 15.10
N ALA A 296 -18.54 -41.14 16.09
CA ALA A 296 -17.77 -42.16 16.78
C ALA A 296 -17.60 -41.99 18.30
N CYS A 297 -17.94 -40.83 18.89
CA CYS A 297 -17.59 -40.54 20.30
C CYS A 297 -18.74 -40.03 21.20
N CYS A 298 -18.41 -39.92 22.50
CA CYS A 298 -19.12 -39.53 23.73
C CYS A 298 -20.36 -40.36 24.12
N ASP A 299 -20.92 -41.11 23.18
CA ASP A 299 -21.77 -42.28 23.44
C ASP A 299 -21.13 -43.60 22.96
N GLY A 300 -20.05 -43.52 22.17
CA GLY A 300 -19.26 -44.65 21.64
C GLY A 300 -17.89 -44.85 22.32
N ASP A 301 -17.18 -45.92 21.97
CA ASP A 301 -15.88 -46.30 22.54
C ASP A 301 -14.72 -46.29 21.51
N ILE A 302 -13.52 -46.72 21.93
CA ILE A 302 -12.32 -46.74 21.07
C ILE A 302 -12.52 -47.63 19.83
N GLU A 303 -13.34 -48.68 19.91
CA GLU A 303 -13.69 -49.54 18.78
C GLU A 303 -14.46 -48.75 17.72
N ASP A 304 -15.43 -47.93 18.15
CA ASP A 304 -16.25 -47.10 17.26
C ASP A 304 -15.40 -46.02 16.56
N VAL A 305 -14.45 -45.42 17.27
CA VAL A 305 -13.45 -44.51 16.69
C VAL A 305 -12.58 -45.22 15.65
N ILE A 306 -12.12 -46.43 15.95
CA ILE A 306 -11.36 -47.24 15.00
C ILE A 306 -12.22 -47.58 13.77
N GLN A 307 -13.50 -47.87 13.94
CA GLN A 307 -14.44 -48.11 12.84
C GLN A 307 -14.68 -46.87 11.98
N GLY A 308 -14.87 -45.70 12.58
CA GLY A 308 -14.98 -44.44 11.85
C GLY A 308 -13.71 -44.12 11.05
N ALA A 309 -12.53 -44.32 11.66
CA ALA A 309 -11.24 -44.20 10.98
C ALA A 309 -11.07 -45.22 9.84
N GLN A 310 -11.52 -46.45 10.03
CA GLN A 310 -11.50 -47.50 9.01
C GLN A 310 -12.44 -47.14 7.84
N TRP A 311 -13.64 -46.65 8.12
CA TRP A 311 -14.59 -46.22 7.11
C TRP A 311 -14.01 -45.08 6.25
N ALA A 312 -13.29 -44.14 6.88
CA ALA A 312 -12.60 -43.06 6.16
C ALA A 312 -11.56 -43.59 5.16
N ILE A 313 -10.78 -44.60 5.55
CA ILE A 313 -9.83 -45.28 4.65
C ILE A 313 -10.56 -45.95 3.48
N GLU A 314 -11.64 -46.69 3.76
CA GLU A 314 -12.36 -47.47 2.75
C GLU A 314 -13.13 -46.61 1.73
N ASN A 315 -13.57 -45.42 2.16
CA ASN A 315 -14.36 -44.52 1.33
C ASN A 315 -13.58 -43.29 0.83
N LYS A 316 -12.27 -43.26 1.07
CA LYS A 316 -11.35 -42.21 0.62
C LYS A 316 -11.57 -41.82 -0.84
N ASP A 317 -11.48 -42.78 -1.76
CA ASP A 317 -11.58 -42.51 -3.21
C ASP A 317 -13.03 -42.22 -3.66
N LYS A 318 -14.02 -42.72 -2.91
CA LYS A 318 -15.45 -42.54 -3.22
C LYS A 318 -15.90 -41.11 -2.95
N TYR A 319 -15.47 -40.55 -1.81
CA TYR A 319 -15.86 -39.21 -1.37
C TYR A 319 -14.75 -38.17 -1.49
N GLY A 320 -13.55 -38.57 -1.91
CA GLY A 320 -12.39 -37.67 -2.00
C GLY A 320 -11.90 -37.22 -0.63
N ILE A 321 -11.87 -38.10 0.37
CA ILE A 321 -11.49 -37.73 1.75
C ILE A 321 -10.01 -37.36 1.80
N ASP A 322 -9.72 -36.07 1.99
CA ASP A 322 -8.35 -35.56 2.03
C ASP A 322 -7.84 -35.47 3.46
N ILE A 323 -8.70 -35.06 4.39
CA ILE A 323 -8.33 -34.77 5.78
C ILE A 323 -9.28 -35.49 6.75
N VAL A 324 -8.72 -36.10 7.78
CA VAL A 324 -9.43 -36.57 8.96
C VAL A 324 -8.94 -35.76 10.15
N THR A 325 -9.88 -35.18 10.90
CA THR A 325 -9.57 -34.50 12.15
C THR A 325 -10.27 -35.19 13.30
N SER A 326 -9.51 -35.48 14.36
CA SER A 326 -10.01 -36.14 15.57
C SER A 326 -9.53 -35.38 16.79
N SER A 327 -10.48 -34.77 17.48
CA SER A 327 -10.25 -33.91 18.66
C SER A 327 -10.55 -34.64 19.97
N LEU A 328 -10.26 -35.95 19.99
CA LEU A 328 -10.56 -36.92 21.04
C LEU A 328 -9.26 -37.50 21.63
N GLY A 329 -9.28 -37.88 22.91
CA GLY A 329 -8.15 -38.52 23.61
C GLY A 329 -8.62 -39.40 24.79
N GLU A 330 -7.72 -40.23 25.31
CA GLU A 330 -7.96 -41.10 26.46
C GLU A 330 -8.05 -40.29 27.77
N GLN A 331 -9.24 -39.84 28.16
CA GLN A 331 -9.46 -39.22 29.48
C GLN A 331 -9.36 -40.24 30.61
N GLN A 332 -8.16 -40.57 31.05
CA GLN A 332 -7.94 -41.37 32.26
C GLN A 332 -6.94 -40.70 33.18
N LEU A 333 -7.37 -40.53 34.43
CA LEU A 333 -6.59 -40.04 35.58
C LEU A 333 -5.39 -40.95 35.97
N GLU A 334 -4.96 -41.82 35.05
CA GLU A 334 -3.80 -42.70 35.17
C GLU A 334 -2.63 -42.04 34.42
N ILE A 335 -1.53 -41.78 35.14
CA ILE A 335 -0.30 -41.29 34.51
C ILE A 335 0.27 -42.46 33.69
N HIS A 336 0.01 -42.44 32.39
CA HIS A 336 0.56 -43.41 31.45
C HIS A 336 2.02 -43.07 31.14
N PHE A 337 2.93 -43.95 31.57
CA PHE A 337 4.37 -43.86 31.25
C PHE A 337 4.71 -44.64 29.97
N ASP A 338 3.69 -45.10 29.25
CA ASP A 338 3.75 -45.98 28.08
C ASP A 338 3.05 -45.42 26.83
N ASN A 339 2.73 -44.12 26.82
CA ASN A 339 2.28 -43.37 25.63
C ASN A 339 3.42 -43.22 24.62
N ASP A 340 3.76 -44.31 23.93
CA ASP A 340 4.81 -44.43 22.92
C ASP A 340 4.25 -44.59 21.49
N GLY A 341 2.95 -44.36 21.29
CA GLY A 341 2.27 -44.50 20.00
C GLY A 341 1.93 -45.94 19.63
N SER A 342 2.10 -46.92 20.52
CA SER A 342 1.80 -48.34 20.25
C SER A 342 0.35 -48.75 20.51
N SER A 343 -0.49 -47.84 21.04
CA SER A 343 -1.90 -48.11 21.32
C SER A 343 -2.67 -48.52 20.07
N ALA A 344 -3.80 -49.23 20.24
CA ALA A 344 -4.62 -49.67 19.12
C ALA A 344 -5.18 -48.47 18.33
N TRP A 345 -5.56 -47.40 19.04
CA TRP A 345 -6.01 -46.16 18.45
C TRP A 345 -4.86 -45.45 17.71
N SER A 346 -3.69 -45.25 18.34
CA SER A 346 -2.55 -44.56 17.71
C SER A 346 -2.10 -45.26 16.43
N ARG A 347 -2.05 -46.60 16.42
CA ARG A 347 -1.74 -47.39 15.20
C ARG A 347 -2.83 -47.31 14.13
N GLN A 348 -4.10 -47.19 14.51
CA GLN A 348 -5.18 -46.96 13.55
C GLN A 348 -5.03 -45.60 12.89
N MET A 349 -4.71 -44.54 13.66
CA MET A 349 -4.48 -43.20 13.09
C MET A 349 -3.21 -43.14 12.25
N ASP A 350 -2.15 -43.88 12.61
CA ASP A 350 -1.01 -44.10 11.70
C ASP A 350 -1.47 -44.75 10.38
N SER A 351 -2.38 -45.73 10.42
CA SER A 351 -2.92 -46.40 9.23
C SER A 351 -3.78 -45.47 8.35
N VAL A 352 -4.49 -44.50 8.95
CA VAL A 352 -5.23 -43.46 8.20
C VAL A 352 -4.26 -42.59 7.40
N VAL A 353 -3.13 -42.22 8.01
CA VAL A 353 -2.06 -41.47 7.34
C VAL A 353 -1.40 -42.29 6.24
N GLU A 354 -1.12 -43.58 6.47
CA GLU A 354 -0.57 -44.48 5.45
C GLU A 354 -1.52 -44.71 4.26
N ALA A 355 -2.84 -44.58 4.46
CA ALA A 355 -3.83 -44.60 3.39
C ALA A 355 -3.83 -43.31 2.53
N GLY A 356 -2.99 -42.33 2.88
CA GLY A 356 -2.85 -41.07 2.15
C GLY A 356 -3.86 -40.01 2.58
N ILE A 357 -4.38 -40.08 3.81
CA ILE A 357 -5.29 -39.08 4.39
C ILE A 357 -4.53 -38.23 5.41
N ILE A 358 -4.54 -36.91 5.24
CA ILE A 358 -3.93 -36.00 6.23
C ILE A 358 -4.69 -36.13 7.54
N THR A 359 -3.99 -36.41 8.63
CA THR A 359 -4.64 -36.62 9.93
C THR A 359 -4.13 -35.62 10.96
N THR A 360 -5.04 -34.83 11.55
CA THR A 360 -4.74 -33.93 12.67
C THR A 360 -5.36 -34.45 13.97
N LEU A 361 -4.54 -34.52 15.02
CA LEU A 361 -4.91 -35.02 16.35
C LEU A 361 -4.66 -33.96 17.41
N SER A 362 -5.46 -33.96 18.48
CA SER A 362 -5.24 -33.09 19.64
C SER A 362 -4.06 -33.57 20.50
N ALA A 363 -3.24 -32.63 20.99
CA ALA A 363 -2.13 -32.97 21.90
C ALA A 363 -2.60 -33.47 23.28
N GLY A 364 -3.81 -33.09 23.70
CA GLY A 364 -4.35 -33.37 25.03
C GLY A 364 -4.46 -32.10 25.89
N ASN A 365 -5.33 -32.15 26.90
CA ASN A 365 -5.59 -31.04 27.82
C ASN A 365 -5.28 -31.40 29.28
N GLU A 366 -4.71 -32.59 29.51
CA GLU A 366 -4.51 -33.14 30.85
C GLU A 366 -3.11 -32.83 31.34
N PHE A 367 -3.02 -32.08 32.45
CA PHE A 367 -1.76 -31.81 33.17
C PHE A 367 -0.67 -31.02 32.41
N GLY A 368 -1.01 -30.34 31.30
CA GLY A 368 -0.06 -29.55 30.47
C GLY A 368 0.89 -28.62 31.23
N GLY A 369 0.37 -27.79 32.12
CA GLY A 369 1.17 -26.90 32.99
C GLY A 369 1.55 -27.48 34.36
N ALA A 370 1.27 -28.75 34.64
CA ALA A 370 1.46 -29.35 35.96
C ALA A 370 2.85 -29.98 36.10
N THR A 371 3.79 -29.25 36.72
CA THR A 371 5.20 -29.64 36.92
C THR A 371 5.43 -31.02 37.55
N PHE A 372 4.45 -31.56 38.30
CA PHE A 372 4.58 -32.89 38.93
C PHE A 372 4.35 -34.06 37.95
N ALA A 373 3.68 -33.82 36.82
CA ALA A 373 3.44 -34.83 35.78
C ALA A 373 4.68 -35.02 34.87
N GLY A 374 5.60 -34.07 34.85
CA GLY A 374 6.78 -34.09 33.99
C GLY A 374 6.44 -33.89 32.52
N CYS A 375 7.45 -33.91 31.64
CA CYS A 375 7.30 -33.62 30.22
C CYS A 375 6.94 -34.87 29.42
N ASN A 376 5.78 -35.44 29.75
CA ASN A 376 5.19 -36.59 29.08
C ASN A 376 3.68 -36.59 29.35
N THR A 377 3.00 -35.55 28.86
CA THR A 377 1.56 -35.36 29.04
C THR A 377 0.79 -35.43 27.71
N ILE A 378 1.46 -35.83 26.63
CA ILE A 378 0.82 -36.15 25.35
C ILE A 378 0.04 -37.46 25.52
N ASP A 379 -1.23 -37.38 25.17
CA ASP A 379 -2.17 -38.47 25.35
C ASP A 379 -2.36 -39.28 24.05
N SER A 380 -2.89 -40.50 24.15
CA SER A 380 -3.27 -41.30 22.99
C SER A 380 -4.62 -40.79 22.44
N PRO A 381 -4.76 -40.59 21.11
CA PRO A 381 -3.84 -40.92 20.02
C PRO A 381 -2.85 -39.82 19.62
N GLY A 382 -2.79 -38.69 20.32
CA GLY A 382 -1.85 -37.60 20.05
C GLY A 382 -0.38 -38.02 20.10
N ASP A 383 -0.07 -39.16 20.71
CA ASP A 383 1.23 -39.82 20.72
C ASP A 383 1.55 -40.63 19.44
N ALA A 384 0.62 -40.78 18.49
CA ALA A 384 0.83 -41.49 17.21
C ALA A 384 2.03 -40.93 16.41
N ASN A 385 2.65 -41.77 15.58
CA ASN A 385 3.91 -41.44 14.90
C ASN A 385 3.70 -40.52 13.70
N LEU A 386 2.76 -40.90 12.84
CA LEU A 386 2.57 -40.29 11.52
C LEU A 386 1.66 -39.05 11.54
N PRO A 387 0.52 -39.04 12.25
CA PRO A 387 -0.37 -37.88 12.32
C PRO A 387 0.32 -36.61 12.85
N VAL A 388 -0.28 -35.45 12.54
CA VAL A 388 0.14 -34.15 13.07
C VAL A 388 -0.63 -33.88 14.36
N THR A 389 0.10 -33.78 15.46
CA THR A 389 -0.43 -33.51 16.79
C THR A 389 -0.38 -32.01 17.07
N VAL A 390 -1.50 -31.42 17.49
CA VAL A 390 -1.68 -29.97 17.55
C VAL A 390 -1.81 -29.48 19.00
N ALA A 391 -0.95 -28.52 19.38
CA ALA A 391 -1.01 -27.78 20.63
C ALA A 391 -1.98 -26.57 20.55
N SER A 392 -2.48 -26.14 21.71
CA SER A 392 -3.40 -25.01 21.83
C SER A 392 -2.65 -23.74 22.24
N LEU A 393 -2.88 -22.67 21.49
CA LEU A 393 -2.46 -21.32 21.81
C LEU A 393 -3.64 -20.51 22.34
N ASP A 394 -3.33 -19.55 23.22
CA ASP A 394 -4.18 -18.44 23.56
C ASP A 394 -4.22 -17.42 22.41
N LYS A 395 -5.14 -16.45 22.46
CA LYS A 395 -5.34 -15.46 21.38
C LYS A 395 -4.20 -14.47 21.23
N ASP A 396 -3.41 -14.28 22.29
CA ASP A 396 -2.16 -13.54 22.28
C ASP A 396 -0.98 -14.38 21.72
N LEU A 397 -1.29 -15.57 21.19
CA LEU A 397 -0.36 -16.53 20.60
C LEU A 397 0.61 -17.15 21.61
N GLY A 398 0.34 -17.00 22.91
CA GLY A 398 1.01 -17.75 23.97
C GLY A 398 0.53 -19.20 24.02
N LEU A 399 1.36 -20.12 24.54
CA LEU A 399 0.92 -21.50 24.76
C LEU A 399 -0.14 -21.54 25.86
N ALA A 400 -1.30 -22.13 25.58
CA ALA A 400 -2.35 -22.24 26.58
C ALA A 400 -1.89 -23.14 27.73
N ILE A 401 -2.14 -22.70 28.97
CA ILE A 401 -1.66 -23.37 30.19
C ILE A 401 -2.10 -24.85 30.32
N TYR A 402 -3.21 -25.23 29.68
CA TYR A 402 -3.74 -26.59 29.67
C TYR A 402 -3.16 -27.47 28.56
N SER A 403 -2.47 -26.91 27.57
CA SER A 403 -1.97 -27.66 26.41
C SER A 403 -0.95 -28.70 26.87
N SER A 404 -1.19 -29.96 26.53
CA SER A 404 -0.27 -31.07 26.79
C SER A 404 1.09 -30.86 26.10
N ARG A 405 2.15 -31.40 26.74
CA ARG A 405 3.56 -31.23 26.36
C ARG A 405 4.23 -32.59 26.26
N GLY A 406 5.04 -32.77 25.23
CA GLY A 406 5.87 -33.96 25.09
C GLY A 406 7.05 -33.96 26.06
N TYR A 407 7.98 -34.88 25.94
CA TYR A 407 8.11 -35.94 24.93
C TYR A 407 7.09 -37.05 25.12
N THR A 408 6.87 -37.87 24.08
CA THR A 408 6.22 -39.18 24.26
C THR A 408 7.09 -40.09 25.15
N SER A 409 6.53 -41.20 25.61
CA SER A 409 7.21 -42.12 26.53
C SER A 409 8.46 -42.79 25.93
N ASP A 410 8.55 -42.87 24.60
CA ASP A 410 9.72 -43.35 23.84
C ASP A 410 10.69 -42.22 23.41
N GLY A 411 10.43 -40.97 23.83
CA GLY A 411 11.31 -39.83 23.61
C GLY A 411 11.14 -39.12 22.27
N ARG A 412 10.03 -39.34 21.54
CA ARG A 412 9.71 -38.58 20.34
C ARG A 412 9.15 -37.21 20.73
N VAL A 413 9.44 -36.21 19.89
CA VAL A 413 8.96 -34.85 20.09
C VAL A 413 7.51 -34.76 19.60
N LYS A 414 6.62 -34.33 20.50
CA LYS A 414 5.22 -33.98 20.26
C LYS A 414 4.87 -32.82 21.21
N PRO A 415 3.94 -31.91 20.89
CA PRO A 415 3.17 -31.80 19.64
C PRO A 415 4.06 -31.52 18.41
N ASP A 416 3.50 -31.61 17.20
CA ASP A 416 4.23 -31.23 15.98
C ASP A 416 4.08 -29.72 15.67
N VAL A 417 2.93 -29.12 15.97
CA VAL A 417 2.63 -27.71 15.66
C VAL A 417 1.62 -27.13 16.67
N ALA A 418 1.58 -25.80 16.81
CA ALA A 418 0.61 -25.11 17.68
C ALA A 418 -0.32 -24.15 16.91
N THR A 419 -1.59 -24.08 17.28
CA THR A 419 -2.61 -23.17 16.71
C THR A 419 -3.54 -22.62 17.79
N ILE A 420 -4.28 -21.53 17.53
CA ILE A 420 -5.20 -20.96 18.51
C ILE A 420 -6.33 -21.94 18.82
N GLY A 421 -6.49 -22.28 20.11
CA GLY A 421 -7.55 -23.17 20.60
C GLY A 421 -8.28 -22.64 21.83
N SER A 422 -7.94 -21.45 22.32
CA SER A 422 -8.59 -20.84 23.48
C SER A 422 -9.75 -19.93 23.10
N SER A 423 -10.89 -20.16 23.74
CA SER A 423 -12.07 -19.29 23.72
C SER A 423 -12.64 -19.05 22.31
N ILE A 424 -12.71 -20.13 21.53
CA ILE A 424 -13.18 -20.15 20.14
C ILE A 424 -14.71 -20.28 20.11
N MET A 425 -15.41 -19.30 19.54
CA MET A 425 -16.82 -19.46 19.16
C MET A 425 -16.94 -20.42 17.97
N ALA A 426 -17.99 -21.22 17.90
CA ALA A 426 -18.34 -22.01 16.72
C ALA A 426 -19.81 -22.47 16.88
N PRO A 427 -20.42 -23.07 15.84
CA PRO A 427 -21.80 -23.56 15.87
C PRO A 427 -22.12 -24.37 17.13
N ASP A 428 -23.22 -23.99 17.79
CA ASP A 428 -23.75 -24.71 18.94
C ASP A 428 -24.82 -25.71 18.48
N ALA A 429 -24.51 -27.00 18.57
CA ALA A 429 -25.44 -28.07 18.22
C ALA A 429 -26.76 -28.02 19.01
N ALA A 430 -26.80 -27.35 20.18
CA ALA A 430 -28.03 -27.16 20.95
C ALA A 430 -29.02 -26.19 20.28
N THR A 431 -28.57 -25.41 19.30
CA THR A 431 -29.36 -24.41 18.56
C THR A 431 -29.29 -24.66 17.05
N SER A 432 -30.19 -24.06 16.28
CA SER A 432 -30.17 -24.16 14.80
C SER A 432 -29.35 -23.05 14.13
N ASP A 433 -29.10 -21.94 14.85
CA ASP A 433 -28.49 -20.71 14.35
C ASP A 433 -27.48 -20.09 15.33
N GLY A 434 -27.31 -20.66 16.52
CA GLY A 434 -26.53 -20.06 17.61
C GLY A 434 -25.09 -20.54 17.68
N TYR A 435 -24.24 -19.75 18.33
CA TYR A 435 -22.81 -20.02 18.48
C TYR A 435 -22.43 -20.10 19.96
N THR A 436 -21.50 -21.00 20.30
CA THR A 436 -20.98 -21.18 21.67
C THR A 436 -19.46 -21.18 21.69
N SER A 437 -18.88 -20.80 22.83
CA SER A 437 -17.44 -20.84 23.02
C SER A 437 -16.94 -22.10 23.72
N LYS A 438 -15.80 -22.62 23.24
CA LYS A 438 -15.03 -23.70 23.89
C LYS A 438 -13.52 -23.39 23.82
N SER A 439 -12.77 -23.95 24.77
CA SER A 439 -11.30 -23.86 24.84
C SER A 439 -10.70 -25.26 24.97
N GLY A 440 -9.68 -25.56 24.17
CA GLY A 440 -8.96 -26.83 24.24
C GLY A 440 -8.05 -27.06 23.03
N THR A 441 -7.12 -28.01 23.15
CA THR A 441 -6.45 -28.58 21.97
C THR A 441 -7.46 -29.14 20.97
N SER A 442 -8.64 -29.56 21.43
CA SER A 442 -9.79 -29.93 20.63
C SER A 442 -10.35 -28.82 19.73
N MET A 443 -10.06 -27.54 20.01
CA MET A 443 -10.42 -26.40 19.15
C MET A 443 -9.24 -25.99 18.24
N ALA A 444 -8.01 -26.23 18.68
CA ALA A 444 -6.80 -26.01 17.90
C ALA A 444 -6.69 -27.00 16.72
N THR A 445 -6.97 -28.29 16.98
CA THR A 445 -6.90 -29.38 15.98
C THR A 445 -7.78 -29.15 14.73
N PRO A 446 -9.06 -28.78 14.83
CA PRO A 446 -9.88 -28.47 13.65
C PRO A 446 -9.45 -27.19 12.94
N LEU A 447 -8.87 -26.22 13.64
CA LEU A 447 -8.30 -25.03 13.00
C LEU A 447 -7.13 -25.43 12.09
N MET A 448 -6.26 -26.32 12.57
CA MET A 448 -5.20 -26.93 11.76
C MET A 448 -5.75 -27.81 10.63
N ALA A 449 -6.88 -28.49 10.83
CA ALA A 449 -7.55 -29.25 9.78
C ALA A 449 -8.09 -28.34 8.66
N GLY A 450 -8.65 -27.18 9.01
CA GLY A 450 -9.03 -26.16 8.04
C GLY A 450 -7.83 -25.56 7.30
N ILE A 451 -6.71 -25.34 7.99
CA ILE A 451 -5.46 -24.94 7.32
C ILE A 451 -4.97 -26.04 6.36
N ALA A 452 -5.07 -27.31 6.75
CA ALA A 452 -4.75 -28.43 5.87
C ALA A 452 -5.66 -28.46 4.64
N ALA A 453 -6.95 -28.11 4.77
CA ALA A 453 -7.89 -28.01 3.66
C ALA A 453 -7.47 -26.93 2.64
N LEU A 454 -6.96 -25.80 3.12
CA LEU A 454 -6.36 -24.77 2.27
C LEU A 454 -5.09 -25.26 1.56
N MET A 455 -4.26 -26.06 2.25
CA MET A 455 -3.06 -26.67 1.64
C MET A 455 -3.42 -27.73 0.58
N VAL A 456 -4.49 -28.50 0.81
CA VAL A 456 -5.02 -29.47 -0.16
C VAL A 456 -5.61 -28.77 -1.37
N GLU A 457 -6.29 -27.64 -1.19
CA GLU A 457 -6.73 -26.82 -2.32
C GLU A 457 -5.53 -26.32 -3.15
N ALA A 458 -4.47 -25.87 -2.48
CA ALA A 458 -3.23 -25.44 -3.13
C ALA A 458 -2.45 -26.58 -3.79
N ASN A 459 -2.54 -27.81 -3.27
CA ASN A 459 -1.96 -29.01 -3.85
C ASN A 459 -2.82 -30.26 -3.57
N PRO A 460 -3.75 -30.62 -4.47
CA PRO A 460 -4.61 -31.80 -4.31
C PRO A 460 -3.89 -33.15 -4.38
N ASP A 461 -2.58 -33.16 -4.67
CA ASP A 461 -1.74 -34.36 -4.69
C ASP A 461 -0.83 -34.45 -3.46
N ILE A 462 -0.91 -33.49 -2.53
CA ILE A 462 -0.06 -33.44 -1.33
C ILE A 462 -0.20 -34.72 -0.52
N THR A 463 0.92 -35.39 -0.29
CA THR A 463 0.93 -36.56 0.58
C THR A 463 0.97 -36.14 2.05
N PRO A 464 0.46 -36.96 2.98
CA PRO A 464 0.56 -36.65 4.40
C PRO A 464 2.00 -36.47 4.91
N THR A 465 2.97 -37.15 4.28
CA THR A 465 4.39 -36.98 4.57
C THR A 465 4.86 -35.59 4.16
N GLU A 466 4.55 -35.14 2.94
CA GLU A 466 4.90 -33.80 2.47
C GLU A 466 4.21 -32.72 3.30
N PHE A 467 2.94 -32.93 3.67
CA PHE A 467 2.22 -32.05 4.60
C PHE A 467 2.96 -31.90 5.93
N LYS A 468 3.43 -33.00 6.52
CA LYS A 468 4.19 -32.99 7.78
C LYS A 468 5.59 -32.38 7.61
N ASP A 469 6.25 -32.63 6.48
CA ASP A 469 7.55 -32.03 6.15
C ASP A 469 7.43 -30.51 6.00
N ILE A 470 6.35 -30.02 5.38
CA ILE A 470 6.07 -28.58 5.24
C ILE A 470 5.87 -27.94 6.61
N ILE A 471 5.05 -28.55 7.47
CA ILE A 471 4.88 -28.07 8.85
C ILE A 471 6.24 -28.00 9.55
N SER A 472 7.06 -29.04 9.40
CA SER A 472 8.37 -29.10 10.03
C SER A 472 9.34 -28.00 9.59
N ALA A 473 9.21 -27.54 8.35
CA ALA A 473 10.13 -26.59 7.73
C ALA A 473 9.64 -25.13 7.80
N HIS A 474 8.32 -24.92 7.86
CA HIS A 474 7.70 -23.61 7.65
C HIS A 474 6.91 -23.08 8.85
N SER A 475 6.84 -23.82 9.97
CA SER A 475 6.24 -23.30 11.20
C SER A 475 6.99 -22.04 11.69
N ILE A 476 6.23 -21.07 12.20
CA ILE A 476 6.81 -19.88 12.83
C ILE A 476 7.47 -20.31 14.14
N GLU A 477 8.79 -20.15 14.19
CA GLU A 477 9.54 -20.37 15.41
C GLU A 477 9.05 -19.44 16.53
N ARG A 478 8.66 -20.02 17.67
CA ARG A 478 8.19 -19.30 18.85
C ARG A 478 9.16 -19.47 19.99
N ASP A 479 9.86 -18.41 20.39
CA ASP A 479 10.85 -18.49 21.45
C ASP A 479 10.30 -19.22 22.68
N LEU A 480 10.96 -20.31 23.07
CA LEU A 480 10.71 -20.97 24.34
C LEU A 480 10.93 -19.91 25.42
N GLN A 481 9.90 -19.62 26.22
CA GLN A 481 10.06 -18.72 27.35
C GLN A 481 10.86 -19.41 28.44
N LEU A 482 12.18 -19.50 28.23
CA LEU A 482 13.16 -19.88 29.23
C LEU A 482 13.05 -18.86 30.38
N LEU A 483 12.26 -19.22 31.39
CA LEU A 483 12.01 -18.53 32.67
C LEU A 483 10.71 -17.69 32.79
N GLY A 484 9.67 -17.93 31.98
CA GLY A 484 8.42 -17.15 32.02
C GLY A 484 7.11 -17.93 32.24
N ASP A 485 7.07 -19.23 31.99
CA ASP A 485 5.82 -19.99 32.02
C ASP A 485 5.34 -20.28 33.47
N PRO A 486 4.10 -19.89 33.86
CA PRO A 486 3.52 -20.30 35.15
C PRO A 486 3.36 -21.82 35.32
N GLY A 487 3.50 -22.61 34.25
CA GLY A 487 3.72 -24.06 34.29
C GLY A 487 5.17 -24.41 33.99
N PHE A 488 6.03 -24.52 35.01
CA PHE A 488 7.42 -24.97 34.87
C PHE A 488 7.51 -26.44 34.41
N ASN A 489 7.26 -26.73 33.14
CA ASN A 489 7.38 -28.08 32.58
C ASN A 489 8.07 -28.07 31.20
N ASP A 490 9.05 -27.17 31.04
CA ASP A 490 9.99 -27.19 29.93
C ASP A 490 11.08 -28.24 30.22
N CYS A 491 11.04 -29.38 29.54
CA CYS A 491 12.09 -30.40 29.58
C CYS A 491 12.92 -30.41 28.29
N SER A 492 12.98 -29.28 27.58
CA SER A 492 13.89 -29.11 26.45
C SER A 492 15.32 -29.13 26.98
N ILE A 493 16.02 -30.26 26.83
CA ILE A 493 17.38 -30.45 27.37
C ILE A 493 18.42 -29.65 26.54
N LEU A 494 18.03 -29.17 25.35
CA LEU A 494 18.78 -28.26 24.48
C LEU A 494 17.79 -27.34 23.73
N GLU A 495 18.18 -26.11 23.38
CA GLU A 495 17.48 -25.24 22.41
C GLU A 495 17.48 -25.89 21.01
N THR A 496 16.80 -27.03 20.85
CA THR A 496 16.71 -27.77 19.59
C THR A 496 15.26 -27.87 19.17
N ARG A 497 14.98 -27.43 17.96
CA ARG A 497 13.71 -27.66 17.26
C ARG A 497 13.69 -29.04 16.62
N PRO A 498 12.54 -29.74 16.61
CA PRO A 498 11.29 -29.41 17.29
C PRO A 498 11.43 -29.53 18.82
N ASP A 499 10.69 -28.72 19.56
CA ASP A 499 10.63 -28.74 21.03
C ASP A 499 9.35 -29.44 21.54
N ASN A 500 9.27 -29.68 22.85
CA ASN A 500 8.19 -30.46 23.45
C ASN A 500 6.92 -29.65 23.80
N GLU A 501 6.89 -28.35 23.50
CA GLU A 501 5.80 -27.43 23.85
C GLU A 501 5.05 -26.91 22.61
N PHE A 502 5.80 -26.37 21.65
CA PHE A 502 5.30 -25.85 20.37
C PHE A 502 5.61 -26.78 19.20
N GLY A 503 6.41 -27.84 19.40
CA GLY A 503 6.85 -28.70 18.30
C GLY A 503 7.78 -27.94 17.36
N PHE A 504 7.44 -27.95 16.07
CA PHE A 504 8.12 -27.15 15.05
C PHE A 504 7.81 -25.65 15.16
N GLY A 505 6.72 -25.27 15.84
CA GLY A 505 6.36 -23.89 16.10
C GLY A 505 4.87 -23.61 15.93
N GLN A 506 4.52 -22.34 15.83
CA GLN A 506 3.15 -21.93 15.48
C GLN A 506 2.87 -22.25 14.00
N ALA A 507 1.65 -22.68 13.69
CA ALA A 507 1.22 -22.83 12.30
C ALA A 507 1.21 -21.48 11.57
N ASP A 508 1.74 -21.46 10.36
CA ASP A 508 1.67 -20.32 9.45
C ASP A 508 0.85 -20.73 8.22
N PRO A 509 -0.46 -20.43 8.19
CA PRO A 509 -1.33 -20.82 7.08
C PRO A 509 -0.83 -20.34 5.73
N VAL A 510 -0.25 -19.12 5.67
CA VAL A 510 0.27 -18.53 4.44
C VAL A 510 1.50 -19.28 3.96
N ALA A 511 2.49 -19.47 4.84
CA ALA A 511 3.71 -20.20 4.46
C ALA A 511 3.44 -21.69 4.15
N PHE A 512 2.50 -22.31 4.86
CA PHE A 512 2.10 -23.69 4.63
C PHE A 512 1.44 -23.89 3.27
N VAL A 513 0.49 -23.02 2.91
CA VAL A 513 -0.19 -23.06 1.60
C VAL A 513 0.78 -22.80 0.46
N GLU A 514 1.70 -21.83 0.62
CA GLU A 514 2.74 -21.52 -0.36
C GLU A 514 3.69 -22.71 -0.59
N ALA A 515 4.13 -23.35 0.50
CA ALA A 515 5.02 -24.50 0.43
C ALA A 515 4.31 -25.75 -0.12
N ALA A 516 3.06 -25.99 0.28
CA ALA A 516 2.23 -27.10 -0.19
C ALA A 516 2.03 -27.08 -1.70
N GLY A 517 1.66 -25.92 -2.24
CA GLY A 517 1.48 -25.75 -3.67
C GLY A 517 2.78 -25.62 -4.46
N SER A 518 3.98 -25.72 -3.86
CA SER A 518 5.27 -25.37 -4.50
C SER A 518 5.13 -24.11 -5.36
N ILE A 519 4.40 -23.13 -4.82
CA ILE A 519 3.75 -22.10 -5.60
C ILE A 519 4.83 -21.14 -6.09
N ASP A 520 5.21 -21.30 -7.35
CA ASP A 520 6.02 -20.29 -8.00
C ASP A 520 5.10 -19.12 -8.34
N ARG A 521 5.13 -18.08 -7.51
CA ARG A 521 4.35 -16.85 -7.70
C ARG A 521 4.62 -16.15 -9.04
N SER A 522 5.71 -16.51 -9.75
CA SER A 522 5.98 -16.01 -11.09
C SER A 522 5.18 -16.73 -12.18
N LEU A 523 4.60 -17.89 -11.85
CA LEU A 523 3.69 -18.66 -12.66
C LEU A 523 2.24 -18.32 -12.30
N ASN A 524 1.37 -18.27 -13.30
CA ASN A 524 -0.05 -18.05 -13.11
C ASN A 524 -0.83 -18.92 -14.09
N VAL A 525 -1.97 -19.44 -13.65
CA VAL A 525 -2.94 -20.14 -14.48
C VAL A 525 -4.34 -19.65 -14.09
N SER A 526 -5.20 -19.46 -15.08
CA SER A 526 -6.58 -19.09 -14.85
C SER A 526 -7.45 -19.76 -15.91
N MET A 527 -8.60 -20.26 -15.48
CA MET A 527 -9.67 -20.88 -16.27
C MET A 527 -10.80 -19.88 -16.50
N ASP A 528 -11.30 -19.85 -17.74
CA ASP A 528 -12.45 -19.05 -18.13
C ASP A 528 -13.77 -19.80 -17.80
N VAL A 529 -14.01 -20.12 -16.53
CA VAL A 529 -15.22 -20.83 -16.05
C VAL A 529 -15.80 -20.09 -14.84
N GLU A 530 -17.11 -19.79 -14.88
CA GLU A 530 -17.82 -19.19 -13.75
C GLU A 530 -18.17 -20.25 -12.69
N THR A 531 -18.21 -19.85 -11.41
CA THR A 531 -18.60 -20.72 -10.30
C THR A 531 -20.04 -21.26 -10.50
N LEU A 532 -20.25 -22.55 -10.23
CA LEU A 532 -21.51 -23.30 -10.38
C LEU A 532 -22.02 -23.43 -11.83
N GLN A 533 -21.17 -23.22 -12.83
CA GLN A 533 -21.54 -23.40 -14.23
C GLN A 533 -21.85 -24.89 -14.55
N GLN A 534 -22.93 -25.13 -15.30
CA GLN A 534 -23.28 -26.47 -15.79
C GLN A 534 -22.40 -26.85 -16.99
N ILE A 535 -21.59 -27.90 -16.83
CA ILE A 535 -20.65 -28.35 -17.86
C ILE A 535 -21.08 -29.71 -18.39
N GLY A 536 -21.33 -29.73 -19.70
CA GLY A 536 -21.77 -30.93 -20.41
C GLY A 536 -20.63 -31.89 -20.74
N ASN A 537 -21.01 -33.13 -21.08
CA ASN A 537 -20.07 -34.14 -21.56
C ASN A 537 -19.24 -33.66 -22.76
N GLU A 538 -17.95 -33.98 -22.75
CA GLU A 538 -17.00 -33.64 -23.83
C GLU A 538 -16.80 -32.13 -24.10
N SER A 539 -17.14 -31.27 -23.14
CA SER A 539 -16.94 -29.83 -23.23
C SER A 539 -15.46 -29.44 -23.21
N TYR A 540 -15.15 -28.29 -23.82
CA TYR A 540 -13.80 -27.72 -23.80
C TYR A 540 -13.67 -26.68 -22.70
N ILE A 541 -12.65 -26.83 -21.87
CA ILE A 541 -12.24 -25.82 -20.88
C ILE A 541 -11.03 -25.10 -21.43
N SER A 542 -11.04 -23.77 -21.36
CA SER A 542 -9.94 -22.92 -21.79
C SER A 542 -9.56 -21.92 -20.72
N GLY A 543 -8.36 -21.40 -20.85
CA GLY A 543 -7.82 -20.43 -19.92
C GLY A 543 -6.52 -19.82 -20.42
N THR A 544 -5.90 -19.02 -19.56
CA THR A 544 -4.60 -18.40 -19.80
C THR A 544 -3.60 -18.88 -18.77
N ALA A 545 -2.37 -19.15 -19.19
CA ALA A 545 -1.26 -19.40 -18.27
C ALA A 545 -0.07 -18.49 -18.63
N SER A 546 0.72 -18.10 -17.63
CA SER A 546 1.88 -17.22 -17.82
C SER A 546 2.99 -17.56 -16.83
N GLY A 547 4.23 -17.16 -17.14
CA GLY A 547 5.40 -17.36 -16.28
C GLY A 547 6.41 -18.39 -16.79
N VAL A 548 6.07 -19.15 -17.82
CA VAL A 548 6.97 -20.10 -18.49
C VAL A 548 7.57 -19.56 -19.78
N ALA A 549 8.78 -20.02 -20.12
CA ALA A 549 9.37 -19.74 -21.43
C ALA A 549 8.59 -20.45 -22.55
N PRO A 550 8.47 -19.87 -23.76
CA PRO A 550 7.74 -20.47 -24.87
C PRO A 550 8.22 -21.91 -25.19
N GLY A 551 7.27 -22.84 -25.30
CA GLY A 551 7.53 -24.26 -25.52
C GLY A 551 8.00 -25.07 -24.30
N MET A 552 8.00 -24.48 -23.10
CA MET A 552 8.29 -25.14 -21.82
C MET A 552 7.06 -25.17 -20.92
N GLY A 553 6.99 -26.17 -20.05
CA GLY A 553 5.84 -26.41 -19.17
C GLY A 553 4.65 -27.07 -19.87
N LEU A 554 3.70 -27.54 -19.07
CA LEU A 554 2.46 -28.21 -19.49
C LEU A 554 1.33 -27.71 -18.60
N VAL A 555 0.28 -27.16 -19.20
CA VAL A 555 -0.96 -26.93 -18.44
C VAL A 555 -1.68 -28.26 -18.28
N GLU A 556 -2.05 -28.60 -17.05
CA GLU A 556 -2.82 -29.79 -16.72
C GLU A 556 -4.14 -29.39 -16.09
N VAL A 557 -5.19 -30.17 -16.37
CA VAL A 557 -6.53 -29.99 -15.80
C VAL A 557 -7.01 -31.30 -15.21
N ARG A 558 -7.61 -31.23 -14.03
CA ARG A 558 -8.19 -32.35 -13.28
C ARG A 558 -9.64 -32.04 -12.94
N VAL A 559 -10.49 -33.06 -12.88
CA VAL A 559 -11.91 -32.95 -12.46
C VAL A 559 -12.10 -33.85 -11.23
N GLY A 560 -12.44 -33.26 -10.08
CA GLY A 560 -12.63 -33.96 -8.81
C GLY A 560 -11.45 -34.87 -8.44
N GLY A 561 -11.74 -36.10 -8.02
CA GLY A 561 -10.75 -37.17 -7.76
C GLY A 561 -10.04 -37.76 -8.99
N GLY A 562 -10.25 -37.22 -10.19
CA GLY A 562 -9.74 -37.78 -11.46
C GLY A 562 -8.24 -37.58 -11.70
N ILE A 563 -7.75 -38.11 -12.84
CA ILE A 563 -6.34 -37.95 -13.25
C ILE A 563 -6.10 -36.59 -13.92
N TRP A 564 -4.91 -36.03 -13.72
CA TRP A 564 -4.45 -34.83 -14.43
C TRP A 564 -4.30 -35.09 -15.93
N LYS A 565 -4.81 -34.17 -16.74
CA LYS A 565 -4.80 -34.25 -18.21
C LYS A 565 -4.15 -33.02 -18.83
N GLY A 566 -3.16 -33.25 -19.68
CA GLY A 566 -2.49 -32.17 -20.41
C GLY A 566 -3.42 -31.43 -21.38
N ALA A 567 -3.40 -30.11 -21.30
CA ALA A 567 -4.09 -29.21 -22.22
C ALA A 567 -3.28 -29.01 -23.51
N ALA A 568 -3.96 -28.59 -24.58
CA ALA A 568 -3.32 -28.16 -25.81
C ALA A 568 -2.98 -26.67 -25.73
N ASP A 569 -1.72 -26.33 -25.97
CA ASP A 569 -1.26 -24.97 -26.16
C ASP A 569 -1.68 -24.44 -27.54
N LEU A 570 -2.42 -23.33 -27.57
CA LEU A 570 -2.92 -22.70 -28.80
C LEU A 570 -2.02 -21.55 -29.28
N SER A 571 -1.17 -21.00 -28.41
CA SER A 571 -0.30 -19.84 -28.67
C SER A 571 1.19 -20.20 -28.79
N GLY A 572 1.61 -21.36 -28.26
CA GLY A 572 3.00 -21.84 -28.26
C GLY A 572 3.82 -21.39 -27.03
N ASP A 573 3.20 -20.63 -26.14
CA ASP A 573 3.74 -20.13 -24.87
C ASP A 573 2.77 -20.27 -23.68
N TRP A 574 1.71 -21.06 -23.85
CA TRP A 574 0.63 -21.27 -22.88
C TRP A 574 -0.23 -20.05 -22.53
N SER A 575 -0.02 -18.89 -23.16
CA SER A 575 -0.88 -17.71 -22.99
C SER A 575 -2.34 -17.97 -23.39
N GLN A 576 -2.58 -18.95 -24.27
CA GLN A 576 -3.90 -19.53 -24.50
C GLN A 576 -3.82 -21.05 -24.52
N TRP A 577 -4.56 -21.70 -23.62
CA TRP A 577 -4.61 -23.16 -23.55
C TRP A 577 -6.05 -23.67 -23.56
N ARG A 578 -6.22 -24.94 -23.97
CA ARG A 578 -7.52 -25.60 -23.98
C ARG A 578 -7.42 -27.10 -23.78
N VAL A 579 -8.29 -27.68 -22.96
CA VAL A 579 -8.42 -29.13 -22.74
C VAL A 579 -9.84 -29.59 -23.04
N LYS A 580 -10.00 -30.83 -23.52
CA LYS A 580 -11.31 -31.48 -23.69
C LYS A 580 -11.56 -32.40 -22.49
N LEU A 581 -12.69 -32.24 -21.80
CA LEU A 581 -13.08 -33.12 -20.69
C LEU A 581 -13.43 -34.53 -21.18
N ASP A 582 -13.15 -35.52 -20.35
CA ASP A 582 -13.55 -36.92 -20.58
C ASP A 582 -15.03 -37.12 -20.22
N PRO A 583 -15.70 -38.12 -20.80
CA PRO A 583 -17.12 -38.36 -20.53
C PRO A 583 -17.35 -38.83 -19.08
N HIS A 584 -18.33 -38.23 -18.40
CA HIS A 584 -18.85 -38.61 -17.09
C HIS A 584 -20.24 -39.25 -17.19
N ASP A 585 -20.50 -40.25 -16.34
CA ASP A 585 -21.70 -41.11 -16.38
C ASP A 585 -22.80 -40.68 -15.38
N GLN A 586 -22.51 -39.75 -14.45
CA GLN A 586 -23.43 -39.25 -13.43
C GLN A 586 -23.33 -37.72 -13.30
N SER A 587 -24.49 -37.06 -13.20
CA SER A 587 -24.55 -35.63 -12.92
C SER A 587 -24.36 -35.37 -11.43
N GLY A 588 -23.54 -34.37 -11.09
CA GLY A 588 -23.21 -34.06 -9.70
C GLY A 588 -22.29 -32.85 -9.55
N ASN A 589 -22.17 -32.36 -8.31
CA ASN A 589 -21.24 -31.28 -7.96
C ASN A 589 -19.81 -31.82 -8.02
N SER A 590 -18.93 -31.10 -8.72
CA SER A 590 -17.52 -31.43 -8.83
C SER A 590 -16.70 -30.15 -8.93
N THR A 591 -15.41 -30.24 -8.63
CA THR A 591 -14.47 -29.14 -8.81
C THR A 591 -13.57 -29.43 -10.02
N ILE A 592 -13.30 -28.43 -10.86
CA ILE A 592 -12.26 -28.49 -11.88
C ILE A 592 -11.05 -27.74 -11.36
N TYR A 593 -9.88 -28.35 -11.48
CA TYR A 593 -8.58 -27.77 -11.11
C TYR A 593 -7.75 -27.58 -12.36
N ALA A 594 -7.04 -26.45 -12.47
CA ALA A 594 -6.01 -26.25 -13.48
C ALA A 594 -4.70 -25.82 -12.84
N ARG A 595 -3.59 -26.37 -13.34
CA ARG A 595 -2.23 -25.99 -12.95
C ARG A 595 -1.32 -25.87 -14.15
N LEU A 596 -0.33 -24.99 -14.08
CA LEU A 596 0.78 -24.94 -15.02
C LEU A 596 1.99 -25.63 -14.40
N LEU A 597 2.38 -26.78 -14.94
CA LEU A 597 3.49 -27.61 -14.49
C LEU A 597 4.75 -27.30 -15.31
N VAL A 598 5.81 -26.79 -14.69
CA VAL A 598 7.11 -26.51 -15.36
C VAL A 598 8.11 -27.61 -15.09
N SER A 599 8.12 -28.07 -13.83
CA SER A 599 8.85 -29.22 -13.29
C SER A 599 8.11 -29.70 -12.04
N GLU A 600 8.42 -30.88 -11.53
CA GLU A 600 7.78 -31.42 -10.30
C GLU A 600 7.88 -30.45 -9.11
N ASP A 601 8.94 -29.64 -9.02
CA ASP A 601 9.17 -28.66 -7.95
C ASP A 601 8.74 -27.21 -8.29
N SER A 602 8.04 -26.97 -9.41
CA SER A 602 7.64 -25.61 -9.85
C SER A 602 6.33 -25.66 -10.61
N ILE A 603 5.26 -25.33 -9.88
CA ILE A 603 3.89 -25.27 -10.38
C ILE A 603 3.27 -23.90 -10.07
N SER A 604 2.33 -23.49 -10.92
CA SER A 604 1.52 -22.30 -10.63
C SER A 604 0.59 -22.53 -9.44
N PRO A 605 0.08 -21.46 -8.80
CA PRO A 605 -1.14 -21.57 -8.01
C PRO A 605 -2.21 -22.32 -8.80
N ILE A 606 -2.97 -23.19 -8.14
CA ILE A 606 -4.03 -23.96 -8.79
C ILE A 606 -5.27 -23.09 -8.87
N ASP A 607 -5.86 -22.96 -10.06
CA ASP A 607 -7.18 -22.34 -10.19
C ASP A 607 -8.23 -23.43 -9.97
N SER A 608 -9.10 -23.25 -8.97
CA SER A 608 -10.17 -24.17 -8.60
C SER A 608 -11.53 -23.54 -8.92
N ARG A 609 -12.42 -24.27 -9.60
CA ARG A 609 -13.79 -23.79 -9.91
C ARG A 609 -14.83 -24.88 -9.65
N ARG A 610 -15.85 -24.54 -8.86
CA ARG A 610 -17.02 -25.40 -8.62
C ARG A 610 -17.88 -25.45 -9.87
N VAL A 611 -18.30 -26.63 -10.29
CA VAL A 611 -19.12 -26.84 -11.48
C VAL A 611 -20.16 -27.95 -11.23
N ILE A 612 -21.24 -27.91 -11.98
CA ILE A 612 -22.23 -28.99 -11.99
C ILE A 612 -22.00 -29.78 -13.28
N LEU A 613 -21.53 -31.02 -13.16
CA LEU A 613 -21.38 -31.89 -14.32
C LEU A 613 -22.77 -32.37 -14.74
N VAL A 614 -23.10 -32.23 -16.03
CA VAL A 614 -24.40 -32.63 -16.59
C VAL A 614 -24.20 -33.66 -17.69
N ASP A 615 -24.99 -34.72 -17.70
CA ASP A 615 -24.83 -35.86 -18.62
C ASP A 615 -25.12 -35.53 -20.11
N GLY A 616 -25.41 -34.26 -20.45
CA GLY A 616 -25.87 -33.80 -21.77
C GLY A 616 -24.84 -32.98 -22.57
N VAL A 617 -24.88 -33.08 -23.91
CA VAL A 617 -23.97 -32.37 -24.85
C VAL A 617 -24.48 -30.97 -25.17
N VAL A 618 -23.65 -29.93 -24.96
CA VAL A 618 -23.95 -28.52 -25.32
C VAL A 618 -23.01 -28.03 -26.45
N SER A 619 -23.56 -27.29 -27.42
CA SER A 619 -23.02 -27.06 -28.77
C SER A 619 -22.33 -25.68 -29.01
N SER A 620 -21.04 -25.70 -29.42
CA SER A 620 -20.31 -24.95 -30.50
C SER A 620 -20.10 -23.40 -30.61
N GLY A 621 -18.82 -22.93 -30.49
CA GLY A 621 -17.96 -22.08 -31.41
C GLY A 621 -18.12 -20.53 -31.55
N PRO A 622 -17.23 -19.72 -32.25
CA PRO A 622 -15.92 -19.97 -32.95
C PRO A 622 -14.78 -18.83 -32.95
N SER A 623 -13.52 -19.18 -33.32
CA SER A 623 -12.37 -18.38 -33.91
C SER A 623 -11.78 -17.09 -33.24
N GLY A 624 -10.45 -16.90 -33.35
CA GLY A 624 -9.67 -15.83 -32.66
C GLY A 624 -10.03 -14.38 -32.99
N ASP A 625 -9.93 -13.51 -31.99
CA ASP A 625 -10.07 -12.05 -32.05
C ASP A 625 -9.40 -11.42 -30.81
N LEU A 626 -8.77 -10.24 -30.99
CA LEU A 626 -8.27 -9.40 -29.89
C LEU A 626 -9.37 -9.19 -28.83
N LYS A 627 -9.01 -9.14 -27.53
CA LYS A 627 -10.00 -8.99 -26.46
C LYS A 627 -10.71 -7.64 -26.61
N ASN A 628 -12.00 -7.68 -26.98
CA ASN A 628 -12.87 -6.51 -26.98
C ASN A 628 -13.28 -6.19 -25.54
N LEU A 629 -12.75 -5.11 -24.98
CA LEU A 629 -13.25 -4.58 -23.72
C LEU A 629 -14.56 -3.83 -23.97
N PRO A 630 -15.56 -4.00 -23.10
CA PRO A 630 -16.80 -3.25 -23.22
C PRO A 630 -16.52 -1.77 -22.99
N SER A 631 -17.24 -0.89 -23.72
CA SER A 631 -17.15 0.56 -23.50
C SER A 631 -17.53 0.99 -22.08
N SER A 632 -18.12 0.09 -21.27
CA SER A 632 -18.37 0.29 -19.85
C SER A 632 -17.10 0.58 -19.04
N VAL A 633 -15.93 0.09 -19.48
CA VAL A 633 -14.62 0.40 -18.87
C VAL A 633 -14.37 1.92 -18.82
N PHE A 634 -14.93 2.68 -19.76
CA PHE A 634 -14.92 4.14 -19.71
C PHE A 634 -16.21 4.70 -19.12
N TRP A 635 -17.38 4.26 -19.58
CA TRP A 635 -18.65 4.91 -19.22
C TRP A 635 -19.02 4.78 -17.74
N ILE A 636 -18.68 3.68 -17.07
CA ILE A 636 -18.93 3.52 -15.63
C ILE A 636 -18.07 4.52 -14.84
N PRO A 637 -16.72 4.52 -14.95
CA PRO A 637 -15.89 5.54 -14.31
C PRO A 637 -16.28 6.97 -14.68
N PHE A 638 -16.70 7.22 -15.93
CA PHE A 638 -17.09 8.55 -16.39
C PHE A 638 -18.36 9.05 -15.68
N ILE A 639 -19.37 8.20 -15.52
CA ILE A 639 -20.59 8.53 -14.77
C ILE A 639 -20.25 8.77 -13.29
N VAL A 640 -19.38 7.95 -12.70
CA VAL A 640 -18.88 8.13 -11.34
C VAL A 640 -18.18 9.49 -11.20
N SER A 641 -17.28 9.86 -12.12
CA SER A 641 -16.61 11.16 -12.09
C SER A 641 -17.58 12.34 -12.22
N ILE A 642 -18.60 12.24 -13.08
CA ILE A 642 -19.65 13.26 -13.16
C ILE A 642 -20.44 13.36 -11.86
N ALA A 643 -20.78 12.22 -11.24
CA ALA A 643 -21.48 12.20 -9.96
C ALA A 643 -20.64 12.83 -8.84
N ILE A 644 -19.34 12.50 -8.77
CA ILE A 644 -18.37 13.09 -7.85
C ILE A 644 -18.30 14.61 -8.06
N ILE A 645 -18.10 15.08 -9.29
CA ILE A 645 -18.08 16.53 -9.59
C ILE A 645 -19.42 17.17 -9.19
N GLY A 646 -20.55 16.50 -9.43
CA GLY A 646 -21.87 16.94 -9.01
C GLY A 646 -21.95 17.14 -7.49
N ILE A 647 -21.55 16.13 -6.71
CA ILE A 647 -21.55 16.16 -5.23
C ILE A 647 -20.63 17.27 -4.72
N VAL A 648 -19.39 17.32 -5.21
CA VAL A 648 -18.39 18.33 -4.82
C VAL A 648 -18.92 19.73 -5.15
N SER A 649 -19.48 19.93 -6.34
CA SER A 649 -20.00 21.25 -6.76
C SER A 649 -21.16 21.76 -5.88
N VAL A 650 -21.97 20.85 -5.33
CA VAL A 650 -23.08 21.18 -4.43
C VAL A 650 -22.56 21.43 -3.01
N ARG A 651 -21.72 20.53 -2.48
CA ARG A 651 -21.15 20.61 -1.12
C ARG A 651 -20.32 21.87 -0.94
N GLU A 652 -19.42 22.14 -1.88
CA GLU A 652 -18.55 23.33 -1.86
C GLU A 652 -19.21 24.58 -2.44
N ARG A 653 -20.50 24.45 -2.78
CA ARG A 653 -21.37 25.52 -3.29
C ARG A 653 -20.67 26.34 -4.38
N TRP A 654 -20.15 25.67 -5.41
CA TRP A 654 -19.47 26.33 -6.53
C TRP A 654 -20.33 27.45 -7.12
N ILE A 655 -21.64 27.27 -7.17
CA ILE A 655 -22.61 28.28 -7.63
C ILE A 655 -22.56 29.56 -6.79
N THR A 656 -22.42 29.48 -5.47
CA THR A 656 -22.28 30.69 -4.63
C THR A 656 -20.90 31.30 -4.73
N LYS A 657 -19.81 30.52 -4.85
CA LYS A 657 -18.47 31.06 -5.16
C LYS A 657 -18.51 31.89 -6.45
N ILE A 658 -19.14 31.35 -7.50
CA ILE A 658 -19.35 32.04 -8.79
C ILE A 658 -20.23 33.30 -8.62
N ARG A 659 -21.28 33.22 -7.79
CA ARG A 659 -22.27 34.31 -7.64
C ARG A 659 -21.79 35.46 -6.73
N ASP A 660 -20.97 35.19 -5.72
CA ASP A 660 -20.44 36.22 -4.83
C ASP A 660 -19.29 37.01 -5.48
N GLU A 661 -18.49 36.40 -6.36
CA GLU A 661 -17.63 37.16 -7.29
C GLU A 661 -18.47 38.00 -8.27
N ASP A 662 -19.54 37.43 -8.83
CA ASP A 662 -20.43 38.18 -9.72
C ASP A 662 -21.12 39.36 -8.98
N ARG A 663 -21.30 39.31 -7.64
CA ARG A 663 -21.80 40.44 -6.83
C ARG A 663 -20.81 41.61 -6.70
N LEU A 664 -19.51 41.34 -6.72
CA LEU A 664 -18.49 42.39 -6.86
C LEU A 664 -18.41 42.95 -8.29
N VAL A 665 -18.99 42.23 -9.27
CA VAL A 665 -19.02 42.60 -10.70
C VAL A 665 -20.44 42.99 -11.19
N VAL A 666 -21.43 43.15 -10.30
CA VAL A 666 -22.70 43.83 -10.64
C VAL A 666 -22.49 45.35 -10.67
N SER A 667 -21.59 45.75 -11.54
CA SER A 667 -21.53 47.05 -12.20
C SER A 667 -21.36 46.76 -13.69
N GLU A 668 -22.50 46.69 -14.39
CA GLU A 668 -22.67 46.62 -15.85
C GLU A 668 -22.43 45.27 -16.56
N ASN A 669 -23.38 44.36 -16.37
CA ASN A 669 -24.12 43.65 -17.43
C ASN A 669 -23.45 43.54 -18.82
N ARG A 670 -22.59 42.52 -19.06
CA ARG A 670 -22.28 41.90 -20.38
C ARG A 670 -21.19 40.80 -20.24
N GLY A 671 -21.58 39.55 -19.99
CA GLY A 671 -20.61 38.45 -19.75
C GLY A 671 -20.03 37.77 -21.00
N ILE A 672 -20.78 37.68 -22.11
CA ILE A 672 -20.35 36.88 -23.29
C ILE A 672 -20.01 37.76 -24.51
N TYR A 673 -20.67 38.91 -24.66
CA TYR A 673 -20.33 39.90 -25.70
C TYR A 673 -18.97 40.59 -25.46
N THR A 674 -18.46 40.58 -24.22
CA THR A 674 -17.23 41.30 -23.85
C THR A 674 -15.96 40.52 -24.16
N ILE A 675 -16.00 39.18 -24.15
CA ILE A 675 -14.85 38.33 -24.55
C ILE A 675 -14.66 38.40 -26.07
N THR A 676 -15.75 38.28 -26.84
CA THR A 676 -15.72 38.43 -28.30
C THR A 676 -15.37 39.86 -28.73
N SER A 677 -15.81 40.90 -28.01
CA SER A 677 -15.40 42.29 -28.28
C SER A 677 -13.98 42.63 -27.79
N LYS A 678 -13.48 42.02 -26.71
CA LYS A 678 -12.09 42.17 -26.25
C LYS A 678 -11.10 41.48 -27.19
N VAL A 679 -11.44 40.31 -27.75
CA VAL A 679 -10.65 39.64 -28.79
C VAL A 679 -10.73 40.42 -30.12
N GLY A 680 -11.91 40.89 -30.51
CA GLY A 680 -12.09 41.73 -31.72
C GLY A 680 -11.36 43.09 -31.64
N SER A 681 -11.33 43.72 -30.47
CA SER A 681 -10.54 44.94 -30.22
C SER A 681 -9.06 44.66 -29.96
N ALA A 682 -8.67 43.42 -29.66
CA ALA A 682 -7.27 43.02 -29.50
C ALA A 682 -6.51 42.89 -30.82
N ILE A 683 -7.23 42.77 -31.94
CA ILE A 683 -6.66 42.61 -33.27
C ILE A 683 -6.77 43.92 -34.08
N ASP A 684 -7.35 45.00 -33.52
CA ASP A 684 -7.43 46.31 -34.19
C ASP A 684 -6.05 47.00 -34.20
N PRO A 685 -5.40 47.17 -35.37
CA PRO A 685 -4.06 47.73 -35.47
C PRO A 685 -3.95 49.19 -34.98
N ARG A 686 -5.09 49.89 -34.90
CA ARG A 686 -5.16 51.31 -34.51
C ARG A 686 -4.98 51.54 -33.01
N LEU A 687 -5.19 50.51 -32.19
CA LEU A 687 -5.07 50.58 -30.72
C LEU A 687 -3.69 50.17 -30.19
N ILE A 688 -2.82 49.64 -31.06
CA ILE A 688 -1.47 49.18 -30.72
C ILE A 688 -0.61 50.27 -30.07
N PRO A 689 -0.56 51.53 -30.57
CA PRO A 689 0.27 52.57 -29.96
C PRO A 689 -0.18 52.96 -28.54
N GLY A 690 -1.50 53.01 -28.30
CA GLY A 690 -2.07 53.31 -26.98
C GLY A 690 -1.80 52.20 -25.96
N ARG A 691 -1.87 50.93 -26.40
CA ARG A 691 -1.53 49.77 -25.57
C ARG A 691 -0.05 49.68 -25.23
N TRP A 692 0.83 50.07 -26.17
CA TRP A 692 2.26 50.15 -25.91
C TRP A 692 2.59 51.18 -24.81
N ASN A 693 1.92 52.33 -24.83
CA ASN A 693 2.09 53.35 -23.79
C ASN A 693 1.58 52.86 -22.43
N SER A 694 0.40 52.25 -22.38
CA SER A 694 -0.16 51.66 -21.15
C SER A 694 0.73 50.55 -20.60
N ALA A 695 1.23 49.63 -21.43
CA ALA A 695 2.17 48.59 -21.00
C ALA A 695 3.49 49.18 -20.47
N ARG A 696 3.98 50.27 -21.08
CA ARG A 696 5.18 50.97 -20.62
C ARG A 696 4.97 51.70 -19.28
N GLU A 697 3.77 52.21 -19.04
CA GLU A 697 3.38 52.80 -17.76
C GLU A 697 3.24 51.72 -16.68
N SER A 698 2.52 50.63 -16.97
CA SER A 698 2.39 49.48 -16.06
C SER A 698 3.73 48.82 -15.74
N TRP A 699 4.67 48.75 -16.69
CA TRP A 699 6.02 48.27 -16.42
C TRP A 699 6.81 49.19 -15.48
N LYS A 700 6.50 50.49 -15.42
CA LYS A 700 7.22 51.44 -14.55
C LYS A 700 6.68 51.50 -13.12
N ASP A 701 5.53 50.88 -12.87
CA ASP A 701 4.93 50.81 -11.54
C ASP A 701 5.74 49.87 -10.63
N GLY A 702 6.23 50.32 -9.47
CA GLY A 702 7.16 49.52 -8.63
C GLY A 702 8.59 49.34 -9.19
N GLU A 703 9.53 48.91 -8.34
CA GLU A 703 10.92 48.66 -8.73
C GLU A 703 11.30 47.18 -8.78
N THR A 704 10.47 46.29 -8.22
CA THR A 704 10.79 44.87 -8.01
C THR A 704 9.72 43.92 -8.54
N LEU A 705 10.02 42.61 -8.60
CA LEU A 705 9.05 41.59 -9.01
C LEU A 705 7.93 41.40 -7.98
N VAL A 706 8.23 41.49 -6.69
CA VAL A 706 7.21 41.34 -5.63
C VAL A 706 6.18 42.49 -5.67
N GLU A 707 6.59 43.70 -6.04
CA GLU A 707 5.72 44.87 -6.05
C GLU A 707 4.77 44.95 -7.26
N ASN A 708 5.12 44.37 -8.41
CA ASN A 708 4.38 44.58 -9.66
C ASN A 708 4.02 43.27 -10.40
N GLN A 709 2.71 42.99 -10.44
CA GLN A 709 2.10 41.88 -11.18
C GLN A 709 2.43 41.84 -12.67
N PHE A 710 2.36 42.98 -13.37
CA PHE A 710 2.66 43.05 -14.80
C PHE A 710 4.13 42.69 -15.09
N ARG A 711 5.05 43.11 -14.20
CA ARG A 711 6.46 42.69 -14.29
C ARG A 711 6.63 41.20 -14.09
N ARG A 712 5.91 40.58 -13.15
CA ARG A 712 5.94 39.11 -12.93
C ARG A 712 5.56 38.36 -14.20
N TYR A 713 4.36 38.63 -14.74
CA TYR A 713 3.86 37.92 -15.93
C TYR A 713 4.78 38.06 -17.14
N VAL A 714 5.22 39.28 -17.45
CA VAL A 714 6.09 39.53 -18.61
C VAL A 714 7.47 38.91 -18.41
N SER A 715 8.05 39.04 -17.21
CA SER A 715 9.40 38.54 -16.96
C SER A 715 9.45 37.02 -17.00
N LEU A 716 8.52 36.34 -16.32
CA LEU A 716 8.45 34.88 -16.32
C LEU A 716 8.18 34.32 -17.72
N SER A 717 7.31 34.97 -18.51
CA SER A 717 7.03 34.57 -19.91
C SER A 717 8.27 34.69 -20.81
N ILE A 718 9.06 35.76 -20.67
CA ILE A 718 10.31 35.94 -21.42
C ILE A 718 11.33 34.86 -21.04
N LEU A 719 11.44 34.54 -19.75
CA LEU A 719 12.34 33.50 -19.25
C LEU A 719 11.95 32.10 -19.76
N TYR A 720 10.65 31.79 -19.83
CA TYR A 720 10.14 30.55 -20.44
C TYR A 720 10.36 30.49 -21.96
N THR A 721 10.32 31.64 -22.64
CA THR A 721 10.68 31.72 -24.07
C THR A 721 12.14 31.30 -24.29
N ALA A 722 13.05 31.67 -23.37
CA ALA A 722 14.46 31.26 -23.43
C ALA A 722 14.65 29.74 -23.33
N GLN A 723 13.72 29.00 -22.70
CA GLN A 723 13.75 27.54 -22.66
C GLN A 723 13.21 26.93 -23.96
N GLY A 724 12.13 27.51 -24.50
CA GLY A 724 11.46 26.99 -25.70
C GLY A 724 12.30 27.11 -26.96
N LEU A 725 13.10 28.17 -27.08
CA LEU A 725 13.87 28.48 -28.28
C LEU A 725 14.99 27.43 -28.56
N PRO A 726 15.83 27.05 -27.58
CA PRO A 726 16.74 25.91 -27.71
C PRO A 726 16.06 24.57 -27.93
N ALA A 727 14.95 24.31 -27.23
CA ALA A 727 14.19 23.07 -27.39
C ALA A 727 13.67 22.91 -28.83
N GLY A 728 13.08 23.96 -29.42
CA GLY A 728 12.63 23.96 -30.81
C GLY A 728 13.77 23.77 -31.80
N PHE A 729 14.93 24.41 -31.56
CA PHE A 729 16.11 24.22 -32.40
C PHE A 729 16.62 22.77 -32.38
N ALA A 730 16.81 22.21 -31.18
CA ALA A 730 17.34 20.86 -31.02
C ALA A 730 16.38 19.79 -31.57
N MET A 731 15.08 19.90 -31.26
CA MET A 731 14.11 18.83 -31.56
C MET A 731 13.57 18.88 -33.00
N VAL A 732 13.55 20.05 -33.62
CA VAL A 732 12.95 20.23 -34.96
C VAL A 732 14.02 20.61 -35.98
N THR A 733 14.69 21.74 -35.77
CA THR A 733 15.62 22.31 -36.76
C THR A 733 16.86 21.45 -36.99
N PHE A 734 17.53 21.05 -35.91
CA PHE A 734 18.78 20.30 -35.97
C PHE A 734 18.56 18.88 -36.49
N VAL A 735 17.46 18.24 -36.11
CA VAL A 735 17.10 16.89 -36.58
C VAL A 735 16.75 16.92 -38.07
N ALA A 736 15.98 17.91 -38.53
CA ALA A 736 15.70 18.07 -39.96
C ALA A 736 17.00 18.24 -40.77
N PHE A 737 17.98 18.97 -40.23
CA PHE A 737 19.31 19.08 -40.82
C PHE A 737 20.03 17.72 -40.91
N LEU A 738 20.08 16.94 -39.83
CA LEU A 738 20.73 15.61 -39.82
C LEU A 738 20.07 14.64 -40.82
N VAL A 739 18.74 14.58 -40.86
CA VAL A 739 18.00 13.76 -41.84
C VAL A 739 18.34 14.16 -43.26
N SER A 740 18.39 15.46 -43.56
CA SER A 740 18.71 15.95 -44.91
C SER A 740 20.15 15.66 -45.35
N ASN A 741 21.06 15.40 -44.41
CA ASN A 741 22.46 15.07 -44.65
C ASN A 741 22.76 13.56 -44.48
N GLY A 742 21.72 12.72 -44.45
CA GLY A 742 21.85 11.26 -44.52
C GLY A 742 22.11 10.55 -43.19
N ALA A 743 21.87 11.22 -42.05
CA ALA A 743 21.95 10.56 -40.74
C ALA A 743 20.92 9.41 -40.62
N ALA A 744 21.34 8.29 -40.06
CA ALA A 744 20.48 7.13 -39.92
C ALA A 744 19.45 7.31 -38.78
N PRO A 745 18.24 6.71 -38.87
CA PRO A 745 17.19 6.90 -37.87
C PRO A 745 17.58 6.51 -36.43
N ASP A 746 18.42 5.49 -36.28
CA ASP A 746 18.96 5.03 -35.00
C ASP A 746 19.89 6.07 -34.34
N GLN A 747 20.72 6.75 -35.13
CA GLN A 747 21.58 7.84 -34.65
C GLN A 747 20.77 9.03 -34.14
N ILE A 748 19.65 9.35 -34.81
CA ILE A 748 18.73 10.41 -34.41
C ILE A 748 17.98 10.04 -33.13
N ALA A 749 17.56 8.77 -33.00
CA ALA A 749 16.92 8.28 -31.78
C ALA A 749 17.87 8.35 -30.57
N ALA A 750 19.14 7.97 -30.74
CA ALA A 750 20.17 8.07 -29.70
C ALA A 750 20.42 9.53 -29.27
N LEU A 751 20.45 10.47 -30.23
CA LEU A 751 20.53 11.90 -29.97
C LEU A 751 19.35 12.39 -29.12
N PHE A 752 18.11 12.04 -29.49
CA PHE A 752 16.91 12.42 -28.74
C PHE A 752 16.91 11.89 -27.31
N ALA A 753 17.20 10.59 -27.14
CA ALA A 753 17.28 9.98 -25.83
C ALA A 753 18.30 10.72 -24.95
N THR A 754 19.48 11.01 -25.50
CA THR A 754 20.55 11.70 -24.77
C THR A 754 20.17 13.12 -24.37
N ILE A 755 19.58 13.91 -25.28
CA ILE A 755 19.17 15.29 -25.02
C ILE A 755 18.02 15.38 -24.00
N ALA A 756 17.18 14.35 -23.91
CA ALA A 756 16.08 14.28 -22.95
C ALA A 756 16.52 13.92 -21.52
N LEU A 757 17.68 13.28 -21.33
CA LEU A 757 18.13 12.82 -20.01
C LEU A 757 18.23 13.95 -18.96
N PRO A 758 18.84 15.12 -19.23
CA PRO A 758 18.88 16.22 -18.26
C PRO A 758 17.50 16.67 -17.76
N TRP A 759 16.48 16.62 -18.61
CA TRP A 759 15.10 16.96 -18.24
C TRP A 759 14.46 15.91 -17.33
N THR A 760 14.89 14.65 -17.46
CA THR A 760 14.43 13.54 -16.61
C THR A 760 15.00 13.67 -15.20
N PHE A 761 16.28 14.03 -15.08
CA PHE A 761 17.00 14.14 -13.80
C PHE A 761 16.99 15.56 -13.20
N LYS A 762 16.09 16.44 -13.66
CA LYS A 762 16.07 17.85 -13.22
C LYS A 762 15.79 18.03 -11.71
N PHE A 763 15.20 17.04 -11.05
CA PHE A 763 14.99 17.03 -9.58
C PHE A 763 16.28 17.21 -8.77
N ILE A 764 17.44 16.84 -9.33
CA ILE A 764 18.75 17.03 -8.68
C ILE A 764 19.02 18.53 -8.43
N TRP A 765 18.54 19.42 -9.30
CA TRP A 765 18.79 20.85 -9.16
C TRP A 765 17.99 21.51 -8.04
N GLY A 766 16.83 20.97 -7.68
CA GLY A 766 15.94 21.56 -6.66
C GLY A 766 16.65 21.80 -5.32
N PRO A 767 17.21 20.74 -4.69
CA PRO A 767 17.94 20.87 -3.43
C PRO A 767 19.15 21.81 -3.51
N VAL A 768 19.85 21.84 -4.66
CA VAL A 768 21.01 22.71 -4.87
C VAL A 768 20.59 24.18 -4.89
N VAL A 769 19.51 24.49 -5.60
CA VAL A 769 18.97 25.85 -5.73
C VAL A 769 18.38 26.35 -4.41
N ASP A 770 17.81 25.46 -3.58
CA ASP A 770 17.30 25.82 -2.26
C ASP A 770 18.40 25.93 -1.19
N ALA A 771 19.46 25.10 -1.25
CA ALA A 771 20.52 25.11 -0.24
C ALA A 771 21.56 26.23 -0.43
N VAL A 772 21.88 26.59 -1.68
CA VAL A 772 22.92 27.59 -1.97
C VAL A 772 22.27 28.89 -2.40
N GLN A 773 22.06 29.79 -1.44
CA GLN A 773 21.40 31.07 -1.63
C GLN A 773 22.38 32.25 -1.52
N MET A 774 22.13 33.32 -2.28
CA MET A 774 22.89 34.58 -2.21
C MET A 774 21.93 35.76 -1.95
N PRO A 775 21.40 35.93 -0.72
CA PRO A 775 20.29 36.85 -0.44
C PRO A 775 20.53 38.30 -0.87
N SER A 776 21.79 38.75 -0.88
CA SER A 776 22.16 40.10 -1.31
C SER A 776 21.97 40.39 -2.80
N TYR A 777 21.84 39.37 -3.66
CA TYR A 777 21.73 39.50 -5.13
C TYR A 777 20.43 38.91 -5.71
N GLY A 778 19.47 38.57 -4.84
CA GLY A 778 18.29 37.76 -5.16
C GLY A 778 18.52 36.27 -4.88
N LEU A 779 17.46 35.55 -4.50
CA LEU A 779 17.51 34.14 -4.12
C LEU A 779 17.70 33.24 -5.35
N ARG A 780 17.04 33.54 -6.47
CA ARG A 780 16.97 32.65 -7.66
C ARG A 780 17.72 33.19 -8.87
N ARG A 781 17.83 34.52 -8.99
CA ARG A 781 18.43 35.27 -10.10
C ARG A 781 19.87 34.86 -10.40
N PRO A 782 20.78 34.65 -9.43
CA PRO A 782 22.15 34.20 -9.71
C PRO A 782 22.17 32.86 -10.47
N TRP A 783 21.29 31.92 -10.11
CA TRP A 783 21.17 30.62 -10.77
C TRP A 783 20.64 30.74 -12.20
N ILE A 784 19.65 31.60 -12.43
CA ILE A 784 19.13 31.89 -13.79
C ILE A 784 20.23 32.45 -14.69
N LEU A 785 21.03 33.40 -14.19
CA LEU A 785 22.13 34.01 -14.94
C LEU A 785 23.25 33.01 -15.24
N PHE A 786 23.60 32.17 -14.26
CA PHE A 786 24.57 31.10 -14.43
C PHE A 786 24.13 30.10 -15.51
N ALA A 787 22.87 29.65 -15.46
CA ALA A 787 22.29 28.74 -16.43
C ALA A 787 22.25 29.33 -17.85
N GLN A 788 21.78 30.57 -18.01
CA GLN A 788 21.73 31.24 -19.31
C GLN A 788 23.13 31.46 -19.91
N THR A 789 24.11 31.79 -19.07
CA THR A 789 25.51 31.90 -19.52
C THR A 789 26.03 30.55 -20.02
N GLY A 790 25.77 29.46 -19.30
CA GLY A 790 26.12 28.11 -19.71
C GLY A 790 25.47 27.70 -21.04
N MET A 791 24.19 28.03 -21.23
CA MET A 791 23.48 27.79 -22.49
C MET A 791 24.08 28.57 -23.67
N ILE A 792 24.46 29.83 -23.47
CA ILE A 792 25.11 30.66 -24.52
C ILE A 792 26.48 30.08 -24.88
N VAL A 793 27.29 29.71 -23.88
CA VAL A 793 28.64 29.15 -24.10
C VAL A 793 28.56 27.81 -24.85
N THR A 794 27.65 26.92 -24.45
CA THR A 794 27.48 25.60 -25.07
C THR A 794 26.96 25.69 -26.51
N LEU A 795 25.97 26.55 -26.79
CA LEU A 795 25.54 26.82 -28.18
C LEU A 795 26.67 27.46 -29.00
N GLY A 796 27.46 28.36 -28.40
CA GLY A 796 28.61 28.98 -29.04
C GLY A 796 29.68 27.97 -29.41
N ALA A 797 29.90 26.94 -28.59
CA ALA A 797 30.85 25.87 -28.84
C ALA A 797 30.55 25.12 -30.16
N LEU A 798 29.27 24.95 -30.53
CA LEU A 798 28.86 24.31 -31.78
C LEU A 798 29.34 25.05 -33.03
N LEU A 799 29.59 26.36 -32.96
CA LEU A 799 30.10 27.13 -34.09
C LEU A 799 31.56 26.77 -34.45
N PHE A 800 32.32 26.27 -33.46
CA PHE A 800 33.71 25.88 -33.64
C PHE A 800 33.89 24.46 -34.16
N VAL A 801 32.81 23.67 -34.25
CA VAL A 801 32.82 22.35 -34.88
C VAL A 801 32.86 22.54 -36.41
N SER A 802 33.86 21.97 -37.08
CA SER A 802 34.09 22.16 -38.52
C SER A 802 32.94 21.61 -39.35
N ASP A 803 32.51 20.38 -39.07
CA ASP A 803 31.37 19.70 -39.68
C ASP A 803 30.50 19.05 -38.60
N LEU A 804 29.26 19.54 -38.47
CA LEU A 804 28.30 19.08 -37.47
C LEU A 804 27.67 17.72 -37.82
N ASN A 805 27.70 17.33 -39.10
CA ASN A 805 27.16 16.06 -39.58
C ASN A 805 28.19 14.92 -39.45
N GLU A 806 29.48 15.20 -39.61
CA GLU A 806 30.53 14.19 -39.41
C GLU A 806 30.87 13.96 -37.92
N SER A 807 30.53 14.92 -37.04
CA SER A 807 30.86 14.89 -35.61
C SER A 807 29.64 14.71 -34.70
N ILE A 808 28.70 13.82 -35.06
CA ILE A 808 27.40 13.64 -34.35
C ILE A 808 27.60 13.36 -32.85
N GLU A 809 28.57 12.53 -32.47
CA GLU A 809 28.85 12.21 -31.06
C GLU A 809 29.27 13.44 -30.25
N LEU A 810 30.21 14.24 -30.78
CA LEU A 810 30.65 15.48 -30.14
C LEU A 810 29.51 16.50 -30.01
N VAL A 811 28.68 16.61 -31.05
CA VAL A 811 27.51 17.51 -31.03
C VAL A 811 26.47 17.04 -30.02
N THR A 812 26.23 15.73 -29.94
CA THR A 812 25.33 15.11 -28.95
C THR A 812 25.80 15.42 -27.53
N LEU A 813 27.09 15.30 -27.24
CA LEU A 813 27.67 15.63 -25.95
C LEU A 813 27.53 17.12 -25.60
N ILE A 814 27.80 18.02 -26.55
CA ILE A 814 27.62 19.47 -26.33
C ILE A 814 26.15 19.80 -26.05
N LEU A 815 25.21 19.18 -26.79
CA LEU A 815 23.77 19.38 -26.58
C LEU A 815 23.29 18.75 -25.26
N PHE A 816 23.88 17.65 -24.80
CA PHE A 816 23.63 17.13 -23.45
C PHE A 816 24.00 18.15 -22.37
N VAL A 817 25.22 18.72 -22.43
CA VAL A 817 25.66 19.75 -21.48
C VAL A 817 24.80 21.02 -21.59
N HIS A 818 24.41 21.40 -22.80
CA HIS A 818 23.47 22.51 -23.01
C HIS A 818 22.15 22.28 -22.27
N ASN A 819 21.59 21.07 -22.34
CA ASN A 819 20.33 20.73 -21.69
C ASN A 819 20.45 20.61 -20.17
N LEU A 820 21.63 20.32 -19.61
CA LEU A 820 21.87 20.47 -18.16
C LEU A 820 21.64 21.92 -17.71
N PHE A 821 22.22 22.89 -18.42
CA PHE A 821 21.99 24.30 -18.12
C PHE A 821 20.54 24.73 -18.41
N SER A 822 19.93 24.22 -19.47
CA SER A 822 18.52 24.52 -19.78
C SER A 822 17.57 24.02 -18.69
N SER A 823 17.77 22.80 -18.19
CA SER A 823 17.00 22.23 -17.07
C SER A 823 17.24 22.98 -15.75
N LEU A 824 18.47 23.43 -15.48
CA LEU A 824 18.78 24.27 -14.31
C LEU A 824 18.05 25.62 -14.38
N GLN A 825 17.99 26.24 -15.57
CA GLN A 825 17.19 27.45 -15.75
C GLN A 825 15.71 27.19 -15.49
N ASP A 826 15.15 26.09 -16.00
CA ASP A 826 13.75 25.68 -15.78
C ASP A 826 13.44 25.63 -14.28
N VAL A 827 14.22 24.85 -13.51
CA VAL A 827 14.08 24.72 -12.05
C VAL A 827 14.21 26.07 -11.33
N SER A 828 15.18 26.90 -11.72
CA SER A 828 15.41 28.19 -11.08
C SER A 828 14.30 29.21 -11.35
N VAL A 829 13.72 29.20 -12.56
CA VAL A 829 12.61 30.09 -12.93
C VAL A 829 11.30 29.62 -12.29
N ASP A 830 11.10 28.31 -12.17
CA ASP A 830 9.94 27.74 -11.49
C ASP A 830 9.98 28.06 -9.98
N ALA A 831 11.14 27.90 -9.35
CA ALA A 831 11.36 28.33 -7.97
C ALA A 831 11.11 29.83 -7.79
N LEU A 832 11.57 30.66 -8.74
CA LEU A 832 11.29 32.10 -8.73
C LEU A 832 9.80 32.39 -8.84
N ALA A 833 9.05 31.64 -9.66
CA ALA A 833 7.61 31.81 -9.80
C ALA A 833 6.87 31.50 -8.49
N VAL A 834 7.21 30.39 -7.82
CA VAL A 834 6.69 30.03 -6.50
C VAL A 834 6.94 31.13 -5.46
N ASP A 835 8.14 31.75 -5.50
CA ASP A 835 8.54 32.76 -4.52
C ASP A 835 7.85 34.13 -4.71
N VAL A 836 7.43 34.48 -5.92
CA VAL A 836 6.97 35.85 -6.26
C VAL A 836 5.49 35.96 -6.62
N LEU A 837 4.85 34.87 -7.07
CA LEU A 837 3.45 34.89 -7.47
C LEU A 837 2.53 34.87 -6.25
N GLN A 838 1.44 35.63 -6.34
CA GLN A 838 0.36 35.58 -5.36
C GLN A 838 -0.65 34.48 -5.75
N PRO A 839 -1.43 33.92 -4.78
CA PRO A 839 -2.34 32.81 -5.05
C PRO A 839 -3.33 33.05 -6.19
N ASP A 840 -3.82 34.28 -6.35
CA ASP A 840 -4.76 34.71 -7.39
C ASP A 840 -4.12 34.99 -8.77
N GLU A 841 -2.79 34.85 -8.86
CA GLU A 841 -2.00 35.11 -10.06
C GLU A 841 -1.42 33.85 -10.69
N VAL A 842 -1.36 32.74 -9.93
CA VAL A 842 -0.63 31.52 -10.28
C VAL A 842 -1.12 30.91 -11.60
N ALA A 843 -2.44 30.81 -11.82
CA ALA A 843 -2.95 30.15 -13.02
C ALA A 843 -2.77 31.01 -14.28
N LYS A 844 -3.07 32.32 -14.22
CA LYS A 844 -2.76 33.23 -15.33
C LYS A 844 -1.27 33.25 -15.65
N ALA A 845 -0.38 33.30 -14.64
CA ALA A 845 1.06 33.27 -14.85
C ALA A 845 1.48 32.01 -15.60
N ASN A 846 1.10 30.83 -15.10
CA ASN A 846 1.44 29.55 -15.71
C ASN A 846 0.90 29.43 -17.15
N GLY A 847 -0.32 29.89 -17.41
CA GLY A 847 -0.89 29.95 -18.76
C GLY A 847 -0.02 30.77 -19.73
N PHE A 848 0.44 31.96 -19.32
CA PHE A 848 1.32 32.79 -20.15
C PHE A 848 2.73 32.21 -20.29
N MET A 849 3.30 31.70 -19.20
CA MET A 849 4.64 31.09 -19.17
C MET A 849 4.74 29.93 -20.15
N PHE A 850 3.84 28.94 -20.06
CA PHE A 850 3.86 27.79 -20.94
C PHE A 850 3.50 28.12 -22.39
N ALA A 851 2.56 29.04 -22.62
CA ALA A 851 2.29 29.53 -23.97
C ALA A 851 3.53 30.20 -24.58
N ALA A 852 4.28 30.98 -23.79
CA ALA A 852 5.53 31.60 -24.24
C ALA A 852 6.62 30.55 -24.54
N LYS A 853 6.73 29.49 -23.74
CA LYS A 853 7.61 28.33 -24.03
C LYS A 853 7.26 27.65 -25.35
N ARG A 854 5.97 27.39 -25.63
CA ARG A 854 5.51 26.85 -26.92
C ARG A 854 5.78 27.80 -28.08
N GLY A 855 5.61 29.11 -27.87
CA GLY A 855 5.99 30.15 -28.83
C GLY A 855 7.49 30.12 -29.14
N GLY A 856 8.34 29.96 -28.13
CA GLY A 856 9.78 29.74 -28.28
C GLY A 856 10.10 28.51 -29.14
N ILE A 857 9.41 27.39 -28.92
CA ILE A 857 9.57 26.16 -29.72
C ILE A 857 9.23 26.40 -31.20
N ILE A 858 8.13 27.11 -31.48
CA ILE A 858 7.74 27.47 -32.86
C ILE A 858 8.82 28.35 -33.51
N ILE A 859 9.34 29.34 -32.79
CA ILE A 859 10.39 30.23 -33.31
C ILE A 859 11.69 29.45 -33.57
N GLY A 860 12.16 28.67 -32.58
CA GLY A 860 13.40 27.89 -32.69
C GLY A 860 13.34 26.74 -33.69
N GLY A 861 12.16 26.16 -33.89
CA GLY A 861 11.93 25.03 -34.81
C GLY A 861 11.55 25.44 -36.23
N ALA A 862 10.49 26.25 -36.38
CA ALA A 862 9.98 26.60 -37.71
C ALA A 862 10.67 27.86 -38.28
N VAL A 863 10.76 28.95 -37.51
CA VAL A 863 11.29 30.23 -38.01
C VAL A 863 12.79 30.16 -38.25
N VAL A 864 13.54 29.68 -37.25
CA VAL A 864 14.99 29.48 -37.37
C VAL A 864 15.31 28.32 -38.33
N GLY A 865 14.48 27.27 -38.36
CA GLY A 865 14.64 26.13 -39.27
C GLY A 865 14.55 26.50 -40.75
N MET A 866 13.67 27.44 -41.13
CA MET A 866 13.60 27.94 -42.51
C MET A 866 14.94 28.55 -42.99
N LEU A 867 15.73 29.13 -42.09
CA LEU A 867 17.01 29.75 -42.42
C LEU A 867 18.13 28.75 -42.68
N VAL A 868 17.97 27.50 -42.22
CA VAL A 868 18.97 26.43 -42.44
C VAL A 868 19.08 26.07 -43.91
N VAL A 869 17.97 26.11 -44.66
CA VAL A 869 17.94 25.76 -46.08
C VAL A 869 18.76 26.75 -46.92
N ASP A 870 18.62 28.05 -46.65
CA ASP A 870 19.26 29.10 -47.45
C ASP A 870 20.67 29.48 -46.95
N PHE A 871 20.92 29.39 -45.65
CA PHE A 871 22.15 29.91 -45.01
C PHE A 871 22.95 28.87 -44.20
N GLY A 872 22.47 27.63 -44.12
CA GLY A 872 23.11 26.54 -43.38
C GLY A 872 22.88 26.59 -41.86
N ILE A 873 23.15 25.48 -41.18
CA ILE A 873 22.87 25.30 -39.74
C ILE A 873 23.67 26.26 -38.83
N LYS A 874 24.88 26.65 -39.23
CA LYS A 874 25.69 27.63 -38.48
C LYS A 874 25.03 29.01 -38.45
N ALA A 875 24.29 29.40 -39.48
CA ALA A 875 23.55 30.66 -39.50
C ALA A 875 22.37 30.64 -38.51
N ALA A 876 21.69 29.50 -38.37
CA ALA A 876 20.65 29.30 -37.37
C ALA A 876 21.18 29.48 -35.92
N ILE A 877 22.33 28.87 -35.61
CA ILE A 877 23.00 29.02 -34.29
C ILE A 877 23.43 30.48 -34.06
N MET A 878 23.97 31.15 -35.08
CA MET A 878 24.40 32.56 -35.02
C MET A 878 23.26 33.55 -34.73
N ILE A 879 22.02 33.23 -35.09
CA ILE A 879 20.83 34.05 -34.79
C ILE A 879 20.30 33.74 -33.39
N GLN A 880 20.41 32.50 -32.95
CA GLN A 880 19.93 32.06 -31.66
C GLN A 880 20.75 32.61 -30.47
N LEU A 881 22.08 32.69 -30.61
CA LEU A 881 22.96 33.27 -29.58
C LEU A 881 22.58 34.70 -29.14
N PRO A 882 22.43 35.68 -30.06
CA PRO A 882 22.02 37.03 -29.66
C PRO A 882 20.60 37.10 -29.13
N LEU A 883 19.69 36.21 -29.54
CA LEU A 883 18.34 36.12 -28.97
C LEU A 883 18.38 35.66 -27.51
N LEU A 884 19.17 34.63 -27.18
CA LEU A 884 19.37 34.18 -25.80
C LEU A 884 20.08 35.25 -24.95
N ALA A 885 21.09 35.91 -25.50
CA ALA A 885 21.78 37.00 -24.80
C ALA A 885 20.84 38.20 -24.53
N LEU A 886 19.93 38.51 -25.47
CA LEU A 886 18.92 39.55 -25.28
C LEU A 886 17.91 39.16 -24.18
N ILE A 887 17.52 37.89 -24.09
CA ILE A 887 16.68 37.41 -22.99
C ILE A 887 17.44 37.50 -21.65
N MET A 888 18.73 37.17 -21.62
CA MET A 888 19.57 37.27 -20.41
C MET A 888 19.73 38.70 -19.88
N CYS A 889 19.57 39.73 -20.73
CA CYS A 889 19.51 41.12 -20.26
C CYS A 889 18.38 41.36 -19.26
N LEU A 890 17.27 40.62 -19.33
CA LEU A 890 16.16 40.78 -18.39
C LEU A 890 16.58 40.45 -16.94
N PRO A 891 16.99 39.21 -16.59
CA PRO A 891 17.41 38.89 -15.22
C PRO A 891 18.63 39.69 -14.78
N LEU A 892 19.48 40.18 -15.68
CA LEU A 892 20.60 41.07 -15.31
C LEU A 892 20.14 42.38 -14.64
N PHE A 893 19.01 42.94 -15.08
CA PHE A 893 18.50 44.23 -14.59
C PHE A 893 17.20 44.13 -13.77
N LEU A 894 16.75 42.92 -13.46
CA LEU A 894 15.55 42.64 -12.68
C LEU A 894 15.91 42.46 -11.20
N ARG A 895 15.15 43.09 -10.31
CA ARG A 895 15.22 42.87 -8.85
C ARG A 895 14.08 41.97 -8.42
N GLU A 896 14.36 40.97 -7.60
CA GLU A 896 13.31 40.09 -7.06
C GLU A 896 12.56 40.81 -5.95
N ARG A 897 13.29 41.26 -4.93
CA ARG A 897 12.77 41.89 -3.71
C ARG A 897 13.31 43.31 -3.50
N PRO A 898 12.61 44.14 -2.72
CA PRO A 898 13.11 45.46 -2.33
C PRO A 898 14.41 45.32 -1.53
N GLY A 899 15.49 45.96 -2.01
CA GLY A 899 16.82 45.92 -1.35
C GLY A 899 17.88 45.08 -2.07
N ASP A 900 17.49 44.25 -3.04
CA ASP A 900 18.43 43.42 -3.80
C ASP A 900 19.46 44.27 -4.58
N ARG A 901 20.75 43.91 -4.44
CA ARG A 901 21.82 44.50 -5.25
C ARG A 901 21.82 43.85 -6.63
N LEU A 902 21.86 44.68 -7.67
CA LEU A 902 21.99 44.18 -9.04
C LEU A 902 23.41 43.71 -9.32
N PHE A 903 24.40 44.40 -8.73
CA PHE A 903 25.81 44.17 -9.03
C PHE A 903 26.68 44.21 -7.76
N PRO A 904 27.78 43.43 -7.72
CA PRO A 904 28.71 43.39 -6.59
C PRO A 904 29.34 44.73 -6.19
N TRP A 905 29.39 45.69 -7.11
CA TRP A 905 29.98 47.01 -6.91
C TRP A 905 28.99 48.10 -6.47
N GLN A 906 27.73 47.76 -6.12
CA GLN A 906 26.76 48.71 -5.55
C GLN A 906 26.93 48.85 -4.03
N SER A 907 26.95 50.07 -3.50
CA SER A 907 27.03 50.36 -2.07
C SER A 907 25.72 50.01 -1.35
N SER A 908 25.81 49.39 -0.16
CA SER A 908 24.67 49.12 0.72
C SER A 908 23.95 50.42 1.08
N SER A 909 22.71 50.62 0.64
CA SER A 909 21.85 51.67 1.20
C SER A 909 20.91 51.02 2.20
N THR A 910 21.22 51.16 3.48
CA THR A 910 20.36 50.76 4.60
C THR A 910 19.02 51.49 4.48
N ARG A 911 17.95 50.76 4.19
CA ARG A 911 16.58 51.23 4.36
C ARG A 911 15.83 50.12 5.08
N ASN A 912 15.48 50.41 6.33
CA ASN A 912 14.77 49.51 7.26
C ASN A 912 13.62 48.81 6.54
N SER A 913 13.73 47.49 6.50
CA SER A 913 12.63 46.58 6.21
C SER A 913 11.55 46.78 7.29
N LEU A 914 10.29 46.89 6.89
CA LEU A 914 9.12 47.14 7.76
C LEU A 914 8.77 45.97 8.71
N TRP A 915 9.67 45.00 8.88
CA TRP A 915 9.48 43.80 9.71
C TRP A 915 10.61 43.56 10.70
N GLU A 916 11.47 44.54 10.95
CA GLU A 916 12.58 44.45 11.90
C GLU A 916 12.26 45.30 13.13
N GLY A 917 11.74 44.66 14.17
CA GLY A 917 11.60 45.28 15.50
C GLY A 917 12.94 45.28 16.22
N SER A 918 13.49 46.49 16.47
CA SER A 918 14.42 46.93 17.56
C SER A 918 15.49 45.93 18.03
N GLU A 919 16.81 46.17 18.01
CA GLU A 919 17.62 47.38 18.13
C GLU A 919 19.04 47.13 17.52
N SER A 920 19.67 48.21 17.04
CA SER A 920 21.06 48.39 16.55
C SER A 920 22.14 47.97 17.56
N GLU A 921 23.44 47.78 17.31
CA GLU A 921 24.41 47.96 16.21
C GLU A 921 25.74 47.35 16.75
N ASP A 922 26.44 46.47 16.02
CA ASP A 922 27.91 46.56 15.82
C ASP A 922 28.43 45.38 14.97
N SER A 923 29.28 45.74 14.01
CA SER A 923 29.80 44.87 12.97
C SER A 923 31.06 44.12 13.42
N GLU A 924 30.99 42.79 13.48
CA GLU A 924 32.08 41.86 13.13
C GLU A 924 31.59 40.42 13.29
N SER A 925 31.81 39.60 12.25
CA SER A 925 31.26 38.24 12.05
C SER A 925 29.74 38.16 11.97
N VAL A 926 29.24 37.42 10.98
CA VAL A 926 27.84 36.99 10.97
C VAL A 926 27.74 35.92 12.06
N GLU A 927 27.65 36.36 13.32
CA GLU A 927 27.04 35.56 14.38
C GLU A 927 25.55 35.47 14.03
N MET A 928 25.12 34.23 13.86
CA MET A 928 23.76 33.83 13.54
C MET A 928 22.98 33.79 14.86
N ASP A 929 22.80 34.94 15.51
CA ASP A 929 21.88 35.10 16.64
C ASP A 929 20.45 35.21 16.06
N ASP A 930 19.39 34.58 16.53
CA ASP A 930 19.14 33.66 17.64
C ASP A 930 17.83 32.93 17.27
N GLU A 931 17.81 31.60 17.36
CA GLU A 931 16.74 30.64 17.00
C GLU A 931 16.79 30.01 15.59
N LEU A 932 17.16 28.74 15.57
CA LEU A 932 16.96 27.84 14.44
C LEU A 932 15.46 27.65 14.18
N PRO A 933 15.01 27.38 12.93
CA PRO A 933 13.58 27.29 12.61
C PRO A 933 12.79 26.30 13.49
N TRP A 934 13.42 25.19 13.88
CA TRP A 934 12.85 24.16 14.75
C TRP A 934 12.92 24.49 16.25
N GLU A 935 13.50 25.62 16.63
CA GLU A 935 13.48 26.13 18.01
C GLU A 935 12.24 27.02 18.25
N ARG A 936 11.56 27.47 17.18
CA ARG A 936 10.31 28.26 17.24
C ARG A 936 9.05 27.41 17.21
N ASP A 937 9.09 26.32 16.45
CA ASP A 937 7.98 25.39 16.27
C ASP A 937 7.97 24.38 17.45
N PHE A 938 7.46 24.80 18.62
CA PHE A 938 7.31 23.95 19.81
C PHE A 938 6.07 23.03 19.79
N GLU A 939 5.28 23.06 18.71
CA GLU A 939 4.07 22.23 18.55
C GLU A 939 4.38 20.88 17.91
N ASP A 940 3.65 19.84 18.33
CA ASP A 940 3.85 18.43 17.97
C ASP A 940 3.77 18.13 16.45
N ASP A 941 3.26 19.05 15.64
CA ASP A 941 2.86 18.82 14.24
C ASP A 941 4.03 18.58 13.26
N PHE A 942 5.24 19.10 13.53
CA PHE A 942 6.39 19.00 12.60
C PHE A 942 7.64 18.33 13.19
N ARG A 943 7.46 17.43 14.17
CA ARG A 943 8.55 16.73 14.89
C ARG A 943 9.55 16.02 13.97
N VAL A 944 9.08 15.49 12.84
CA VAL A 944 9.92 14.81 11.84
C VAL A 944 10.90 15.77 11.18
N ALA A 945 10.44 16.97 10.80
CA ALA A 945 11.29 17.99 10.20
C ALA A 945 12.36 18.45 11.20
N SER A 946 11.96 18.69 12.45
CA SER A 946 12.87 19.08 13.53
C SER A 946 13.95 18.02 13.78
N TRP A 947 13.57 16.74 13.81
CA TRP A 947 14.52 15.64 14.02
C TRP A 947 15.55 15.53 12.88
N VAL A 948 15.10 15.56 11.62
CA VAL A 948 16.00 15.47 10.45
C VAL A 948 17.02 16.60 10.47
N SER A 949 16.58 17.82 10.77
CA SER A 949 17.44 19.00 10.77
C SER A 949 18.39 19.05 11.95
N GLN A 950 17.97 18.64 13.14
CA GLN A 950 18.86 18.52 14.30
C GLN A 950 19.97 17.50 14.07
N ASN A 951 19.68 16.38 13.39
CA ASN A 951 20.68 15.38 13.02
C ASN A 951 21.68 15.90 11.96
N LEU A 952 21.23 16.69 11.00
CA LEU A 952 22.10 17.32 9.99
C LEU A 952 22.96 18.46 10.59
N TYR A 953 22.40 19.20 11.55
CA TYR A 953 23.09 20.29 12.23
C TYR A 953 24.10 19.79 13.28
N GLY A 954 23.84 18.64 13.91
CA GLY A 954 24.67 18.06 14.96
C GLY A 954 26.15 17.88 14.58
N GLU A 955 27.04 18.01 15.57
CA GLU A 955 28.49 17.78 15.39
C GLU A 955 28.83 16.31 15.09
N ARG A 956 27.88 15.42 15.37
CA ARG A 956 28.00 13.98 15.17
C ARG A 956 26.78 13.49 14.41
N ILE A 957 27.02 12.70 13.36
CA ILE A 957 25.99 12.04 12.57
C ILE A 957 26.02 10.55 12.90
N GLN A 958 24.86 9.90 12.95
CA GLN A 958 24.77 8.44 13.06
C GLN A 958 25.51 7.77 11.89
N GLY A 959 26.30 6.74 12.16
CA GLY A 959 27.13 6.09 11.14
C GLY A 959 26.31 5.44 10.01
N ILE A 960 25.10 4.97 10.31
CA ILE A 960 24.18 4.45 9.29
C ILE A 960 23.65 5.57 8.39
N ALA A 961 23.28 6.72 8.95
CA ALA A 961 22.89 7.89 8.17
C ALA A 961 24.05 8.39 7.28
N ALA A 962 25.28 8.39 7.80
CA ALA A 962 26.47 8.73 7.01
C ALA A 962 26.72 7.75 5.85
N LEU A 963 26.52 6.44 6.09
CA LEU A 963 26.60 5.41 5.05
C LEU A 963 25.53 5.59 3.98
N LEU A 964 24.29 5.91 4.38
CA LEU A 964 23.19 6.20 3.46
C LEU A 964 23.58 7.38 2.55
N TRP A 965 24.03 8.50 3.10
CA TRP A 965 24.48 9.65 2.30
C TRP A 965 25.63 9.30 1.35
N ALA A 966 26.63 8.55 1.81
CA ALA A 966 27.72 8.10 0.96
C ALA A 966 27.25 7.20 -0.19
N SER A 967 26.29 6.30 0.07
CA SER A 967 25.73 5.39 -0.94
C SER A 967 24.97 6.13 -2.03
N ILE A 968 24.18 7.16 -1.67
CA ILE A 968 23.43 8.01 -2.59
C ILE A 968 24.39 8.74 -3.53
N VAL A 969 25.46 9.34 -2.99
CA VAL A 969 26.48 10.04 -3.79
C VAL A 969 27.17 9.07 -4.75
N VAL A 970 27.53 7.88 -4.29
CA VAL A 970 28.18 6.85 -5.13
C VAL A 970 27.24 6.35 -6.24
N LEU A 971 25.95 6.19 -5.96
CA LEU A 971 24.92 5.85 -6.97
C LEU A 971 24.77 6.94 -8.03
N LEU A 972 24.73 8.21 -7.62
CA LEU A 972 24.63 9.34 -8.55
C LEU A 972 25.87 9.44 -9.45
N VAL A 973 27.07 9.28 -8.89
CA VAL A 973 28.32 9.28 -9.66
C VAL A 973 28.40 8.07 -10.59
N GLY A 974 28.05 6.87 -10.12
CA GLY A 974 28.02 5.66 -10.94
C GLY A 974 27.00 5.75 -12.08
N GLY A 975 25.82 6.30 -11.80
CA GLY A 975 24.78 6.59 -12.79
C GLY A 975 25.25 7.61 -13.84
N ALA A 976 25.88 8.71 -13.42
CA ALA A 976 26.43 9.71 -14.33
C ALA A 976 27.51 9.11 -15.26
N LEU A 977 28.42 8.29 -14.74
CA LEU A 977 29.44 7.61 -15.54
C LEU A 977 28.83 6.56 -16.50
N GLY A 978 27.77 5.87 -16.07
CA GLY A 978 27.00 4.97 -16.94
C GLY A 978 26.32 5.70 -18.10
N ILE A 979 25.79 6.90 -17.86
CA ILE A 979 25.23 7.76 -18.90
C ILE A 979 26.34 8.24 -19.85
N ILE A 980 27.49 8.69 -19.32
CA ILE A 980 28.61 9.12 -20.15
C ILE A 980 29.10 7.97 -21.04
N HIS A 981 29.17 6.73 -20.53
CA HIS A 981 29.47 5.56 -21.35
C HIS A 981 28.44 5.35 -22.46
N LEU A 982 27.14 5.41 -22.13
CA LEU A 982 26.05 5.24 -23.12
C LEU A 982 26.16 6.26 -24.27
N VAL A 983 26.62 7.48 -23.98
CA VAL A 983 26.71 8.58 -24.95
C VAL A 983 28.03 8.58 -25.72
N SER A 984 29.15 8.24 -25.06
CA SER A 984 30.49 8.30 -25.66
C SER A 984 30.96 6.98 -26.28
N ASN A 985 30.30 5.86 -25.98
CA ASN A 985 30.78 4.51 -26.27
C ASN A 985 32.19 4.19 -25.72
N GLU A 986 32.76 5.04 -24.86
CA GLU A 986 34.09 4.85 -24.27
C GLU A 986 34.03 3.87 -23.09
N GLU A 987 34.75 2.75 -23.18
CA GLU A 987 34.72 1.67 -22.17
C GLU A 987 35.23 2.10 -20.80
N VAL A 988 36.08 3.13 -20.73
CA VAL A 988 36.68 3.64 -19.47
C VAL A 988 35.59 4.07 -18.48
N PHE A 989 34.53 4.72 -18.95
CA PHE A 989 33.44 5.18 -18.10
C PHE A 989 32.55 4.04 -17.60
N SER A 990 32.39 2.96 -18.39
CA SER A 990 31.71 1.73 -17.95
C SER A 990 32.51 0.98 -16.89
N THR A 991 33.82 0.87 -17.12
CA THR A 991 34.76 0.14 -16.24
C THR A 991 34.81 0.75 -14.84
N ILE A 992 34.65 2.08 -14.73
CA ILE A 992 34.61 2.79 -13.44
C ILE A 992 33.16 2.90 -12.92
N GLY A 993 32.19 3.19 -13.79
CA GLY A 993 30.81 3.48 -13.40
C GLY A 993 30.01 2.26 -12.93
N SER A 994 30.19 1.10 -13.56
CA SER A 994 29.45 -0.13 -13.21
C SER A 994 29.78 -0.66 -11.80
N PRO A 995 31.07 -0.72 -11.38
CA PRO A 995 31.41 -1.04 -9.99
C PRO A 995 30.86 -0.03 -8.99
N LEU A 996 30.95 1.27 -9.28
CA LEU A 996 30.41 2.32 -8.39
C LEU A 996 28.90 2.18 -8.22
N LYS A 997 28.16 1.93 -9.30
CA LYS A 997 26.71 1.68 -9.22
C LYS A 997 26.39 0.48 -8.32
N SER A 998 27.13 -0.62 -8.47
CA SER A 998 26.92 -1.83 -7.68
C SER A 998 27.25 -1.60 -6.20
N ILE A 999 28.42 -1.01 -5.91
CA ILE A 999 28.86 -0.66 -4.55
C ILE A 999 27.86 0.29 -3.89
N GLY A 1000 27.43 1.32 -4.61
CA GLY A 1000 26.42 2.28 -4.13
C GLY A 1000 25.11 1.60 -3.80
N TRP A 1001 24.65 0.65 -4.63
CA TRP A 1001 23.40 -0.07 -4.40
C TRP A 1001 23.47 -0.99 -3.16
N TYR A 1002 24.56 -1.77 -3.01
CA TYR A 1002 24.74 -2.61 -1.83
C TYR A 1002 24.90 -1.78 -0.55
N ALA A 1003 25.64 -0.67 -0.60
CA ALA A 1003 25.76 0.25 0.54
C ALA A 1003 24.43 0.92 0.90
N PHE A 1004 23.60 1.24 -0.10
CA PHE A 1004 22.26 1.80 0.09
C PHE A 1004 21.34 0.78 0.78
N LEU A 1005 21.27 -0.45 0.27
CA LEU A 1005 20.50 -1.53 0.88
C LEU A 1005 20.99 -1.88 2.29
N LEU A 1006 22.30 -1.89 2.52
CA LEU A 1006 22.90 -2.14 3.83
C LEU A 1006 22.60 -1.00 4.81
N SER A 1007 22.54 0.24 4.35
CA SER A 1007 22.10 1.37 5.18
C SER A 1007 20.61 1.29 5.52
N LEU A 1008 19.75 0.88 4.59
CA LEU A 1008 18.32 0.67 4.83
C LEU A 1008 18.08 -0.47 5.83
N ALA A 1009 18.76 -1.61 5.62
CA ALA A 1009 18.75 -2.74 6.54
C ALA A 1009 19.32 -2.36 7.92
N GLY A 1010 20.35 -1.50 7.96
CA GLY A 1010 20.91 -0.97 9.21
C GLY A 1010 19.94 -0.08 9.97
N ILE A 1011 19.16 0.77 9.29
CA ILE A 1011 18.09 1.58 9.90
C ILE A 1011 17.01 0.66 10.47
N LEU A 1012 16.60 -0.38 9.74
CA LEU A 1012 15.60 -1.35 10.17
C LEU A 1012 16.09 -2.24 11.32
N ALA A 1013 17.33 -2.71 11.29
CA ALA A 1013 17.93 -3.56 12.33
C ALA A 1013 18.25 -2.76 13.61
N GLY A 1014 18.64 -1.49 13.47
CA GLY A 1014 18.82 -0.57 14.59
C GLY A 1014 17.53 -0.26 15.35
N ARG A 1015 16.35 -0.52 14.74
CA ARG A 1015 15.01 -0.42 15.36
C ARG A 1015 14.67 -1.61 16.26
N PHE A 1016 14.94 -2.81 15.79
CA PHE A 1016 14.30 -4.03 16.31
C PHE A 1016 15.28 -5.05 16.93
N LEU A 1017 16.57 -5.02 16.57
CA LEU A 1017 17.49 -6.14 16.87
C LEU A 1017 18.71 -5.74 17.70
N LEU A 1018 19.32 -4.57 17.46
CA LEU A 1018 20.60 -4.21 18.10
C LEU A 1018 20.69 -2.69 18.40
N PRO A 1019 20.25 -2.21 19.58
CA PRO A 1019 20.37 -0.81 20.01
C PRO A 1019 21.82 -0.30 20.04
N ALA A 1020 22.82 -1.20 20.15
CA ALA A 1020 24.22 -0.84 20.09
C ALA A 1020 24.66 -0.29 18.71
N ILE A 1021 23.95 -0.62 17.62
CA ILE A 1021 24.26 -0.14 16.27
C ILE A 1021 23.80 1.33 16.09
N SER A 1022 22.68 1.73 16.73
CA SER A 1022 22.18 3.12 16.67
C SER A 1022 23.03 4.11 17.47
N GLN A 1023 23.87 3.63 18.39
CA GLN A 1023 24.82 4.44 19.17
C GLN A 1023 26.14 4.77 18.43
N PHE A 1024 26.40 4.16 17.27
CA PHE A 1024 27.62 4.43 16.51
C PHE A 1024 27.53 5.79 15.78
N GLN A 1025 28.32 6.76 16.25
CA GLN A 1025 28.34 8.13 15.74
C GLN A 1025 29.71 8.49 15.14
N ILE A 1026 29.70 9.22 14.02
CA ILE A 1026 30.89 9.74 13.34
C ILE A 1026 30.86 11.27 13.40
N SER A 1027 32.02 11.91 13.49
CA SER A 1027 32.13 13.37 13.38
C SER A 1027 31.58 13.86 12.04
N ASN A 1028 30.72 14.87 12.08
CA ASN A 1028 30.20 15.52 10.90
C ASN A 1028 31.36 16.20 10.14
N PRO A 1029 31.59 15.89 8.84
CA PRO A 1029 32.72 16.43 8.09
C PRO A 1029 32.53 17.88 7.64
N PHE A 1030 31.34 18.46 7.82
CA PHE A 1030 31.00 19.81 7.36
C PHE A 1030 31.25 20.88 8.44
N SER A 1031 31.68 22.07 8.03
CA SER A 1031 31.79 23.23 8.92
C SER A 1031 30.42 23.63 9.47
N GLU A 1032 30.36 24.30 10.61
CA GLU A 1032 29.09 24.77 11.22
C GLU A 1032 28.21 25.56 10.24
N SER A 1033 28.81 26.48 9.48
CA SER A 1033 28.12 27.21 8.41
C SER A 1033 27.58 26.32 7.29
N ALA A 1034 28.29 25.25 6.94
CA ALA A 1034 27.85 24.29 5.94
C ALA A 1034 26.76 23.34 6.48
N ARG A 1035 26.81 23.00 7.77
CA ARG A 1035 25.77 22.22 8.47
C ARG A 1035 24.46 23.00 8.53
N ALA A 1036 24.50 24.28 8.93
CA ALA A 1036 23.34 25.16 8.92
C ALA A 1036 22.75 25.33 7.49
N GLY A 1037 23.63 25.51 6.50
CA GLY A 1037 23.24 25.63 5.08
C GLY A 1037 22.60 24.38 4.48
N LEU A 1038 22.70 23.21 5.13
CA LEU A 1038 22.04 21.97 4.72
C LEU A 1038 20.82 21.63 5.59
N ALA A 1039 20.91 21.88 6.90
CA ALA A 1039 19.87 21.54 7.87
C ALA A 1039 18.60 22.41 7.73
N VAL A 1040 18.75 23.71 7.43
CA VAL A 1040 17.61 24.63 7.27
C VAL A 1040 16.79 24.32 6.01
N PRO A 1041 17.39 24.11 4.81
CA PRO A 1041 16.63 23.64 3.66
C PRO A 1041 15.96 22.28 3.89
N ALA A 1042 16.66 21.33 4.53
CA ALA A 1042 16.09 20.02 4.86
C ALA A 1042 14.85 20.14 5.76
N TYR A 1043 14.88 21.06 6.74
CA TYR A 1043 13.73 21.36 7.60
C TYR A 1043 12.53 21.76 6.77
N ASN A 1044 12.71 22.78 5.91
CA ASN A 1044 11.65 23.35 5.09
C ASN A 1044 11.12 22.35 4.06
N ILE A 1045 11.97 21.48 3.51
CA ILE A 1045 11.57 20.43 2.57
C ILE A 1045 10.68 19.40 3.27
N VAL A 1046 11.12 18.87 4.42
CA VAL A 1046 10.35 17.87 5.17
C VAL A 1046 9.05 18.47 5.69
N LYS A 1047 9.09 19.71 6.19
CA LYS A 1047 7.90 20.48 6.59
C LYS A 1047 6.93 20.65 5.41
N GLY A 1048 7.41 21.04 4.23
CA GLY A 1048 6.58 21.20 3.03
C GLY A 1048 5.88 19.91 2.56
N PHE A 1049 6.53 18.74 2.70
CA PHE A 1049 5.95 17.44 2.34
C PHE A 1049 5.13 16.77 3.44
N SER A 1050 5.15 17.31 4.66
CA SER A 1050 4.37 16.76 5.78
C SER A 1050 2.87 17.12 5.72
N LEU A 1051 2.49 18.12 4.91
CA LEU A 1051 1.08 18.44 4.66
C LEU A 1051 0.39 17.33 3.86
N LYS A 1052 -0.88 17.06 4.17
CA LYS A 1052 -1.65 15.96 3.58
C LYS A 1052 -1.80 16.13 2.08
N SER A 1053 -2.26 17.29 1.61
CA SER A 1053 -2.46 17.54 0.18
C SER A 1053 -1.13 17.58 -0.57
N SER A 1054 -0.07 18.14 0.02
CA SER A 1054 1.27 18.14 -0.59
C SER A 1054 1.85 16.73 -0.74
N PHE A 1055 1.60 15.83 0.22
CA PHE A 1055 2.00 14.43 0.11
C PHE A 1055 1.18 13.67 -0.94
N LEU A 1056 -0.16 13.78 -0.90
CA LEU A 1056 -1.06 13.15 -1.87
C LEU A 1056 -0.82 13.63 -3.31
N LEU A 1057 -0.37 14.88 -3.45
CA LEU A 1057 -0.03 15.48 -4.74
C LEU A 1057 1.10 14.74 -5.46
N ILE A 1058 2.02 14.07 -4.74
CA ILE A 1058 3.07 13.24 -5.36
C ILE A 1058 2.44 12.12 -6.21
N PHE A 1059 1.47 11.41 -5.64
CA PHE A 1059 0.75 10.33 -6.32
C PHE A 1059 -0.13 10.87 -7.43
N LEU A 1060 -0.84 11.98 -7.19
CA LEU A 1060 -1.61 12.64 -8.23
C LEU A 1060 -0.73 13.02 -9.43
N CYS A 1061 0.46 13.58 -9.22
CA CYS A 1061 1.38 13.93 -10.31
C CYS A 1061 1.87 12.69 -11.07
N LEU A 1062 2.08 11.57 -10.37
CA LEU A 1062 2.46 10.29 -10.96
C LEU A 1062 1.33 9.67 -11.81
N LEU A 1063 0.07 10.01 -11.56
CA LEU A 1063 -1.09 9.51 -12.32
C LEU A 1063 -1.59 10.51 -13.38
N SER A 1064 -1.26 11.79 -13.24
CA SER A 1064 -1.85 12.85 -14.05
C SER A 1064 -1.51 12.84 -15.53
N GLU A 1065 -0.38 12.24 -15.95
CA GLU A 1065 -0.04 12.08 -17.37
C GLU A 1065 -0.52 10.76 -17.96
N MET A 1066 -1.31 9.94 -17.25
CA MET A 1066 -1.88 8.71 -17.82
C MET A 1066 -2.73 8.96 -19.07
N TYR A 1067 -3.22 10.18 -19.31
CA TYR A 1067 -3.93 10.53 -20.54
C TYR A 1067 -3.05 10.44 -21.81
N VAL A 1068 -1.72 10.52 -21.69
CA VAL A 1068 -0.80 10.38 -22.84
C VAL A 1068 -0.67 8.92 -23.30
N PHE A 1069 -1.26 7.97 -22.56
CA PHE A 1069 -1.39 6.57 -22.98
C PHE A 1069 -1.97 6.43 -24.39
N VAL A 1070 -2.91 7.30 -24.78
CA VAL A 1070 -3.50 7.20 -26.12
C VAL A 1070 -2.60 7.76 -27.22
N ASP A 1071 -1.56 8.53 -26.90
CA ASP A 1071 -0.80 9.29 -27.91
C ASP A 1071 -0.04 8.37 -28.91
N PRO A 1072 0.63 7.27 -28.51
CA PRO A 1072 1.19 6.32 -29.48
C PRO A 1072 0.13 5.68 -30.38
N ILE A 1073 -1.04 5.34 -29.81
CA ILE A 1073 -2.19 4.78 -30.56
C ILE A 1073 -2.71 5.80 -31.57
N VAL A 1074 -2.83 7.06 -31.17
CA VAL A 1074 -3.25 8.17 -32.04
C VAL A 1074 -2.30 8.32 -33.23
N VAL A 1075 -0.99 8.30 -32.99
CA VAL A 1075 0.03 8.37 -34.07
C VAL A 1075 -0.16 7.21 -35.05
N ASP A 1076 -0.32 5.99 -34.54
CA ASP A 1076 -0.49 4.79 -35.36
C ASP A 1076 -1.78 4.83 -36.19
N ILE A 1077 -2.92 5.17 -35.58
CA ILE A 1077 -4.21 5.36 -36.27
C ILE A 1077 -4.06 6.38 -37.41
N PHE A 1078 -3.37 7.50 -37.18
CA PHE A 1078 -3.27 8.53 -38.21
C PHE A 1078 -2.38 8.12 -39.39
N ILE A 1079 -1.30 7.39 -39.13
CA ILE A 1079 -0.34 7.00 -40.17
C ILE A 1079 -0.80 5.73 -40.89
N ASN A 1080 -1.11 4.68 -40.13
CA ASN A 1080 -1.37 3.34 -40.65
C ASN A 1080 -2.84 3.12 -41.04
N GLU A 1081 -3.80 3.57 -40.24
CA GLU A 1081 -5.24 3.38 -40.54
C GLU A 1081 -5.82 4.50 -41.42
N ALA A 1082 -5.53 5.76 -41.11
CA ALA A 1082 -6.05 6.92 -41.85
C ALA A 1082 -5.19 7.31 -43.07
N GLY A 1083 -4.02 6.69 -43.24
CA GLY A 1083 -3.13 6.87 -44.39
C GLY A 1083 -2.49 8.26 -44.50
N TRP A 1084 -2.28 8.97 -43.40
CA TRP A 1084 -1.57 10.25 -43.43
C TRP A 1084 -0.07 10.04 -43.65
N THR A 1085 0.55 10.92 -44.42
CA THR A 1085 2.02 10.91 -44.53
C THR A 1085 2.65 11.46 -43.25
N GLN A 1086 3.83 10.93 -42.85
CA GLN A 1086 4.58 11.43 -41.69
C GLN A 1086 4.79 12.94 -41.72
N THR A 1087 5.09 13.50 -42.90
CA THR A 1087 5.26 14.95 -43.11
C THR A 1087 3.97 15.72 -42.84
N LYS A 1088 2.81 15.19 -43.26
CA LYS A 1088 1.51 15.82 -43.02
C LYS A 1088 1.15 15.77 -41.54
N TYR A 1089 1.32 14.62 -40.88
CA TYR A 1089 1.06 14.48 -39.45
C TYR A 1089 1.93 15.45 -38.63
N ASN A 1090 3.25 15.45 -38.87
CA ASN A 1090 4.19 16.35 -38.20
C ASN A 1090 3.88 17.84 -38.49
N GLY A 1091 3.45 18.17 -39.71
CA GLY A 1091 3.07 19.54 -40.06
C GLY A 1091 1.80 20.03 -39.34
N ILE A 1092 0.82 19.16 -39.14
CA ILE A 1092 -0.41 19.49 -38.39
C ILE A 1092 -0.12 19.56 -36.89
N MET A 1093 0.50 18.51 -36.33
CA MET A 1093 0.82 18.40 -34.91
C MET A 1093 1.83 19.47 -34.46
N GLY A 1094 2.88 19.71 -35.24
CA GLY A 1094 3.92 20.71 -34.97
C GLY A 1094 3.54 22.14 -35.36
N GLY A 1095 2.38 22.35 -35.96
CA GLY A 1095 1.92 23.65 -36.47
C GLY A 1095 0.62 24.11 -35.80
N ILE A 1096 -0.51 23.78 -36.42
CA ILE A 1096 -1.82 24.30 -36.00
C ILE A 1096 -2.24 23.76 -34.62
N VAL A 1097 -1.93 22.51 -34.30
CA VAL A 1097 -2.32 21.90 -33.02
C VAL A 1097 -1.62 22.58 -31.83
N ILE A 1098 -0.32 22.91 -31.95
CA ILE A 1098 0.41 23.66 -30.91
C ILE A 1098 -0.21 25.06 -30.69
N LEU A 1099 -0.65 25.74 -31.75
CA LEU A 1099 -1.31 27.05 -31.60
C LEU A 1099 -2.63 26.94 -30.82
N PHE A 1100 -3.40 25.89 -31.06
CA PHE A 1100 -4.64 25.63 -30.31
C PHE A 1100 -4.35 25.21 -28.87
N LEU A 1101 -3.30 24.41 -28.64
CA LEU A 1101 -2.80 24.09 -27.29
C LEU A 1101 -2.43 25.35 -26.52
N MET A 1102 -1.67 26.28 -27.14
CA MET A 1102 -1.34 27.58 -26.53
C MET A 1102 -2.60 28.38 -26.16
N GLY A 1103 -3.61 28.38 -27.04
CA GLY A 1103 -4.90 29.00 -26.75
C GLY A 1103 -5.59 28.37 -25.53
N GLY A 1104 -5.57 27.04 -25.45
CA GLY A 1104 -6.07 26.27 -24.30
C GLY A 1104 -5.32 26.60 -23.01
N GLN A 1105 -3.99 26.70 -23.04
CA GLN A 1105 -3.16 27.01 -21.87
C GLN A 1105 -3.46 28.41 -21.31
N ILE A 1106 -3.58 29.41 -22.19
CA ILE A 1106 -3.95 30.77 -21.79
C ILE A 1106 -5.38 30.76 -21.20
N LEU A 1107 -6.32 30.13 -21.89
CA LEU A 1107 -7.71 30.05 -21.44
C LEU A 1107 -7.83 29.33 -20.09
N GLY A 1108 -7.09 28.25 -19.88
CA GLY A 1108 -7.01 27.51 -18.62
C GLY A 1108 -6.52 28.38 -17.47
N GLY A 1109 -5.49 29.21 -17.70
CA GLY A 1109 -5.03 30.17 -16.69
C GLY A 1109 -6.10 31.18 -16.29
N PHE A 1110 -6.85 31.74 -17.25
CA PHE A 1110 -7.96 32.66 -16.95
C PHE A 1110 -9.14 31.98 -16.25
N LEU A 1111 -9.45 30.73 -16.63
CA LEU A 1111 -10.53 29.97 -16.01
C LEU A 1111 -10.15 29.54 -14.59
N GLY A 1112 -8.92 29.07 -14.38
CA GLY A 1112 -8.43 28.64 -13.07
C GLY A 1112 -8.43 29.77 -12.04
N ASP A 1113 -7.99 30.96 -12.41
CA ASP A 1113 -8.05 32.11 -11.49
C ASP A 1113 -9.49 32.58 -11.22
N LYS A 1114 -10.44 32.33 -12.14
CA LYS A 1114 -11.84 32.78 -11.98
C LYS A 1114 -12.71 31.77 -11.24
N PHE A 1115 -12.54 30.49 -11.53
CA PHE A 1115 -13.42 29.42 -11.07
C PHE A 1115 -12.75 28.48 -10.06
N GLY A 1116 -11.47 28.72 -9.76
CA GLY A 1116 -10.64 27.83 -8.97
C GLY A 1116 -9.86 26.84 -9.85
N VAL A 1117 -8.58 26.65 -9.51
CA VAL A 1117 -7.66 25.81 -10.31
C VAL A 1117 -7.99 24.32 -10.20
N ARG A 1118 -8.44 23.87 -9.03
CA ARG A 1118 -8.82 22.48 -8.79
C ARG A 1118 -10.08 22.12 -9.57
N GLU A 1119 -11.10 22.96 -9.48
CA GLU A 1119 -12.41 22.80 -10.09
C GLU A 1119 -12.29 22.73 -11.62
N VAL A 1120 -11.51 23.65 -12.20
CA VAL A 1120 -11.26 23.66 -13.65
C VAL A 1120 -10.40 22.46 -14.08
N ALA A 1121 -9.45 22.00 -13.26
CA ALA A 1121 -8.70 20.78 -13.54
C ALA A 1121 -9.63 19.54 -13.56
N MET A 1122 -10.53 19.38 -12.58
CA MET A 1122 -11.47 18.26 -12.53
C MET A 1122 -12.37 18.20 -13.77
N VAL A 1123 -12.93 19.35 -14.18
CA VAL A 1123 -13.73 19.44 -15.42
C VAL A 1123 -12.85 19.19 -16.65
N GLY A 1124 -11.64 19.76 -16.68
CA GLY A 1124 -10.69 19.62 -17.76
C GLY A 1124 -10.29 18.17 -18.03
N PHE A 1125 -9.89 17.41 -16.99
CA PHE A 1125 -9.54 15.99 -17.13
C PHE A 1125 -10.75 15.12 -17.48
N THR A 1126 -11.95 15.45 -16.99
CA THR A 1126 -13.18 14.76 -17.40
C THR A 1126 -13.48 14.97 -18.89
N LEU A 1127 -13.32 16.20 -19.40
CA LEU A 1127 -13.46 16.51 -20.82
C LEU A 1127 -12.34 15.88 -21.66
N LEU A 1128 -11.13 15.77 -21.12
CA LEU A 1128 -9.99 15.12 -21.78
C LEU A 1128 -10.21 13.61 -21.92
N ALA A 1129 -10.72 12.97 -20.87
CA ALA A 1129 -11.15 11.57 -20.91
C ALA A 1129 -12.24 11.35 -21.97
N LEU A 1130 -13.24 12.23 -22.02
CA LEU A 1130 -14.27 12.22 -23.07
C LEU A 1130 -13.67 12.45 -24.46
N GLY A 1131 -12.64 13.29 -24.59
CA GLY A 1131 -11.90 13.49 -25.83
C GLY A 1131 -11.24 12.19 -26.30
N ASN A 1132 -10.53 11.51 -25.40
CA ASN A 1132 -9.86 10.24 -25.68
C ASN A 1132 -10.87 9.13 -26.08
N ALA A 1133 -11.97 8.98 -25.33
CA ALA A 1133 -13.06 8.06 -25.70
C ALA A 1133 -13.76 8.48 -27.01
N GLY A 1134 -13.87 9.80 -27.25
CA GLY A 1134 -14.45 10.36 -28.46
C GLY A 1134 -13.70 9.97 -29.73
N LEU A 1135 -12.39 9.73 -29.67
CA LEU A 1135 -11.65 9.20 -30.81
C LEU A 1135 -12.12 7.79 -31.22
N ALA A 1136 -12.43 6.94 -30.24
CA ALA A 1136 -12.98 5.60 -30.47
C ALA A 1136 -14.35 5.69 -31.16
N MET A 1137 -15.20 6.64 -30.72
CA MET A 1137 -16.50 6.91 -31.35
C MET A 1137 -16.39 7.46 -32.77
N LEU A 1138 -15.26 8.11 -33.10
CA LEU A 1138 -14.98 8.69 -34.41
C LEU A 1138 -14.34 7.69 -35.39
N ASN A 1139 -14.25 6.39 -35.05
CA ASN A 1139 -13.70 5.34 -35.93
C ASN A 1139 -14.19 5.42 -37.39
N PRO A 1140 -15.50 5.55 -37.70
CA PRO A 1140 -15.97 5.66 -39.08
C PRO A 1140 -15.42 6.87 -39.87
N TYR A 1141 -14.86 7.86 -39.16
CA TYR A 1141 -14.37 9.12 -39.70
C TYR A 1141 -12.85 9.28 -39.63
N TRP A 1142 -12.09 8.29 -39.17
CA TRP A 1142 -10.62 8.39 -39.08
C TRP A 1142 -9.96 8.77 -40.42
N GLY A 1143 -10.46 8.26 -41.53
CA GLY A 1143 -9.99 8.64 -42.88
C GLY A 1143 -10.30 10.09 -43.29
N ASN A 1144 -11.22 10.78 -42.61
CA ASN A 1144 -11.58 12.16 -42.93
C ASN A 1144 -10.60 13.15 -42.28
N THR A 1145 -9.66 13.63 -43.10
CA THR A 1145 -8.61 14.56 -42.65
C THR A 1145 -9.17 15.80 -41.95
N THR A 1146 -10.23 16.42 -42.47
CA THR A 1146 -10.77 17.67 -41.91
C THR A 1146 -11.38 17.45 -40.54
N ILE A 1147 -12.20 16.41 -40.38
CA ILE A 1147 -12.82 16.08 -39.09
C ILE A 1147 -11.74 15.77 -38.05
N MET A 1148 -10.75 14.98 -38.43
CA MET A 1148 -9.68 14.59 -37.53
C MET A 1148 -8.74 15.74 -37.16
N THR A 1149 -8.44 16.67 -38.08
CA THR A 1149 -7.70 17.89 -37.73
C THR A 1149 -8.49 18.77 -36.75
N VAL A 1150 -9.81 18.90 -36.93
CA VAL A 1150 -10.67 19.63 -35.98
C VAL A 1150 -10.68 18.94 -34.61
N TYR A 1151 -10.79 17.61 -34.58
CA TYR A 1151 -10.71 16.83 -33.35
C TYR A 1151 -9.38 17.08 -32.60
N LEU A 1152 -8.24 16.98 -33.29
CA LEU A 1152 -6.92 17.22 -32.69
C LEU A 1152 -6.79 18.64 -32.12
N CYS A 1153 -7.32 19.65 -32.83
CA CYS A 1153 -7.34 21.03 -32.34
C CYS A 1153 -8.23 21.21 -31.10
N LEU A 1154 -9.41 20.58 -31.05
CA LEU A 1154 -10.30 20.64 -29.89
C LEU A 1154 -9.71 19.92 -28.68
N ARG A 1155 -9.17 18.71 -28.89
CA ARG A 1155 -8.45 17.96 -27.85
C ARG A 1155 -7.30 18.79 -27.30
N ALA A 1156 -6.51 19.44 -28.16
CA ALA A 1156 -5.41 20.29 -27.73
C ALA A 1156 -5.83 21.48 -26.86
N ILE A 1157 -6.99 22.12 -27.12
CA ILE A 1157 -7.52 23.16 -26.24
C ILE A 1157 -7.81 22.56 -24.85
N VAL A 1158 -8.53 21.44 -24.79
CA VAL A 1158 -8.93 20.79 -23.52
C VAL A 1158 -7.70 20.33 -22.74
N THR A 1159 -6.74 19.68 -23.40
CA THR A 1159 -5.45 19.30 -22.81
C THR A 1159 -4.74 20.53 -22.24
N GLY A 1160 -4.70 21.64 -22.99
CA GLY A 1160 -4.09 22.88 -22.53
C GLY A 1160 -4.74 23.45 -21.27
N ILE A 1161 -6.07 23.37 -21.16
CA ILE A 1161 -6.81 23.84 -19.98
C ILE A 1161 -6.50 22.95 -18.77
N ALA A 1162 -6.70 21.63 -18.90
CA ALA A 1162 -6.52 20.68 -17.82
C ALA A 1162 -5.08 20.71 -17.26
N TRP A 1163 -4.10 20.72 -18.16
CA TRP A 1163 -2.68 20.64 -17.82
C TRP A 1163 -2.15 21.90 -17.13
N ILE A 1164 -2.64 23.10 -17.49
CA ILE A 1164 -2.24 24.33 -16.79
C ILE A 1164 -2.85 24.37 -15.39
N CYS A 1165 -4.11 23.97 -15.25
CA CYS A 1165 -4.77 23.97 -13.96
C CYS A 1165 -4.11 23.00 -12.97
N ILE A 1166 -3.67 21.82 -13.41
CA ILE A 1166 -2.97 20.87 -12.51
C ILE A 1166 -1.59 21.36 -12.08
N ILE A 1167 -0.82 21.96 -13.01
CA ILE A 1167 0.47 22.59 -12.66
C ILE A 1167 0.26 23.73 -11.66
N SER A 1168 -0.81 24.51 -11.83
CA SER A 1168 -1.15 25.57 -10.89
C SER A 1168 -1.54 25.03 -9.52
N VAL A 1169 -2.27 23.92 -9.42
CA VAL A 1169 -2.49 23.23 -8.14
C VAL A 1169 -1.15 22.84 -7.51
N SER A 1170 -0.25 22.23 -8.29
CA SER A 1170 1.07 21.85 -7.79
C SER A 1170 1.89 23.04 -7.28
N MET A 1171 1.81 24.18 -7.96
CA MET A 1171 2.52 25.40 -7.57
C MET A 1171 1.94 26.04 -6.31
N ARG A 1172 0.61 26.00 -6.11
CA ARG A 1172 -0.03 26.51 -4.88
C ARG A 1172 0.26 25.67 -3.65
N LEU A 1173 0.40 24.35 -3.82
CA LEU A 1173 0.76 23.41 -2.75
C LEU A 1173 2.26 23.30 -2.47
N THR A 1174 3.06 24.21 -3.04
CA THR A 1174 4.49 24.26 -2.86
C THR A 1174 4.84 25.32 -1.82
N TYR A 1175 5.58 24.91 -0.78
CA TYR A 1175 6.07 25.83 0.23
C TYR A 1175 7.18 26.73 -0.33
N SER A 1176 7.07 28.06 -0.21
CA SER A 1176 8.02 28.99 -0.84
C SER A 1176 9.46 28.81 -0.36
N LYS A 1177 9.67 28.44 0.92
CA LYS A 1177 11.02 28.19 1.46
C LYS A 1177 11.67 26.91 0.93
N ALA A 1178 10.89 25.99 0.34
CA ALA A 1178 11.36 24.76 -0.30
C ALA A 1178 10.93 24.67 -1.78
N GLY A 1179 10.67 25.83 -2.39
CA GLY A 1179 9.98 25.91 -3.68
C GLY A 1179 10.74 25.27 -4.84
N GLY A 1180 12.07 25.37 -4.84
CA GLY A 1180 12.89 24.75 -5.88
C GLY A 1180 12.85 23.23 -5.83
N THR A 1181 12.84 22.65 -4.64
CA THR A 1181 12.85 21.20 -4.43
C THR A 1181 11.47 20.60 -4.60
N GLN A 1182 10.47 21.12 -3.90
CA GLN A 1182 9.14 20.53 -3.83
C GLN A 1182 8.42 20.62 -5.18
N PHE A 1183 8.40 21.79 -5.83
CA PHE A 1183 7.76 21.93 -7.14
C PHE A 1183 8.47 21.10 -8.23
N THR A 1184 9.80 21.07 -8.21
CA THR A 1184 10.56 20.25 -9.18
C THR A 1184 10.30 18.76 -8.98
N ALA A 1185 10.12 18.30 -7.75
CA ALA A 1185 9.74 16.91 -7.48
C ALA A 1185 8.39 16.56 -8.13
N TYR A 1186 7.37 17.41 -8.01
CA TYR A 1186 6.09 17.24 -8.71
C TYR A 1186 6.27 17.21 -10.24
N MET A 1187 7.06 18.14 -10.78
CA MET A 1187 7.37 18.17 -12.22
C MET A 1187 8.10 16.92 -12.72
N SER A 1188 8.97 16.34 -11.90
CA SER A 1188 9.62 15.07 -12.20
C SER A 1188 8.64 13.89 -12.13
N MET A 1189 7.64 13.92 -11.24
CA MET A 1189 6.61 12.88 -11.17
C MET A 1189 5.69 12.88 -12.39
N PHE A 1190 5.31 14.05 -12.92
CA PHE A 1190 4.61 14.14 -14.21
C PHE A 1190 5.44 13.50 -15.33
N ASN A 1191 6.72 13.82 -15.44
CA ASN A 1191 7.58 13.23 -16.47
C ASN A 1191 7.68 11.70 -16.33
N LEU A 1192 7.77 11.18 -15.10
CA LEU A 1192 7.78 9.74 -14.84
C LEU A 1192 6.45 9.09 -15.22
N SER A 1193 5.32 9.75 -14.90
CA SER A 1193 3.98 9.34 -15.30
C SER A 1193 3.87 9.14 -16.81
N ALA A 1194 4.34 10.09 -17.61
CA ALA A 1194 4.32 9.99 -19.07
C ALA A 1194 5.15 8.79 -19.58
N VAL A 1195 6.32 8.53 -18.98
CA VAL A 1195 7.16 7.38 -19.34
C VAL A 1195 6.44 6.06 -19.05
N ILE A 1196 5.79 5.94 -17.88
CA ILE A 1196 4.99 4.77 -17.51
C ILE A 1196 3.85 4.57 -18.49
N ALA A 1197 3.12 5.65 -18.83
CA ALA A 1197 1.99 5.60 -19.77
C ALA A 1197 2.42 5.08 -21.15
N TYR A 1198 3.52 5.59 -21.72
CA TYR A 1198 4.01 5.13 -23.02
C TYR A 1198 4.46 3.66 -22.99
N GLN A 1199 5.12 3.22 -21.92
CA GLN A 1199 5.51 1.82 -21.77
C GLN A 1199 4.30 0.90 -21.63
N PHE A 1200 3.29 1.34 -20.87
CA PHE A 1200 2.05 0.61 -20.68
C PHE A 1200 1.27 0.49 -22.01
N THR A 1201 1.24 1.56 -22.81
CA THR A 1201 0.60 1.58 -24.14
C THR A 1201 1.16 0.52 -25.07
N GLY A 1202 2.48 0.41 -25.16
CA GLY A 1202 3.14 -0.56 -26.04
C GLY A 1202 2.75 -2.01 -25.70
N THR A 1203 2.58 -2.31 -24.40
CA THR A 1203 2.19 -3.65 -23.94
C THR A 1203 0.70 -3.92 -24.19
N MET A 1204 -0.17 -2.93 -23.96
CA MET A 1204 -1.62 -3.10 -24.09
C MET A 1204 -2.09 -3.30 -25.53
N VAL A 1205 -1.46 -2.63 -26.51
CA VAL A 1205 -1.80 -2.74 -27.93
C VAL A 1205 -1.56 -4.16 -28.50
N GLU A 1206 -0.78 -4.99 -27.81
CA GLU A 1206 -0.57 -6.40 -28.20
C GLU A 1206 -1.71 -7.33 -27.74
N ILE A 1207 -2.56 -6.89 -26.80
CA ILE A 1207 -3.53 -7.74 -26.09
C ILE A 1207 -4.99 -7.35 -26.41
N ILE A 1208 -5.25 -6.06 -26.57
CA ILE A 1208 -6.60 -5.49 -26.80
C ILE A 1208 -6.64 -4.67 -28.10
N ASP A 1209 -7.81 -4.58 -28.72
CA ASP A 1209 -7.98 -3.80 -29.94
C ASP A 1209 -7.88 -2.29 -29.70
N TYR A 1210 -7.65 -1.50 -30.76
CA TYR A 1210 -7.48 -0.06 -30.65
C TYR A 1210 -8.66 0.68 -30.03
N ILE A 1211 -9.90 0.23 -30.25
CA ILE A 1211 -11.09 0.88 -29.70
C ILE A 1211 -11.13 0.65 -28.20
N SER A 1212 -10.89 -0.58 -27.77
CA SER A 1212 -10.78 -0.95 -26.34
C SER A 1212 -9.65 -0.22 -25.64
N ALA A 1213 -8.48 -0.10 -26.27
CA ALA A 1213 -7.34 0.63 -25.71
C ALA A 1213 -7.65 2.14 -25.55
N LEU A 1214 -8.37 2.74 -26.48
CA LEU A 1214 -8.82 4.13 -26.37
C LEU A 1214 -9.80 4.33 -25.20
N TYR A 1215 -10.73 3.39 -24.97
CA TYR A 1215 -11.61 3.43 -23.79
C TYR A 1215 -10.86 3.22 -22.48
N LEU A 1216 -9.87 2.31 -22.45
CA LEU A 1216 -9.01 2.11 -21.29
C LEU A 1216 -8.23 3.39 -20.95
N GLY A 1217 -7.56 3.99 -21.94
CA GLY A 1217 -6.83 5.25 -21.75
C GLY A 1217 -7.73 6.41 -21.29
N ALA A 1218 -8.97 6.45 -21.78
CA ALA A 1218 -9.98 7.39 -21.30
C ALA A 1218 -10.38 7.13 -19.84
N GLY A 1219 -10.57 5.86 -19.45
CA GLY A 1219 -10.82 5.46 -18.06
C GLY A 1219 -9.67 5.84 -17.13
N LEU A 1220 -8.42 5.56 -17.53
CA LEU A 1220 -7.22 5.90 -16.76
C LEU A 1220 -7.08 7.41 -16.50
N THR A 1221 -7.52 8.25 -17.45
CA THR A 1221 -7.51 9.70 -17.31
C THR A 1221 -8.42 10.20 -16.16
N LEU A 1222 -9.44 9.43 -15.78
CA LEU A 1222 -10.40 9.82 -14.75
C LEU A 1222 -9.89 9.65 -13.32
N PHE A 1223 -8.84 8.84 -13.09
CA PHE A 1223 -8.21 8.72 -11.76
C PHE A 1223 -7.71 10.06 -11.23
N THR A 1224 -7.18 10.92 -12.11
CA THR A 1224 -6.76 12.27 -11.74
C THR A 1224 -7.91 13.08 -11.14
N VAL A 1225 -9.13 12.91 -11.65
CA VAL A 1225 -10.32 13.60 -11.14
C VAL A 1225 -10.68 13.11 -9.74
N TRP A 1226 -10.55 11.82 -9.47
CA TRP A 1226 -10.85 11.23 -8.16
C TRP A 1226 -9.83 11.65 -7.11
N PHE A 1227 -8.54 11.66 -7.45
CA PHE A 1227 -7.50 12.13 -6.54
C PHE A 1227 -7.62 13.62 -6.23
N LEU A 1228 -8.04 14.45 -7.21
CA LEU A 1228 -8.26 15.88 -7.00
C LEU A 1228 -9.29 16.19 -5.92
N VAL A 1229 -10.19 15.27 -5.58
CA VAL A 1229 -11.18 15.45 -4.50
C VAL A 1229 -10.51 15.54 -3.13
N PHE A 1230 -9.37 14.87 -2.93
CA PHE A 1230 -8.67 14.82 -1.65
C PHE A 1230 -7.59 15.89 -1.51
N ILE A 1231 -7.51 16.81 -2.47
CA ILE A 1231 -6.48 17.85 -2.53
C ILE A 1231 -7.13 19.19 -2.21
N ASP A 1232 -6.72 19.80 -1.10
CA ASP A 1232 -7.02 21.20 -0.82
C ASP A 1232 -5.89 22.07 -1.40
N PRO A 1233 -6.14 22.87 -2.47
CA PRO A 1233 -5.11 23.71 -3.08
C PRO A 1233 -4.66 24.88 -2.18
N ASP A 1234 -5.36 25.13 -1.07
CA ASP A 1234 -5.14 26.27 -0.18
C ASP A 1234 -4.44 25.85 1.14
N GLU A 1235 -4.27 24.55 1.42
CA GLU A 1235 -3.70 24.00 2.67
C GLU A 1235 -2.30 24.58 2.97
N CYS A 1236 -1.42 24.65 1.96
CA CYS A 1236 -0.07 25.18 2.13
C CYS A 1236 -0.07 26.69 2.45
N ASP A 1237 -0.93 27.45 1.78
CA ASP A 1237 -1.06 28.89 2.01
C ASP A 1237 -1.66 29.18 3.42
N ARG A 1238 -2.54 28.30 3.91
CA ARG A 1238 -3.17 28.35 5.25
C ARG A 1238 -2.19 27.95 6.36
N VAL A 1239 -1.61 26.75 6.29
CA VAL A 1239 -0.83 26.13 7.38
C VAL A 1239 0.62 26.63 7.42
N LEU A 1240 1.28 26.84 6.27
CA LEU A 1240 2.72 27.12 6.21
C LEU A 1240 3.09 28.56 5.86
N GLU A 1241 2.27 29.23 5.04
CA GLU A 1241 2.54 30.61 4.60
C GLU A 1241 1.76 31.66 5.41
N GLY A 1242 0.68 31.28 6.10
CA GLY A 1242 -0.15 32.19 6.90
C GLY A 1242 -0.81 33.30 6.08
N ARG A 1243 -1.05 33.07 4.78
CA ARG A 1243 -1.60 34.06 3.84
C ARG A 1243 -3.13 34.13 3.89
N LEU A 1244 -3.76 33.16 4.53
CA LEU A 1244 -5.21 33.06 4.74
C LEU A 1244 -5.46 33.09 6.26
N SER A 1245 -6.42 33.91 6.71
CA SER A 1245 -6.79 34.03 8.13
C SER A 1245 -7.71 32.90 8.57
N ASP A 1246 -7.58 32.43 9.82
CA ASP A 1246 -8.37 31.36 10.45
C ASP A 1246 -9.91 31.57 10.37
N ASP A 1247 -10.39 32.79 10.15
CA ASP A 1247 -11.82 33.13 10.02
C ASP A 1247 -12.48 32.65 8.72
N GLN A 1248 -11.74 31.99 7.81
CA GLN A 1248 -12.29 31.35 6.60
C GLN A 1248 -12.25 29.82 6.73
N GLU A 1249 -12.89 29.26 7.76
CA GLU A 1249 -13.27 27.85 7.78
C GLU A 1249 -14.19 27.55 6.58
N ILE A 1250 -13.61 26.99 5.52
CA ILE A 1250 -14.37 26.34 4.45
C ILE A 1250 -14.65 24.93 4.96
N ASP A 1251 -15.71 24.83 5.75
CA ASP A 1251 -16.20 23.63 6.46
C ASP A 1251 -16.78 22.57 5.50
N GLY A 1252 -16.06 22.29 4.42
CA GLY A 1252 -16.61 21.67 3.21
C GLY A 1252 -15.69 20.72 2.47
N ASP A 1253 -14.41 20.57 2.84
CA ASP A 1253 -13.53 19.60 2.19
C ASP A 1253 -13.73 18.20 2.78
N ILE A 1254 -13.77 17.18 1.92
CA ILE A 1254 -13.93 15.75 2.29
C ILE A 1254 -12.67 15.23 3.01
N GLY A 1255 -11.61 16.05 3.08
CA GLY A 1255 -10.34 15.72 3.70
C GLY A 1255 -10.14 16.08 5.18
N GLU A 1256 -10.99 16.90 5.82
CA GLU A 1256 -10.66 17.51 7.13
C GLU A 1256 -11.48 17.07 8.35
N THR A 1257 -12.47 16.18 8.23
CA THR A 1257 -13.23 15.71 9.42
C THR A 1257 -13.24 14.17 9.55
N PRO A 1258 -12.50 13.60 10.53
CA PRO A 1258 -12.73 12.24 11.02
C PRO A 1258 -14.11 12.09 11.68
N ASP A 1259 -14.70 13.19 12.18
CA ASP A 1259 -15.91 13.16 13.02
C ASP A 1259 -17.23 13.15 12.23
N GLY A 1260 -17.19 13.34 10.91
CA GLY A 1260 -18.39 13.40 10.07
C GLY A 1260 -19.07 12.07 9.76
N TRP A 1261 -18.52 10.94 10.24
CA TRP A 1261 -19.03 9.60 9.94
C TRP A 1261 -19.94 9.03 11.05
N TRP A 1262 -20.06 9.70 12.20
CA TRP A 1262 -20.76 9.16 13.39
C TRP A 1262 -21.77 10.10 14.10
N GLU A 1263 -22.33 11.12 13.45
CA GLU A 1263 -23.47 11.84 14.05
C GLU A 1263 -24.81 11.41 13.43
N GLU A 1264 -25.31 10.26 13.88
CA GLU A 1264 -26.75 10.03 13.95
C GLU A 1264 -27.33 10.76 15.17
N GLY A 1265 -28.28 11.65 14.92
CA GLY A 1265 -29.42 11.88 15.81
C GLY A 1265 -29.19 12.74 17.06
N GLY A 1266 -29.43 14.04 16.95
CA GLY A 1266 -29.56 14.93 18.11
C GLY A 1266 -30.44 16.14 17.82
N GLU A 1267 -31.72 16.06 18.18
CA GLU A 1267 -32.67 17.16 18.11
C GLU A 1267 -32.25 18.39 18.96
N ASN A 1268 -32.66 19.56 18.46
CA ASN A 1268 -32.94 20.81 19.19
C ASN A 1268 -31.78 21.64 19.77
N ALA A 1269 -31.52 22.79 19.15
CA ALA A 1269 -31.36 24.05 19.90
C ALA A 1269 -31.86 25.27 19.10
N PRO A 1270 -32.47 26.27 19.76
CA PRO A 1270 -33.23 27.32 19.11
C PRO A 1270 -32.39 28.55 18.75
N SER A 1271 -32.98 29.37 17.88
CA SER A 1271 -32.61 30.72 17.49
C SER A 1271 -32.03 31.61 18.61
N SER A 1272 -30.86 32.21 18.34
CA SER A 1272 -30.54 33.61 18.66
C SER A 1272 -29.45 34.14 17.75
#